data_AF-A0AAN6UH57-F1
#
_entry.id   AF-A0AAN6UH57-F1
#
_cell.length_a   1.000
_cell.length_b   1.000
_cell.length_c   1.000
_cell.angle_alpha   90.00
_cell.angle_beta   90.00
_cell.angle_gamma   90.00
#
_symmetry.space_group_name_H-M   'P 1'
#
loop_
_entity.id
_entity.type
_entity.pdbx_description
1 polymer ?
#
loop_
_entity_poly.entity_id
_entity_poly.type
_entity_poly.pdbx_seq_one_letter_code
_entity_poly.pdbx_strand_id
1 'polypeptide(L)'
;MKGHNTAVVGALLAGVVTATSANGVVQWDIRKDQQLQDFRKLHKRGSTFEEIVTNERARGGYFATCRLGTPGQNLTLQLDTGSSDIWVPDSDAKVCKTGGPQGCTLGTFDPNESETFLVVREGEFDIKYVDGSSSKGDYFTDVFEIGGATLQNMTMGLGIKTDIAYGLVGVGYAVNEAIVGSTQSTASVYPNLPVHMVNEGLINTVAYSLWLNDLDACSGNILFGGIDTEKYKGDLTRIAIYPTHRNPSLYTAFLVALTSLEADSPSGQDTLTSEKFPIPVVLDSGTTLSYLPNDLASQIWKEVGAKYAPEFQAAVLPCNAKQSKGHFSFGFAGPKGPRINVTMDELVLDMTTGRAPIFSSGTYKGEDVCQFGIQNFTSAPYLLGDTFLRSAYVVYDLVNNQIGIAATDFNSTKSNIVPFPSMSAQIPSATVAPDQSEAAARPSVTEPAYSAGPGFQEFNSGNTAVEDRGDLSFSPPFLAKMRVIRAVAALNSGRAVGSRQGLRYAGLGCRVVLNTPSAQCYNSRLSGLRHFSRSPSSRASSAAEAALKQAKDTAAAGMTAEAAVASMSPAEAKRLSMVRNIGIAAHIDSGKTTVTERILYYTGRTKAIHEVRGRDGVGAKMDSMELERERGITIQSAATFADWRKVENGVEETYHFNLIDTPGHIDFTIEVERAMRVLDGAVMVLCAVSGVQSQTITVDRQMKRYNVPRLSFVNKMDRMGANPFRAVELINTKLKIPAAAIQIPIGSEKEFEGVVDLIHMRAIRNDGQRGINVKVSNHVPEELRELAEQKRQELIEKLADVDDEMAEMFLEEQTPTPEQIKAAIRRATIALKFSPVLMGTALGDKSIQPMLDAVCDYLPNPGNVENLALDRSKGEAPVQLLPYDALPFVGLAFKLEENPYGQLTYIRVYQGILKKGQYLFNARNNKKVRIPRIVRMHSNEMEDVSEVGAGEICAVFGVECASGDTFTDGRLPYGMSSMFVPDSVMSLSIKPKRSSDADAFSKAMNRFMREDPTFRLHVDSESEETIISGMGELHLDIYVERLRREYKVDCETGKPRVAYRETINKRVDFDFLLKRQSGGPGDYARVVGWIEPNEENTETNKFESKVVGGNIPDKYVAACGKGFEEACIKGPLLGHKVIGSAMVVTDGATHVTDSSDYAFNLATQMAFRKAFVEAGGQVLEPLMKTTITAPAEFQGNILMLMNKRGSIVDTEVGADEFTMIADCSLNSMFGFSTHLRAATQGKGEFSMEFSHYAAAPPHLQKELVAEYEKELDAKRTK
;
A
#
# COMPACT_ATOMS: atom_id res chain seq x y z
N MET A 1 -51.95 -29.04 48.03
CA MET A 1 -52.97 -28.60 49.01
C MET A 1 -52.83 -27.08 49.19
N LYS A 2 -53.92 -26.40 49.64
CA LYS A 2 -54.04 -25.01 50.16
C LYS A 2 -52.83 -24.03 50.00
N GLY A 3 -52.98 -22.80 49.50
CA GLY A 3 -54.18 -22.11 48.95
C GLY A 3 -54.11 -20.58 49.12
N HIS A 4 -54.93 -19.85 48.34
CA HIS A 4 -55.07 -18.37 48.27
C HIS A 4 -53.91 -17.58 47.62
N ASN A 5 -54.15 -16.52 46.83
CA ASN A 5 -55.38 -16.12 46.11
C ASN A 5 -55.06 -15.23 44.88
N THR A 6 -56.02 -15.16 43.96
CA THR A 6 -56.23 -14.23 42.82
C THR A 6 -55.63 -12.81 42.94
N ALA A 7 -55.27 -12.10 41.85
CA ALA A 7 -56.13 -11.87 40.69
C ALA A 7 -55.49 -11.35 39.36
N VAL A 8 -56.08 -11.81 38.25
CA VAL A 8 -56.28 -11.14 36.93
C VAL A 8 -55.07 -10.87 36.00
N VAL A 9 -55.35 -11.03 34.70
CA VAL A 9 -54.44 -10.89 33.54
C VAL A 9 -54.74 -9.59 32.78
N GLY A 10 -53.70 -8.96 32.21
CA GLY A 10 -53.84 -7.91 31.19
C GLY A 10 -52.58 -7.82 30.34
N ALA A 11 -52.69 -8.02 29.03
CA ALA A 11 -51.56 -7.94 28.09
C ALA A 11 -51.45 -6.53 27.49
N LEU A 12 -50.22 -6.05 27.28
CA LEU A 12 -49.93 -4.82 26.56
C LEU A 12 -48.59 -4.94 25.81
N LEU A 13 -48.63 -4.74 24.50
CA LEU A 13 -47.45 -4.60 23.64
C LEU A 13 -46.86 -3.20 23.84
N ALA A 14 -45.65 -3.09 24.39
CA ALA A 14 -44.87 -1.85 24.37
C ALA A 14 -43.38 -2.10 24.59
N GLY A 15 -42.54 -1.47 23.76
CA GLY A 15 -41.15 -1.13 24.07
C GLY A 15 -40.15 -2.27 24.30
N VAL A 16 -39.37 -2.59 23.25
CA VAL A 16 -37.93 -2.76 23.49
C VAL A 16 -37.43 -1.39 23.96
N VAL A 17 -36.90 -1.31 25.18
CA VAL A 17 -36.38 -0.04 25.72
C VAL A 17 -34.98 0.17 25.16
N THR A 18 -34.91 0.74 23.95
CA THR A 18 -33.68 1.35 23.44
C THR A 18 -33.27 2.48 24.39
N ALA A 19 -32.14 2.33 25.08
CA ALA A 19 -31.58 3.39 25.91
C ALA A 19 -31.26 4.61 25.02
N THR A 20 -31.92 5.73 25.26
CA THR A 20 -31.81 6.92 24.41
C THR A 20 -30.53 7.68 24.71
N SER A 21 -29.52 7.57 23.83
CA SER A 21 -28.32 8.40 23.80
C SER A 21 -28.66 9.85 23.46
N ALA A 22 -29.14 10.61 24.45
CA ALA A 22 -29.49 12.01 24.29
C ALA A 22 -28.25 12.82 23.84
N ASN A 23 -28.31 13.37 22.63
CA ASN A 23 -27.33 14.29 22.02
C ASN A 23 -26.04 13.69 21.44
N GLY A 24 -25.95 12.37 21.22
CA GLY A 24 -24.86 11.77 20.43
C GLY A 24 -23.49 11.74 21.13
N VAL A 25 -23.50 11.49 22.45
CA VAL A 25 -22.34 11.35 23.34
C VAL A 25 -22.56 10.19 24.30
N VAL A 26 -21.47 9.55 24.75
CA VAL A 26 -21.50 8.54 25.82
C VAL A 26 -20.38 8.83 26.82
N GLN A 27 -20.72 9.05 28.09
CA GLN A 27 -19.76 9.17 29.18
C GLN A 27 -19.58 7.80 29.87
N TRP A 28 -18.34 7.45 30.20
CA TRP A 28 -18.02 6.29 31.00
C TRP A 28 -17.06 6.70 32.13
N ASP A 29 -17.48 6.49 33.37
CA ASP A 29 -16.71 6.88 34.56
C ASP A 29 -15.59 5.87 34.82
N ILE A 30 -14.38 6.37 35.04
CA ILE A 30 -13.19 5.55 35.29
C ILE A 30 -12.68 5.76 36.72
N ARG A 31 -12.10 4.71 37.30
CA ARG A 31 -11.64 4.67 38.68
C ARG A 31 -10.19 4.23 38.77
N LYS A 32 -9.49 4.79 39.74
CA LYS A 32 -8.11 4.41 40.06
C LYS A 32 -8.11 3.23 41.05
N ASP A 33 -7.48 2.10 40.73
CA ASP A 33 -7.31 1.02 41.73
C ASP A 33 -6.24 1.45 42.75
N GLN A 34 -6.58 1.40 44.04
CA GLN A 34 -5.68 1.75 45.14
C GLN A 34 -4.96 0.53 45.75
N GLN A 35 -5.18 -0.68 45.23
CA GLN A 35 -4.54 -1.91 45.73
C GLN A 35 -3.08 -2.08 45.30
N LEU A 36 -2.19 -1.16 45.71
CA LEU A 36 -0.74 -1.37 45.60
C LEU A 36 -0.37 -2.65 46.37
N GLN A 37 0.23 -3.63 45.69
CA GLN A 37 0.64 -4.89 46.33
C GLN A 37 1.97 -4.72 47.08
N ASP A 38 2.16 -5.52 48.13
CA ASP A 38 3.33 -5.45 49.01
C ASP A 38 4.60 -5.90 48.26
N PHE A 39 5.61 -5.02 48.13
CA PHE A 39 6.83 -5.16 47.30
C PHE A 39 7.79 -6.32 47.70
N ARG A 40 7.31 -7.32 48.44
CA ARG A 40 8.12 -8.32 49.13
C ARG A 40 8.32 -9.61 48.34
N LYS A 41 9.51 -9.69 47.70
CA LYS A 41 10.21 -10.85 47.09
C LYS A 41 10.15 -10.96 45.56
N LEU A 42 10.77 -10.01 44.85
CA LEU A 42 11.42 -10.35 43.58
C LEU A 42 12.49 -11.44 43.84
N HIS A 43 12.46 -12.53 43.08
CA HIS A 43 13.33 -13.69 43.32
C HIS A 43 14.51 -13.72 42.34
N LYS A 44 15.72 -13.73 42.88
CA LYS A 44 16.98 -13.44 42.16
C LYS A 44 17.39 -14.54 41.16
N ARG A 45 16.81 -14.55 39.94
CA ARG A 45 17.22 -15.39 38.81
C ARG A 45 16.91 -14.75 37.46
N GLY A 46 17.87 -14.82 36.52
CA GLY A 46 17.68 -14.41 35.13
C GLY A 46 18.11 -12.96 34.85
N SER A 47 18.54 -12.70 33.62
CA SER A 47 19.02 -11.38 33.18
C SER A 47 18.52 -11.07 31.78
N THR A 48 17.39 -10.37 31.70
CA THR A 48 16.80 -9.81 30.46
C THR A 48 15.91 -8.62 30.82
N PHE A 49 15.73 -7.69 29.88
CA PHE A 49 14.82 -6.55 30.01
C PHE A 49 13.40 -6.97 29.59
N GLU A 50 12.52 -7.38 30.52
CA GLU A 50 11.10 -7.71 30.27
C GLU A 50 10.29 -7.75 31.61
N GLU A 51 10.19 -6.63 32.37
CA GLU A 51 9.41 -6.55 33.64
C GLU A 51 8.76 -5.15 33.91
N ILE A 52 8.63 -4.27 32.90
CA ILE A 52 8.35 -2.84 33.12
C ILE A 52 6.87 -2.47 33.29
N VAL A 53 5.91 -3.14 32.62
CA VAL A 53 4.47 -2.74 32.58
C VAL A 53 3.55 -3.71 33.36
N THR A 54 3.96 -4.95 33.58
CA THR A 54 3.25 -5.97 34.40
C THR A 54 2.98 -5.55 35.85
N ASN A 55 3.61 -4.46 36.30
CA ASN A 55 3.44 -3.88 37.63
C ASN A 55 2.41 -2.74 37.69
N GLU A 56 1.74 -2.33 36.60
CA GLU A 56 0.86 -1.14 36.60
C GLU A 56 -0.34 -1.23 37.56
N ARG A 57 -0.92 -2.42 37.80
CA ARG A 57 -1.93 -2.58 38.86
C ARG A 57 -1.38 -2.25 40.26
N ALA A 58 -0.08 -2.46 40.49
CA ALA A 58 0.60 -2.06 41.71
C ALA A 58 1.16 -0.62 41.67
N ARG A 59 0.80 0.18 40.66
CA ARG A 59 1.18 1.60 40.49
C ARG A 59 0.00 2.57 40.34
N GLY A 60 -1.23 2.06 40.24
CA GLY A 60 -2.46 2.85 40.31
C GLY A 60 -2.93 3.43 38.99
N GLY A 61 -2.92 2.62 37.92
CA GLY A 61 -3.56 2.96 36.63
C GLY A 61 -5.09 3.03 36.71
N TYR A 62 -5.71 3.42 35.59
CA TYR A 62 -7.15 3.68 35.49
C TYR A 62 -7.93 2.48 34.95
N PHE A 63 -9.03 2.16 35.61
CA PHE A 63 -9.90 1.02 35.31
C PHE A 63 -11.35 1.45 35.12
N ALA A 64 -12.05 0.76 34.23
CA ALA A 64 -13.43 1.04 33.86
C ALA A 64 -14.28 -0.23 34.01
N THR A 65 -15.43 -0.13 34.70
CA THR A 65 -16.34 -1.26 34.90
C THR A 65 -17.32 -1.35 33.72
N CYS A 66 -17.38 -2.51 33.09
CA CYS A 66 -18.25 -2.86 31.97
C CYS A 66 -19.06 -4.12 32.29
N ARG A 67 -20.01 -4.46 31.42
CA ARG A 67 -20.80 -5.67 31.54
C ARG A 67 -20.89 -6.41 30.21
N LEU A 68 -20.58 -7.70 30.21
CA LEU A 68 -20.42 -8.54 29.01
C LEU A 68 -21.40 -9.71 29.00
N GLY A 69 -22.04 -9.97 27.86
CA GLY A 69 -22.83 -11.17 27.63
C GLY A 69 -24.31 -11.11 28.02
N THR A 70 -25.00 -12.23 27.85
CA THR A 70 -26.43 -12.39 28.17
C THR A 70 -26.67 -13.71 28.91
N PRO A 71 -26.96 -13.72 30.22
CA PRO A 71 -27.04 -12.60 31.14
C PRO A 71 -25.68 -11.93 31.39
N GLY A 72 -25.66 -10.59 31.39
CA GLY A 72 -24.42 -9.83 31.50
C GLY A 72 -23.64 -10.03 32.80
N GLN A 73 -22.39 -10.45 32.66
CA GLN A 73 -21.35 -10.63 33.67
C GLN A 73 -20.60 -9.29 33.89
N ASN A 74 -20.29 -8.93 35.13
CA ASN A 74 -19.60 -7.66 35.43
C ASN A 74 -18.07 -7.84 35.45
N LEU A 75 -17.35 -7.03 34.68
CA LEU A 75 -15.88 -7.02 34.65
C LEU A 75 -15.34 -5.59 34.83
N THR A 76 -14.09 -5.47 35.28
CA THR A 76 -13.36 -4.21 35.37
C THR A 76 -12.06 -4.32 34.61
N LEU A 77 -11.90 -3.48 33.57
CA LEU A 77 -10.81 -3.55 32.60
C LEU A 77 -9.93 -2.29 32.73
N GLN A 78 -8.63 -2.39 32.46
CA GLN A 78 -7.77 -1.20 32.41
C GLN A 78 -8.08 -0.38 31.16
N LEU A 79 -8.21 0.94 31.29
CA LEU A 79 -8.35 1.86 30.16
C LEU A 79 -6.98 2.15 29.57
N ASP A 80 -6.83 1.92 28.26
CA ASP A 80 -5.57 2.08 27.57
C ASP A 80 -5.79 2.78 26.22
N THR A 81 -5.16 3.94 26.06
CA THR A 81 -5.19 4.71 24.80
C THR A 81 -4.06 4.34 23.85
N GLY A 82 -3.05 3.59 24.32
CA GLY A 82 -1.98 3.00 23.54
C GLY A 82 -2.35 1.70 22.82
N SER A 83 -3.51 1.10 23.13
CA SER A 83 -4.07 -0.12 22.50
C SER A 83 -5.30 0.11 21.63
N SER A 84 -5.70 -0.88 20.84
CA SER A 84 -6.90 -0.87 19.98
C SER A 84 -7.93 -1.91 20.35
N ASP A 85 -7.52 -3.01 20.97
CA ASP A 85 -8.35 -4.19 21.17
C ASP A 85 -8.97 -4.19 22.57
N ILE A 86 -10.23 -4.65 22.68
CA ILE A 86 -10.82 -5.03 23.97
C ILE A 86 -10.53 -6.51 24.17
N TRP A 87 -9.98 -6.89 25.33
CA TRP A 87 -9.84 -8.29 25.68
C TRP A 87 -10.05 -8.56 27.18
N VAL A 88 -10.54 -9.76 27.47
CA VAL A 88 -10.92 -10.18 28.83
C VAL A 88 -10.28 -11.53 29.20
N PRO A 89 -9.84 -11.74 30.45
CA PRO A 89 -9.30 -13.03 30.88
C PRO A 89 -10.44 -14.05 31.00
N ASP A 90 -10.18 -15.23 30.46
CA ASP A 90 -11.08 -16.39 30.51
C ASP A 90 -11.18 -16.95 31.95
N SER A 91 -12.37 -17.39 32.38
CA SER A 91 -12.60 -17.94 33.73
C SER A 91 -11.74 -19.18 34.03
N ASP A 92 -11.42 -19.95 32.99
CA ASP A 92 -10.65 -21.17 33.06
C ASP A 92 -9.13 -20.93 32.90
N ALA A 93 -8.69 -19.68 32.66
CA ALA A 93 -7.30 -19.29 32.48
C ALA A 93 -6.42 -19.58 33.71
N LYS A 94 -5.17 -19.97 33.44
CA LYS A 94 -4.24 -20.46 34.47
C LYS A 94 -3.95 -19.45 35.58
N VAL A 95 -3.82 -18.16 35.26
CA VAL A 95 -3.55 -17.09 36.23
C VAL A 95 -4.77 -16.81 37.12
N CYS A 96 -5.99 -16.95 36.57
CA CYS A 96 -7.22 -16.75 37.32
C CYS A 96 -7.49 -17.85 38.36
N LYS A 97 -7.10 -19.09 38.05
CA LYS A 97 -7.21 -20.25 38.96
C LYS A 97 -6.30 -20.21 40.19
N THR A 98 -5.29 -19.34 40.22
CA THR A 98 -4.47 -19.10 41.43
C THR A 98 -5.18 -18.18 42.41
N GLY A 99 -5.97 -18.75 43.31
CA GLY A 99 -6.79 -18.07 44.33
C GLY A 99 -6.02 -17.33 45.44
N GLY A 100 -5.20 -16.34 45.06
CA GLY A 100 -4.53 -15.38 45.91
C GLY A 100 -4.49 -13.99 45.24
N PRO A 101 -3.64 -13.05 45.69
CA PRO A 101 -3.59 -11.70 45.11
C PRO A 101 -3.06 -11.64 43.65
N GLN A 102 -2.58 -12.75 43.10
CA GLN A 102 -2.23 -12.90 41.67
C GLN A 102 -3.39 -13.46 40.82
N GLY A 103 -4.55 -13.76 41.40
CA GLY A 103 -5.75 -14.17 40.68
C GLY A 103 -6.50 -12.99 40.04
N CYS A 104 -7.45 -13.31 39.16
CA CYS A 104 -8.18 -12.33 38.35
C CYS A 104 -9.30 -11.60 39.12
N THR A 105 -8.93 -10.87 40.19
CA THR A 105 -9.87 -10.26 41.13
C THR A 105 -10.66 -9.06 40.57
N LEU A 106 -10.33 -8.58 39.37
CA LEU A 106 -11.08 -7.52 38.67
C LEU A 106 -12.19 -8.09 37.75
N GLY A 107 -12.32 -9.42 37.70
CA GLY A 107 -13.31 -10.12 36.90
C GLY A 107 -12.67 -11.04 35.86
N THR A 108 -13.43 -12.06 35.49
CA THR A 108 -13.16 -12.98 34.38
C THR A 108 -14.45 -13.15 33.59
N PHE A 109 -14.34 -13.47 32.31
CA PHE A 109 -15.49 -13.81 31.50
C PHE A 109 -15.59 -15.34 31.39
N ASP A 110 -16.78 -15.89 31.64
CA ASP A 110 -17.07 -17.30 31.39
C ASP A 110 -17.92 -17.45 30.12
N PRO A 111 -17.38 -18.01 29.02
CA PRO A 111 -18.13 -18.23 27.79
C PRO A 111 -19.40 -19.10 27.95
N ASN A 112 -19.46 -19.95 28.97
CA ASN A 112 -20.58 -20.87 29.19
C ASN A 112 -21.76 -20.21 29.91
N GLU A 113 -21.55 -19.04 30.53
CA GLU A 113 -22.60 -18.27 31.21
C GLU A 113 -23.24 -17.18 30.31
N SER A 114 -22.89 -17.12 29.01
CA SER A 114 -23.49 -16.18 28.04
C SER A 114 -24.17 -16.90 26.87
N GLU A 115 -25.48 -16.73 26.73
CA GLU A 115 -26.30 -17.22 25.61
C GLU A 115 -26.00 -16.50 24.27
N THR A 116 -25.33 -15.33 24.32
CA THR A 116 -24.98 -14.52 23.14
C THR A 116 -23.51 -14.59 22.74
N PHE A 117 -22.70 -15.39 23.45
CA PHE A 117 -21.29 -15.61 23.11
C PHE A 117 -21.13 -16.35 21.77
N LEU A 118 -20.33 -15.79 20.86
CA LEU A 118 -20.01 -16.39 19.58
C LEU A 118 -18.51 -16.24 19.26
N VAL A 119 -17.78 -17.36 19.17
CA VAL A 119 -16.40 -17.36 18.64
C VAL A 119 -16.42 -16.98 17.16
N VAL A 120 -15.63 -15.98 16.79
CA VAL A 120 -15.47 -15.51 15.40
C VAL A 120 -14.18 -16.04 14.78
N ARG A 121 -13.09 -16.11 15.56
CA ARG A 121 -11.78 -16.66 15.15
C ARG A 121 -11.13 -17.42 16.30
N GLU A 122 -11.06 -18.74 16.19
CA GLU A 122 -10.38 -19.62 17.15
C GLU A 122 -8.85 -19.47 17.00
N GLY A 123 -8.13 -19.22 18.10
CA GLY A 123 -6.67 -19.14 18.15
C GLY A 123 -6.02 -17.93 17.49
N GLU A 124 -6.78 -16.95 16.96
CA GLU A 124 -6.23 -15.76 16.29
C GLU A 124 -5.99 -14.56 17.22
N PHE A 125 -6.51 -14.55 18.46
CA PHE A 125 -6.19 -13.49 19.42
C PHE A 125 -4.81 -13.75 20.03
N ASP A 126 -3.85 -12.88 19.73
CA ASP A 126 -2.49 -12.92 20.25
C ASP A 126 -1.97 -11.49 20.40
N ILE A 127 -1.81 -11.04 21.65
CA ILE A 127 -1.27 -9.74 22.00
C ILE A 127 -0.03 -9.89 22.89
N LYS A 128 1.00 -9.08 22.64
CA LYS A 128 2.20 -8.98 23.47
C LYS A 128 2.59 -7.52 23.70
N TYR A 129 2.75 -7.13 24.96
CA TYR A 129 3.09 -5.77 25.36
C TYR A 129 4.61 -5.53 25.39
N VAL A 130 4.99 -4.25 25.46
CA VAL A 130 6.39 -3.76 25.42
C VAL A 130 7.24 -4.34 26.55
N ASP A 131 6.62 -4.79 27.64
CA ASP A 131 7.31 -5.35 28.80
C ASP A 131 7.53 -6.86 28.76
N GLY A 132 7.02 -7.58 27.77
CA GLY A 132 7.13 -9.03 27.69
C GLY A 132 5.83 -9.80 27.95
N SER A 133 4.85 -9.20 28.63
CA SER A 133 3.58 -9.86 28.97
C SER A 133 2.71 -10.12 27.74
N SER A 134 1.86 -11.16 27.82
CA SER A 134 1.06 -11.59 26.67
C SER A 134 -0.25 -12.27 27.06
N SER A 135 -1.26 -12.07 26.21
CA SER A 135 -2.56 -12.73 26.29
C SER A 135 -2.87 -13.38 24.95
N LYS A 136 -3.32 -14.65 24.95
CA LYS A 136 -3.61 -15.41 23.74
C LYS A 136 -4.87 -16.26 23.88
N GLY A 137 -5.63 -16.41 22.81
CA GLY A 137 -6.83 -17.24 22.73
C GLY A 137 -7.64 -16.92 21.48
N ASP A 138 -8.93 -16.66 21.65
CA ASP A 138 -9.90 -16.55 20.56
C ASP A 138 -10.42 -15.11 20.43
N TYR A 139 -10.76 -14.67 19.22
CA TYR A 139 -11.63 -13.51 19.05
C TYR A 139 -13.09 -13.97 19.04
N PHE A 140 -13.91 -13.33 19.87
CA PHE A 140 -15.35 -13.58 20.01
C PHE A 140 -16.16 -12.30 19.83
N THR A 141 -17.46 -12.44 19.64
CA THR A 141 -18.44 -11.35 19.68
C THR A 141 -19.48 -11.64 20.74
N ASP A 142 -19.87 -10.61 21.49
CA ASP A 142 -20.96 -10.67 22.47
C ASP A 142 -21.55 -9.27 22.71
N VAL A 143 -22.53 -9.16 23.62
CA VAL A 143 -23.08 -7.88 24.11
C VAL A 143 -22.06 -7.20 25.04
N PHE A 144 -21.86 -5.88 24.89
CA PHE A 144 -20.96 -5.08 25.72
C PHE A 144 -21.66 -3.79 26.19
N GLU A 145 -21.89 -3.66 27.51
CA GLU A 145 -22.58 -2.51 28.12
C GLU A 145 -21.59 -1.59 28.87
N ILE A 146 -21.56 -0.30 28.50
CA ILE A 146 -20.75 0.75 29.13
C ILE A 146 -21.48 2.09 29.11
N GLY A 147 -21.30 2.93 30.14
CA GLY A 147 -21.85 4.30 30.17
C GLY A 147 -23.37 4.43 30.08
N GLY A 148 -24.13 3.34 30.29
CA GLY A 148 -25.57 3.28 30.05
C GLY A 148 -25.97 3.01 28.59
N ALA A 149 -25.00 2.79 27.70
CA ALA A 149 -25.19 2.31 26.34
C ALA A 149 -24.89 0.79 26.24
N THR A 150 -25.57 0.12 25.31
CA THR A 150 -25.42 -1.32 25.05
C THR A 150 -25.02 -1.51 23.60
N LEU A 151 -23.82 -2.06 23.36
CA LEU A 151 -23.30 -2.42 22.04
C LEU A 151 -23.59 -3.90 21.76
N GLN A 152 -24.09 -4.20 20.56
CA GLN A 152 -24.45 -5.56 20.13
C GLN A 152 -23.34 -6.14 19.24
N ASN A 153 -23.01 -7.43 19.42
CA ASN A 153 -21.97 -8.13 18.64
C ASN A 153 -20.58 -7.46 18.67
N MET A 154 -20.22 -6.82 19.80
CA MET A 154 -18.92 -6.18 19.96
C MET A 154 -17.81 -7.23 19.92
N THR A 155 -16.81 -7.04 19.05
CA THR A 155 -15.69 -7.99 18.91
C THR A 155 -14.64 -7.77 20.00
N MET A 156 -14.22 -8.85 20.65
CA MET A 156 -13.33 -8.85 21.82
C MET A 156 -12.39 -10.07 21.80
N GLY A 157 -11.22 -9.96 22.43
CA GLY A 157 -10.29 -11.07 22.64
C GLY A 157 -10.58 -11.83 23.94
N LEU A 158 -10.49 -13.16 23.92
CA LEU A 158 -10.63 -14.05 25.06
C LEU A 158 -9.26 -14.59 25.49
N GLY A 159 -8.77 -14.13 26.65
CA GLY A 159 -7.44 -14.45 27.19
C GLY A 159 -7.36 -15.82 27.85
N ILE A 160 -7.46 -16.89 27.06
CA ILE A 160 -7.38 -18.30 27.51
C ILE A 160 -5.98 -18.62 28.10
N LYS A 161 -4.93 -18.06 27.49
CA LYS A 161 -3.52 -18.21 27.86
C LYS A 161 -2.91 -16.83 28.06
N THR A 162 -3.08 -16.30 29.27
CA THR A 162 -2.53 -14.99 29.67
C THR A 162 -1.66 -15.11 30.93
N ASP A 163 -0.64 -14.25 31.01
CA ASP A 163 0.12 -13.97 32.23
C ASP A 163 -0.37 -12.70 32.97
N ILE A 164 -1.28 -11.93 32.36
CA ILE A 164 -1.91 -10.73 32.92
C ILE A 164 -3.20 -11.11 33.66
N ALA A 165 -3.34 -10.69 34.92
CA ALA A 165 -4.44 -11.05 35.81
C ALA A 165 -5.69 -10.13 35.72
N TYR A 166 -5.87 -9.43 34.60
CA TYR A 166 -6.98 -8.52 34.32
C TYR A 166 -7.07 -8.28 32.80
N GLY A 167 -8.20 -7.77 32.32
CA GLY A 167 -8.39 -7.42 30.91
C GLY A 167 -8.22 -5.92 30.64
N LEU A 168 -8.25 -5.55 29.36
CA LEU A 168 -8.00 -4.19 28.86
C LEU A 168 -9.08 -3.75 27.87
N VAL A 169 -9.28 -2.43 27.78
CA VAL A 169 -10.17 -1.78 26.81
C VAL A 169 -9.38 -0.74 26.01
N GLY A 170 -8.88 -1.18 24.85
CA GLY A 170 -8.22 -0.32 23.88
C GLY A 170 -9.18 0.63 23.17
N VAL A 171 -8.79 1.91 23.09
CA VAL A 171 -9.60 2.98 22.44
C VAL A 171 -8.85 3.73 21.33
N GLY A 172 -7.62 3.34 21.01
CA GLY A 172 -6.79 3.93 19.95
C GLY A 172 -7.24 3.61 18.52
N TYR A 173 -6.33 3.76 17.55
CA TYR A 173 -6.63 3.45 16.15
C TYR A 173 -6.84 1.94 15.93
N ALA A 174 -7.91 1.53 15.27
CA ALA A 174 -8.24 0.12 14.99
C ALA A 174 -7.18 -0.69 14.19
N VAL A 175 -6.12 -0.04 13.70
CA VAL A 175 -4.99 -0.64 12.98
C VAL A 175 -3.73 -0.81 13.85
N ASN A 176 -3.81 -0.56 15.16
CA ASN A 176 -2.66 -0.51 16.05
C ASN A 176 -2.16 -1.90 16.47
N GLU A 177 -3.02 -2.75 17.05
CA GLU A 177 -2.57 -4.00 17.68
C GLU A 177 -2.78 -5.26 16.85
N ALA A 178 -3.63 -5.20 15.82
CA ALA A 178 -3.83 -6.25 14.79
C ALA A 178 -2.58 -6.55 13.92
N ILE A 179 -1.39 -6.19 14.41
CA ILE A 179 -0.06 -6.28 13.79
C ILE A 179 0.97 -6.93 14.74
N VAL A 180 0.69 -7.10 16.05
CA VAL A 180 1.67 -7.61 17.05
C VAL A 180 1.75 -9.16 17.08
N GLY A 181 1.93 -9.75 15.90
CA GLY A 181 2.22 -11.17 15.72
C GLY A 181 3.32 -11.39 14.68
N SER A 182 3.84 -12.62 14.58
CA SER A 182 4.81 -12.97 13.52
C SER A 182 4.25 -12.85 12.08
N THR A 183 2.93 -12.69 11.97
CA THR A 183 2.19 -12.40 10.75
C THR A 183 1.69 -10.96 10.77
N GLN A 184 2.39 -10.05 10.06
CA GLN A 184 1.97 -8.64 9.89
C GLN A 184 0.74 -8.55 8.96
N SER A 185 -0.43 -8.91 9.49
CA SER A 185 -1.63 -9.21 8.70
C SER A 185 -2.80 -8.30 9.08
N THR A 186 -3.03 -7.26 8.27
CA THR A 186 -4.19 -6.35 8.36
C THR A 186 -5.56 -7.05 8.24
N ALA A 187 -5.60 -8.35 7.94
CA ALA A 187 -6.82 -9.15 7.90
C ALA A 187 -7.50 -9.34 9.29
N SER A 188 -6.87 -8.93 10.39
CA SER A 188 -7.45 -9.01 11.75
C SER A 188 -8.06 -7.70 12.27
N VAL A 189 -7.96 -6.60 11.52
CA VAL A 189 -8.60 -5.31 11.87
C VAL A 189 -10.13 -5.47 11.95
N TYR A 190 -10.71 -5.02 13.05
CA TYR A 190 -12.16 -5.00 13.30
C TYR A 190 -12.63 -3.63 13.81
N PRO A 191 -13.94 -3.31 13.78
CA PRO A 191 -14.45 -2.06 14.34
C PRO A 191 -14.27 -2.03 15.86
N ASN A 192 -13.25 -1.32 16.34
CA ASN A 192 -13.01 -1.15 17.78
C ASN A 192 -14.00 -0.15 18.41
N LEU A 193 -13.93 0.01 19.74
CA LEU A 193 -15.01 0.61 20.53
C LEU A 193 -15.55 1.96 20.02
N PRO A 194 -14.71 2.98 19.70
CA PRO A 194 -15.23 4.26 19.23
C PRO A 194 -15.86 4.17 17.82
N VAL A 195 -15.35 3.27 16.96
CA VAL A 195 -15.92 3.03 15.63
C VAL A 195 -17.26 2.29 15.74
N HIS A 196 -17.36 1.29 16.62
CA HIS A 196 -18.61 0.56 16.86
C HIS A 196 -19.71 1.46 17.45
N MET A 197 -19.34 2.43 18.30
CA MET A 197 -20.27 3.44 18.82
C MET A 197 -20.80 4.39 17.72
N VAL A 198 -20.00 4.73 16.70
CA VAL A 198 -20.49 5.49 15.53
C VAL A 198 -21.43 4.63 14.68
N ASN A 199 -21.10 3.34 14.47
CA ASN A 199 -21.91 2.42 13.66
C ASN A 199 -23.31 2.18 14.27
N GLU A 200 -23.41 2.09 15.60
CA GLU A 200 -24.70 2.00 16.33
C GLU A 200 -25.40 3.37 16.52
N GLY A 201 -24.82 4.47 16.00
CA GLY A 201 -25.38 5.82 16.13
C GLY A 201 -25.38 6.39 17.56
N LEU A 202 -24.57 5.83 18.46
CA LEU A 202 -24.46 6.28 19.85
C LEU A 202 -23.67 7.59 19.97
N ILE A 203 -22.67 7.79 19.09
CA ILE A 203 -21.84 9.00 19.04
C ILE A 203 -21.70 9.56 17.61
N ASN A 204 -21.55 10.88 17.50
CA ASN A 204 -21.53 11.58 16.21
C ASN A 204 -20.21 11.46 15.42
N THR A 205 -19.11 10.99 16.04
CA THR A 205 -17.78 10.89 15.42
C THR A 205 -16.87 9.92 16.19
N VAL A 206 -15.81 9.43 15.53
CA VAL A 206 -14.75 8.60 16.14
C VAL A 206 -13.76 9.51 16.88
N ALA A 207 -14.21 10.11 17.97
CA ALA A 207 -13.40 10.93 18.87
C ALA A 207 -13.87 10.77 20.33
N TYR A 208 -12.96 11.01 21.27
CA TYR A 208 -13.26 11.00 22.70
C TYR A 208 -12.36 11.97 23.47
N SER A 209 -12.82 12.41 24.64
CA SER A 209 -12.03 13.20 25.58
C SER A 209 -11.79 12.45 26.89
N LEU A 210 -10.62 12.68 27.48
CA LEU A 210 -10.11 12.00 28.67
C LEU A 210 -9.79 13.02 29.76
N TRP A 211 -10.32 12.78 30.97
CA TRP A 211 -10.01 13.55 32.18
C TRP A 211 -9.73 12.57 33.32
N LEU A 212 -8.47 12.45 33.71
CA LEU A 212 -8.00 11.51 34.75
C LEU A 212 -8.14 12.06 36.18
N ASN A 213 -8.36 13.36 36.33
CA ASN A 213 -8.32 14.12 37.60
C ASN A 213 -6.95 14.03 38.33
N ASP A 214 -6.82 14.52 39.57
CA ASP A 214 -5.54 14.53 40.31
C ASP A 214 -5.12 13.16 40.86
N LEU A 215 -3.88 13.06 41.38
CA LEU A 215 -3.31 11.84 41.94
C LEU A 215 -4.12 11.27 43.12
N ASP A 216 -4.70 12.12 43.95
CA ASP A 216 -5.34 11.73 45.20
C ASP A 216 -6.84 11.40 45.00
N ALA A 217 -7.42 11.82 43.86
CA ALA A 217 -8.77 11.50 43.42
C ALA A 217 -8.94 10.05 42.95
N CYS A 218 -10.06 9.43 43.35
CA CYS A 218 -10.40 8.05 43.00
C CYS A 218 -11.16 7.90 41.66
N SER A 219 -11.46 9.00 40.96
CA SER A 219 -12.39 9.04 39.83
C SER A 219 -12.06 10.11 38.79
N GLY A 220 -12.11 9.70 37.52
CA GLY A 220 -12.13 10.56 36.33
C GLY A 220 -13.21 10.08 35.35
N ASN A 221 -13.19 10.54 34.10
CA ASN A 221 -14.09 10.03 33.06
C ASN A 221 -13.47 10.05 31.65
N ILE A 222 -13.95 9.14 30.79
CA ILE A 222 -13.82 9.21 29.34
C ILE A 222 -15.18 9.58 28.74
N LEU A 223 -15.19 10.44 27.72
CA LEU A 223 -16.38 10.97 27.07
C LEU A 223 -16.26 10.80 25.55
N PHE A 224 -16.98 9.84 25.00
CA PHE A 224 -17.02 9.56 23.56
C PHE A 224 -17.99 10.53 22.86
N GLY A 225 -17.60 11.01 21.68
CA GLY A 225 -18.40 11.90 20.83
C GLY A 225 -18.44 13.38 21.24
N GLY A 226 -17.73 13.79 22.30
CA GLY A 226 -17.86 15.12 22.89
C GLY A 226 -16.66 15.59 23.71
N ILE A 227 -16.73 16.84 24.16
CA ILE A 227 -15.82 17.44 25.15
C ILE A 227 -16.63 18.01 26.32
N ASP A 228 -15.99 18.22 27.47
CA ASP A 228 -16.57 18.91 28.63
C ASP A 228 -15.74 20.17 28.92
N THR A 229 -16.34 21.35 28.74
CA THR A 229 -15.61 22.62 28.85
C THR A 229 -15.35 23.08 30.28
N GLU A 230 -15.88 22.38 31.30
CA GLU A 230 -15.58 22.67 32.71
C GLU A 230 -14.43 21.79 33.25
N LYS A 231 -13.81 20.91 32.44
CA LYS A 231 -12.71 20.01 32.86
C LYS A 231 -11.29 20.51 32.54
N TYR A 232 -11.16 21.69 31.95
CA TYR A 232 -9.87 22.26 31.55
C TYR A 232 -9.80 23.77 31.76
N LYS A 233 -8.58 24.30 31.78
CA LYS A 233 -8.26 25.73 31.91
C LYS A 233 -7.50 26.23 30.70
N GLY A 234 -7.79 27.47 30.30
CA GLY A 234 -7.20 28.11 29.12
C GLY A 234 -7.81 27.61 27.80
N ASP A 235 -7.14 27.91 26.70
CA ASP A 235 -7.61 27.57 25.36
C ASP A 235 -7.27 26.12 24.99
N LEU A 236 -8.32 25.34 24.64
CA LEU A 236 -8.14 23.99 24.10
C LEU A 236 -7.43 24.09 22.74
N THR A 237 -6.21 23.57 22.67
CA THR A 237 -5.34 23.79 21.50
C THR A 237 -5.17 22.49 20.73
N ARG A 238 -5.56 22.47 19.44
CA ARG A 238 -5.42 21.29 18.57
C ARG A 238 -4.02 21.23 17.94
N ILE A 239 -3.34 20.12 18.19
CA ILE A 239 -2.07 19.69 17.59
C ILE A 239 -2.34 18.51 16.65
N ALA A 240 -1.51 18.31 15.63
CA ALA A 240 -1.66 17.17 14.72
C ALA A 240 -0.85 15.96 15.20
N ILE A 241 -1.39 14.78 14.94
CA ILE A 241 -0.71 13.50 15.14
C ILE A 241 0.26 13.28 13.96
N TYR A 242 1.39 12.65 14.20
CA TYR A 242 2.34 12.25 13.17
C TYR A 242 2.09 10.80 12.71
N PRO A 243 2.17 10.50 11.41
CA PRO A 243 2.04 9.12 10.93
C PRO A 243 3.21 8.28 11.46
N THR A 244 2.90 7.09 11.97
CA THR A 244 3.86 6.19 12.65
C THR A 244 4.76 5.42 11.69
N HIS A 245 4.43 5.39 10.39
CA HIS A 245 5.13 4.63 9.36
C HIS A 245 5.61 5.52 8.21
N ARG A 246 6.45 4.95 7.32
CA ARG A 246 6.90 5.63 6.08
C ARG A 246 5.78 5.95 5.09
N ASN A 247 4.57 5.40 5.30
CA ASN A 247 3.37 5.83 4.59
C ASN A 247 2.76 7.04 5.31
N PRO A 248 2.73 8.25 4.71
CA PRO A 248 2.18 9.45 5.35
C PRO A 248 0.66 9.43 5.53
N SER A 249 -0.06 8.38 5.08
CA SER A 249 -1.50 8.20 5.31
C SER A 249 -1.84 7.16 6.39
N LEU A 250 -0.86 6.61 7.12
CA LEU A 250 -1.10 5.57 8.12
C LEU A 250 -0.75 6.05 9.54
N TYR A 251 -1.77 6.03 10.40
CA TYR A 251 -1.70 6.38 11.82
C TYR A 251 -2.05 5.13 12.64
N THR A 252 -1.13 4.69 13.51
CA THR A 252 -1.38 3.58 14.45
C THR A 252 -1.41 4.04 15.90
N ALA A 253 -0.59 5.04 16.27
CA ALA A 253 -0.50 5.55 17.65
C ALA A 253 -0.67 7.08 17.72
N PHE A 254 -0.97 7.58 18.91
CA PHE A 254 -1.15 9.00 19.24
C PHE A 254 0.18 9.77 19.36
N LEU A 255 0.99 9.69 18.30
CA LEU A 255 2.34 10.25 18.25
C LEU A 255 2.31 11.77 18.03
N VAL A 256 2.78 12.55 19.00
CA VAL A 256 2.88 14.01 18.95
C VAL A 256 4.32 14.49 19.21
N ALA A 257 4.64 15.70 18.75
CA ALA A 257 5.96 16.29 18.94
C ALA A 257 6.01 17.07 20.26
N LEU A 258 6.77 16.55 21.23
CA LEU A 258 7.28 17.32 22.36
C LEU A 258 8.46 18.16 21.85
N THR A 259 8.32 19.48 21.85
CA THR A 259 9.26 20.43 21.23
C THR A 259 10.15 21.15 22.25
N SER A 260 9.73 21.25 23.51
CA SER A 260 10.54 21.82 24.59
C SER A 260 10.18 21.21 25.94
N LEU A 261 11.13 21.23 26.88
CA LEU A 261 10.89 20.92 28.29
C LEU A 261 11.65 21.94 29.16
N GLU A 262 10.96 22.55 30.10
CA GLU A 262 11.55 23.49 31.07
C GLU A 262 11.27 23.02 32.49
N ALA A 263 12.23 23.25 33.39
CA ALA A 263 12.11 23.04 34.82
C ALA A 263 11.98 24.41 35.49
N ASP A 264 10.86 24.69 36.16
CA ASP A 264 10.60 25.96 36.84
C ASP A 264 10.44 25.75 38.35
N SER A 265 10.98 26.66 39.15
CA SER A 265 11.08 26.54 40.60
C SER A 265 11.16 27.92 41.28
N PRO A 266 10.94 28.01 42.61
CA PRO A 266 11.19 29.24 43.37
C PRO A 266 12.64 29.75 43.32
N SER A 267 13.62 28.95 42.88
CA SER A 267 15.04 29.32 42.81
C SER A 267 15.52 29.78 41.43
N GLY A 268 14.80 29.43 40.37
CA GLY A 268 15.23 29.62 38.98
C GLY A 268 14.45 28.76 37.99
N GLN A 269 14.65 29.02 36.70
CA GLN A 269 14.04 28.33 35.57
C GLN A 269 15.14 27.85 34.62
N ASP A 270 15.15 26.56 34.28
CA ASP A 270 16.11 25.92 33.38
C ASP A 270 15.41 25.36 32.14
N THR A 271 16.04 25.55 30.96
CA THR A 271 15.61 24.91 29.71
C THR A 271 16.37 23.61 29.54
N LEU A 272 15.67 22.48 29.52
CA LEU A 272 16.27 21.16 29.35
C LEU A 272 16.34 20.85 27.85
N THR A 273 17.48 20.33 27.38
CA THR A 273 17.72 20.10 25.94
C THR A 273 17.97 18.62 25.64
N SER A 274 17.80 18.21 24.38
CA SER A 274 17.99 16.82 23.95
C SER A 274 18.43 16.79 22.50
N GLU A 275 19.35 15.87 22.17
CA GLU A 275 19.71 15.59 20.76
C GLU A 275 18.52 15.08 19.93
N LYS A 276 17.45 14.63 20.62
CA LYS A 276 16.25 14.05 20.02
C LYS A 276 15.08 15.02 19.89
N PHE A 277 15.23 16.31 20.25
CA PHE A 277 14.17 17.30 19.97
C PHE A 277 14.04 17.57 18.45
N PRO A 278 12.82 17.66 17.89
CA PRO A 278 11.52 17.38 18.52
C PRO A 278 11.34 15.88 18.84
N ILE A 279 10.97 15.56 20.08
CA ILE A 279 10.84 14.16 20.53
C ILE A 279 9.44 13.67 20.16
N PRO A 280 9.31 12.59 19.36
CA PRO A 280 8.03 11.97 19.11
C PRO A 280 7.61 11.14 20.34
N VAL A 281 6.56 11.59 21.03
CA VAL A 281 5.99 10.96 22.22
C VAL A 281 4.57 10.46 21.94
N VAL A 282 4.18 9.34 22.53
CA VAL A 282 2.80 8.82 22.53
C VAL A 282 2.12 9.28 23.83
N LEU A 283 0.87 9.74 23.73
CA LEU A 283 0.01 9.99 24.90
C LEU A 283 -0.75 8.70 25.23
N ASP A 284 -0.51 8.13 26.41
CA ASP A 284 -0.86 6.74 26.71
C ASP A 284 -1.31 6.51 28.16
N SER A 285 -2.53 6.02 28.39
CA SER A 285 -3.02 5.59 29.72
C SER A 285 -2.74 4.11 30.06
N GLY A 286 -2.10 3.35 29.16
CA GLY A 286 -1.66 1.98 29.42
C GLY A 286 -0.59 1.86 30.51
N THR A 287 0.09 2.96 30.87
CA THR A 287 1.09 3.02 31.95
C THR A 287 0.98 4.30 32.78
N THR A 288 1.20 4.18 34.10
CA THR A 288 1.28 5.32 35.01
C THR A 288 2.50 6.20 34.72
N LEU A 289 3.61 5.61 34.26
CA LEU A 289 4.92 6.25 34.21
C LEU A 289 5.22 6.88 32.84
N SER A 290 5.95 7.99 32.85
CA SER A 290 6.40 8.68 31.62
C SER A 290 7.82 8.26 31.26
N TYR A 291 8.05 7.87 30.01
CA TYR A 291 9.30 7.28 29.52
C TYR A 291 9.95 8.19 28.48
N LEU A 292 11.04 8.87 28.86
CA LEU A 292 11.72 9.88 28.05
C LEU A 292 13.16 9.45 27.66
N PRO A 293 13.79 10.08 26.65
CA PRO A 293 15.17 9.80 26.27
C PRO A 293 16.15 9.88 27.45
N ASN A 294 17.12 8.95 27.51
CA ASN A 294 18.16 8.91 28.54
C ASN A 294 18.80 10.27 28.86
N ASP A 295 19.13 11.06 27.84
CA ASP A 295 19.74 12.37 27.94
C ASP A 295 18.82 13.40 28.63
N LEU A 296 17.53 13.42 28.27
CA LEU A 296 16.54 14.32 28.87
C LEU A 296 16.14 13.85 30.28
N ALA A 297 15.86 12.56 30.46
CA ALA A 297 15.52 11.98 31.76
C ALA A 297 16.63 12.20 32.80
N SER A 298 17.90 12.04 32.41
CA SER A 298 19.05 12.30 33.30
C SER A 298 19.17 13.78 33.72
N GLN A 299 18.74 14.72 32.87
CA GLN A 299 18.69 16.14 33.25
C GLN A 299 17.57 16.38 34.27
N ILE A 300 16.36 15.89 34.01
CA ILE A 300 15.20 16.00 34.92
C ILE A 300 15.53 15.42 36.30
N TRP A 301 16.12 14.21 36.34
CA TRP A 301 16.55 13.57 37.59
C TRP A 301 17.58 14.40 38.36
N LYS A 302 18.49 15.09 37.66
CA LYS A 302 19.52 15.93 38.27
C LYS A 302 18.96 17.24 38.84
N GLU A 303 17.91 17.82 38.24
CA GLU A 303 17.18 18.95 38.84
C GLU A 303 16.54 18.53 40.17
N VAL A 304 15.75 17.44 40.18
CA VAL A 304 15.00 17.00 41.38
C VAL A 304 15.82 16.19 42.39
N GLY A 305 17.11 15.96 42.13
CA GLY A 305 17.99 15.14 42.97
C GLY A 305 17.69 13.63 42.98
N ALA A 306 16.78 13.16 42.11
CA ALA A 306 16.40 11.75 41.99
C ALA A 306 17.57 10.88 41.54
N LYS A 307 17.61 9.63 42.04
CA LYS A 307 18.71 8.68 41.82
C LYS A 307 18.13 7.34 41.38
N TYR A 308 18.71 6.76 40.33
CA TYR A 308 18.34 5.41 39.90
C TYR A 308 18.76 4.37 40.94
N ALA A 309 17.80 3.59 41.44
CA ALA A 309 18.00 2.54 42.42
C ALA A 309 17.92 1.16 41.74
N PRO A 310 19.05 0.44 41.54
CA PRO A 310 19.05 -0.85 40.85
C PRO A 310 18.22 -1.95 41.54
N GLU A 311 17.93 -1.81 42.84
CA GLU A 311 17.09 -2.74 43.60
C GLU A 311 15.59 -2.59 43.30
N PHE A 312 15.17 -1.43 42.76
CA PHE A 312 13.79 -1.15 42.33
C PHE A 312 13.66 -0.95 40.81
N GLN A 313 14.78 -0.96 40.07
CA GLN A 313 14.90 -0.65 38.64
C GLN A 313 14.25 0.69 38.21
N ALA A 314 14.23 1.68 39.11
CA ALA A 314 13.58 2.96 38.90
C ALA A 314 14.38 4.13 39.52
N ALA A 315 14.18 5.33 39.00
CA ALA A 315 14.55 6.57 39.69
C ALA A 315 13.64 6.79 40.91
N VAL A 316 14.28 7.05 42.05
CA VAL A 316 13.65 7.31 43.35
C VAL A 316 14.18 8.59 43.99
N LEU A 317 13.37 9.19 44.83
CA LEU A 317 13.65 10.42 45.59
C LEU A 317 12.91 10.41 46.93
N PRO A 318 13.21 11.33 47.87
CA PRO A 318 12.45 11.44 49.12
C PRO A 318 10.96 11.73 48.89
N CYS A 319 10.07 11.09 49.64
CA CYS A 319 8.63 11.35 49.55
C CYS A 319 8.24 12.79 49.92
N ASN A 320 9.08 13.51 50.68
CA ASN A 320 8.85 14.93 50.97
C ASN A 320 8.93 15.83 49.72
N ALA A 321 9.50 15.35 48.61
CA ALA A 321 9.51 16.08 47.33
C ALA A 321 8.11 16.29 46.73
N LYS A 322 7.09 15.53 47.17
CA LYS A 322 5.66 15.81 46.87
C LYS A 322 5.23 17.22 47.35
N GLN A 323 6.00 17.85 48.26
CA GLN A 323 5.73 19.20 48.78
C GLN A 323 6.41 20.32 47.97
N SER A 324 7.10 20.02 46.87
CA SER A 324 7.75 21.04 46.05
C SER A 324 6.76 21.96 45.35
N LYS A 325 7.16 23.22 45.17
CA LYS A 325 6.48 24.18 44.31
C LYS A 325 7.07 24.24 42.89
N GLY A 326 8.11 23.44 42.62
CA GLY A 326 8.65 23.28 41.28
C GLY A 326 7.75 22.44 40.38
N HIS A 327 7.84 22.68 39.08
CA HIS A 327 7.07 21.96 38.06
C HIS A 327 7.83 21.88 36.73
N PHE A 328 7.44 20.92 35.89
CA PHE A 328 8.00 20.77 34.54
C PHE A 328 7.00 21.23 33.49
N SER A 329 7.40 22.14 32.61
CA SER A 329 6.57 22.68 31.52
C SER A 329 6.90 21.96 30.21
N PHE A 330 5.99 21.07 29.79
CA PHE A 330 6.08 20.28 28.56
C PHE A 330 5.45 21.08 27.41
N GLY A 331 6.26 21.54 26.44
CA GLY A 331 5.79 22.28 25.28
C GLY A 331 5.62 21.40 24.04
N PHE A 332 4.48 21.50 23.37
CA PHE A 332 4.14 20.67 22.20
C PHE A 332 4.02 21.48 20.91
N ALA A 333 4.20 20.80 19.78
CA ALA A 333 3.95 21.26 18.41
C ALA A 333 4.78 22.45 17.88
N GLY A 334 5.28 23.37 18.70
CA GLY A 334 6.11 24.48 18.23
C GLY A 334 6.51 25.46 19.34
N PRO A 335 7.36 26.46 19.06
CA PRO A 335 7.89 27.37 20.08
C PRO A 335 6.83 28.18 20.85
N LYS A 336 5.67 28.44 20.23
CA LYS A 336 4.50 29.10 20.83
C LYS A 336 3.31 28.14 21.06
N GLY A 337 3.52 26.84 20.89
CA GLY A 337 2.48 25.82 21.05
C GLY A 337 2.05 25.61 22.51
N PRO A 338 1.05 24.74 22.75
CA PRO A 338 0.49 24.55 24.08
C PRO A 338 1.54 23.95 25.04
N ARG A 339 1.48 24.41 26.29
CA ARG A 339 2.39 24.02 27.37
C ARG A 339 1.60 23.44 28.54
N ILE A 340 1.97 22.25 28.97
CA ILE A 340 1.36 21.56 30.12
C ILE A 340 2.36 21.54 31.27
N ASN A 341 1.95 22.11 32.40
CA ASN A 341 2.76 22.21 33.59
C ASN A 341 2.41 21.05 34.53
N VAL A 342 3.36 20.12 34.70
CA VAL A 342 3.22 18.96 35.59
C VAL A 342 3.96 19.25 36.90
N THR A 343 3.22 19.30 38.00
CA THR A 343 3.72 19.61 39.34
C THR A 343 4.34 18.39 40.03
N MET A 344 5.22 18.63 41.00
CA MET A 344 5.93 17.53 41.69
C MET A 344 5.02 16.61 42.51
N ASP A 345 3.84 17.07 42.92
CA ASP A 345 2.85 16.23 43.60
C ASP A 345 2.23 15.16 42.69
N GLU A 346 2.21 15.39 41.36
CA GLU A 346 1.81 14.41 40.34
C GLU A 346 2.95 13.47 39.91
N LEU A 347 4.20 13.88 40.13
CA LEU A 347 5.42 13.16 39.74
C LEU A 347 6.08 12.36 40.88
N VAL A 348 5.63 12.49 42.13
CA VAL A 348 6.17 11.75 43.28
C VAL A 348 5.14 10.71 43.72
N LEU A 349 5.45 9.44 43.44
CA LEU A 349 4.54 8.30 43.63
C LEU A 349 4.94 7.45 44.83
N ASP A 350 3.96 7.11 45.68
CA ASP A 350 4.15 6.19 46.81
C ASP A 350 4.45 4.76 46.31
N MET A 351 5.55 4.16 46.79
CA MET A 351 5.94 2.80 46.37
C MET A 351 5.20 1.68 47.11
N THR A 352 4.43 1.97 48.17
CA THR A 352 3.76 0.94 48.99
C THR A 352 2.48 1.46 49.64
N THR A 353 1.45 0.61 49.74
CA THR A 353 0.26 0.82 50.60
C THR A 353 0.57 0.83 52.10
N GLY A 354 1.75 0.33 52.49
CA GLY A 354 2.25 0.36 53.88
C GLY A 354 3.21 1.52 54.14
N ARG A 355 3.99 1.42 55.22
CA ARG A 355 5.09 2.36 55.46
C ARG A 355 6.16 2.20 54.37
N ALA A 356 6.47 3.30 53.69
CA ALA A 356 7.49 3.37 52.65
C ALA A 356 8.86 2.80 53.10
N PRO A 357 9.68 2.27 52.16
CA PRO A 357 11.06 1.92 52.44
C PRO A 357 11.87 3.17 52.80
N ILE A 358 12.98 3.01 53.51
CA ILE A 358 13.82 4.13 53.96
C ILE A 358 15.20 4.05 53.29
N PHE A 359 15.75 5.18 52.86
CA PHE A 359 17.10 5.25 52.30
C PHE A 359 18.15 4.75 53.31
N SER A 360 18.83 3.66 53.00
CA SER A 360 19.85 3.04 53.86
C SER A 360 21.21 3.75 53.84
N SER A 361 21.49 4.51 52.78
CA SER A 361 22.77 5.18 52.50
C SER A 361 22.60 6.31 51.49
N GLY A 362 23.61 7.18 51.37
CA GLY A 362 23.59 8.34 50.48
C GLY A 362 23.02 9.59 51.16
N THR A 363 22.74 10.63 50.37
CA THR A 363 22.33 11.97 50.83
C THR A 363 21.08 11.94 51.71
N TYR A 364 20.07 11.16 51.33
CA TYR A 364 18.74 11.15 51.93
C TYR A 364 18.57 10.11 53.05
N LYS A 365 19.68 9.65 53.64
CA LYS A 365 19.69 8.48 54.53
C LYS A 365 18.81 8.71 55.77
N GLY A 366 17.75 7.91 55.89
CA GLY A 366 16.76 8.01 56.97
C GLY A 366 15.41 8.56 56.53
N GLU A 367 15.30 9.09 55.31
CA GLU A 367 14.05 9.54 54.70
C GLU A 367 13.30 8.41 53.99
N ASP A 368 11.97 8.54 53.92
CA ASP A 368 11.08 7.62 53.21
C ASP A 368 11.23 7.77 51.68
N VAL A 369 11.29 6.65 50.96
CA VAL A 369 11.60 6.54 49.52
C VAL A 369 10.32 6.47 48.68
N CYS A 370 10.19 7.40 47.74
CA CYS A 370 9.14 7.41 46.71
C CYS A 370 9.72 7.24 45.30
N GLN A 371 8.90 6.77 44.37
CA GLN A 371 9.28 6.62 42.95
C GLN A 371 9.03 7.92 42.20
N PHE A 372 9.92 8.26 41.27
CA PHE A 372 9.73 9.40 40.37
C PHE A 372 8.90 8.99 39.14
N GLY A 373 7.96 9.83 38.73
CA GLY A 373 7.02 9.54 37.62
C GLY A 373 7.67 9.48 36.24
N ILE A 374 8.83 10.12 36.07
CA ILE A 374 9.58 10.16 34.80
C ILE A 374 10.78 9.21 34.86
N GLN A 375 10.83 8.25 33.95
CA GLN A 375 11.87 7.24 33.83
C GLN A 375 12.62 7.38 32.48
N ASN A 376 13.82 6.80 32.41
CA ASN A 376 14.65 6.86 31.21
C ASN A 376 14.36 5.67 30.27
N PHE A 377 14.41 5.91 28.96
CA PHE A 377 14.22 4.87 27.96
C PHE A 377 15.17 5.02 26.76
N THR A 378 15.60 3.88 26.20
CA THR A 378 16.69 3.79 25.23
C THR A 378 16.18 3.93 23.79
N SER A 379 15.21 3.10 23.41
CA SER A 379 14.51 3.08 22.13
C SER A 379 13.32 4.05 22.08
N ALA A 380 12.86 4.37 20.88
CA ALA A 380 11.54 4.98 20.64
C ALA A 380 10.51 3.85 20.32
N PRO A 381 9.19 4.07 20.49
CA PRO A 381 8.53 5.31 20.91
C PRO A 381 8.83 5.70 22.36
N TYR A 382 8.71 6.99 22.64
CA TYR A 382 8.69 7.55 24.00
C TYR A 382 7.23 7.75 24.42
N LEU A 383 6.94 7.70 25.72
CA LEU A 383 5.56 7.70 26.22
C LEU A 383 5.37 8.72 27.33
N LEU A 384 4.20 9.34 27.37
CA LEU A 384 3.74 10.19 28.47
C LEU A 384 2.52 9.52 29.12
N GLY A 385 2.77 8.90 30.28
CA GLY A 385 1.81 8.10 31.03
C GLY A 385 0.85 8.93 31.89
N ASP A 386 0.10 8.29 32.79
CA ASP A 386 -0.84 8.98 33.69
C ASP A 386 -0.18 10.12 34.50
N THR A 387 1.10 9.97 34.85
CA THR A 387 1.96 11.02 35.48
C THR A 387 2.05 12.34 34.71
N PHE A 388 1.80 12.32 33.41
CA PHE A 388 1.61 13.51 32.59
C PHE A 388 0.12 13.74 32.30
N LEU A 389 -0.63 12.69 31.94
CA LEU A 389 -2.02 12.81 31.49
C LEU A 389 -2.98 13.32 32.58
N ARG A 390 -2.69 13.17 33.88
CA ARG A 390 -3.49 13.79 34.94
C ARG A 390 -3.47 15.33 34.88
N SER A 391 -2.33 15.93 34.56
CA SER A 391 -2.18 17.39 34.39
C SER A 391 -2.78 17.93 33.09
N ALA A 392 -3.15 17.06 32.14
CA ALA A 392 -3.70 17.43 30.85
C ALA A 392 -5.18 17.05 30.71
N TYR A 393 -5.96 17.89 30.03
CA TYR A 393 -7.21 17.47 29.43
C TYR A 393 -6.95 17.18 27.94
N VAL A 394 -7.25 15.95 27.51
CA VAL A 394 -6.83 15.45 26.20
C VAL A 394 -8.04 14.97 25.39
N VAL A 395 -8.16 15.44 24.15
CA VAL A 395 -9.22 15.07 23.21
C VAL A 395 -8.60 14.39 22.01
N TYR A 396 -8.88 13.12 21.82
CA TYR A 396 -8.36 12.28 20.74
C TYR A 396 -9.35 12.31 19.56
N ASP A 397 -8.94 12.87 18.43
CA ASP A 397 -9.75 13.00 17.21
C ASP A 397 -9.16 12.13 16.10
N LEU A 398 -9.64 10.88 16.01
CA LEU A 398 -9.12 9.85 15.11
C LEU A 398 -9.60 10.06 13.66
N VAL A 399 -10.61 10.91 13.43
CA VAL A 399 -11.09 11.24 12.07
C VAL A 399 -10.23 12.34 11.45
N ASN A 400 -9.92 13.39 12.21
CA ASN A 400 -9.10 14.52 11.73
C ASN A 400 -7.60 14.35 12.03
N ASN A 401 -7.20 13.22 12.63
CA ASN A 401 -5.83 12.86 13.04
C ASN A 401 -5.16 13.96 13.89
N GLN A 402 -5.87 14.39 14.93
CA GLN A 402 -5.49 15.49 15.81
C GLN A 402 -5.70 15.15 17.28
N ILE A 403 -5.01 15.89 18.14
CA ILE A 403 -5.23 15.89 19.59
C ILE A 403 -5.55 17.32 20.01
N GLY A 404 -6.66 17.54 20.71
CA GLY A 404 -6.91 18.75 21.48
C GLY A 404 -6.26 18.60 22.85
N ILE A 405 -5.43 19.55 23.27
CA ILE A 405 -4.77 19.52 24.58
C ILE A 405 -4.92 20.85 25.32
N ALA A 406 -5.18 20.79 26.62
CA ALA A 406 -5.28 21.91 27.54
C ALA A 406 -4.76 21.51 28.93
N ALA A 407 -4.50 22.49 29.80
CA ALA A 407 -4.23 22.22 31.21
C ALA A 407 -5.53 21.76 31.90
N THR A 408 -5.45 20.74 32.75
CA THR A 408 -6.61 20.17 33.46
C THR A 408 -7.27 21.15 34.44
N ASP A 409 -8.55 20.91 34.75
CA ASP A 409 -9.19 21.44 35.96
C ASP A 409 -9.42 20.34 37.00
N PHE A 410 -8.40 20.13 37.84
CA PHE A 410 -8.43 19.22 38.99
C PHE A 410 -9.62 19.49 39.91
N ASN A 411 -10.30 18.42 40.33
CA ASN A 411 -11.51 18.43 41.16
C ASN A 411 -12.68 19.26 40.63
N SER A 412 -12.76 19.50 39.32
CA SER A 412 -13.93 20.13 38.72
C SER A 412 -15.19 19.28 38.91
N THR A 413 -16.11 19.77 39.75
CA THR A 413 -17.41 19.18 40.06
C THR A 413 -18.53 19.62 39.12
N LYS A 414 -18.24 20.55 38.21
CA LYS A 414 -19.17 20.98 37.15
C LYS A 414 -18.99 20.15 35.89
N SER A 415 -19.92 20.30 34.94
CA SER A 415 -19.84 19.73 33.61
C SER A 415 -20.63 20.58 32.61
N ASN A 416 -20.08 20.79 31.42
CA ASN A 416 -20.73 21.39 30.27
C ASN A 416 -20.33 20.63 29.00
N ILE A 417 -21.05 19.54 28.72
CA ILE A 417 -20.76 18.65 27.59
C ILE A 417 -21.19 19.31 26.26
N VAL A 418 -20.22 19.47 25.37
CA VAL A 418 -20.40 19.92 23.98
C VAL A 418 -20.17 18.73 23.05
N PRO A 419 -21.20 18.20 22.38
CA PRO A 419 -21.05 17.12 21.42
C PRO A 419 -20.37 17.62 20.13
N PHE A 420 -19.64 16.74 19.44
CA PHE A 420 -19.19 17.03 18.07
C PHE A 420 -20.43 17.09 17.14
N PRO A 421 -20.57 18.13 16.30
CA PRO A 421 -21.79 18.32 15.51
C PRO A 421 -21.90 17.43 14.26
N SER A 422 -20.83 16.73 13.86
CA SER A 422 -20.83 15.74 12.76
C SER A 422 -19.52 14.94 12.71
N MET A 423 -19.49 13.85 11.95
CA MET A 423 -18.35 12.91 11.86
C MET A 423 -17.03 13.57 11.48
N SER A 424 -17.03 14.61 10.63
CA SER A 424 -15.82 15.35 10.22
C SER A 424 -15.82 16.80 10.73
N ALA A 425 -16.50 17.07 11.86
CA ALA A 425 -16.33 18.31 12.59
C ALA A 425 -14.91 18.38 13.19
N GLN A 426 -14.35 19.59 13.31
CA GLN A 426 -13.17 19.80 14.16
C GLN A 426 -13.59 19.74 15.64
N ILE A 427 -12.63 19.45 16.51
CA ILE A 427 -12.78 19.51 17.97
C ILE A 427 -13.51 20.81 18.39
N PRO A 428 -14.66 20.74 19.08
CA PRO A 428 -15.40 21.92 19.50
C PRO A 428 -14.55 22.86 20.36
N SER A 429 -14.79 24.17 20.25
CA SER A 429 -14.09 25.22 21.00
C SER A 429 -12.54 25.26 20.85
N ALA A 430 -11.93 24.43 20.00
CA ALA A 430 -10.48 24.31 19.93
C ALA A 430 -9.81 25.25 18.90
N THR A 431 -8.71 25.89 19.31
CA THR A 431 -7.88 26.77 18.47
C THR A 431 -6.69 25.99 17.88
N VAL A 432 -6.08 26.48 16.79
CA VAL A 432 -4.92 25.82 16.16
C VAL A 432 -3.65 26.14 16.95
N ALA A 433 -2.79 25.14 17.18
CA ALA A 433 -1.45 25.40 17.69
C ALA A 433 -0.69 26.36 16.73
N PRO A 434 -0.22 27.52 17.22
CA PRO A 434 0.55 28.45 16.39
C PRO A 434 1.91 27.85 16.04
N ASP A 435 2.44 28.25 14.88
CA ASP A 435 3.77 27.88 14.38
C ASP A 435 4.05 26.37 14.29
N GLN A 436 3.01 25.53 14.23
CA GLN A 436 3.16 24.06 14.21
C GLN A 436 4.03 23.53 13.05
N SER A 437 4.15 24.27 11.95
CA SER A 437 5.09 23.95 10.86
C SER A 437 6.57 24.05 11.28
N GLU A 438 6.87 24.78 12.36
CA GLU A 438 8.22 24.98 12.90
C GLU A 438 8.63 23.88 13.90
N ALA A 439 7.75 22.89 14.17
CA ALA A 439 8.03 21.73 15.02
C ALA A 439 9.37 21.04 14.72
N ALA A 440 9.79 21.04 13.45
CA ALA A 440 11.02 20.39 12.97
C ALA A 440 12.32 21.14 13.31
N ALA A 441 12.26 22.35 13.90
CA ALA A 441 13.43 23.09 14.32
C ALA A 441 14.13 22.40 15.49
N ARG A 442 15.37 21.94 15.29
CA ARG A 442 16.18 21.36 16.36
C ARG A 442 16.83 22.46 17.20
N PRO A 443 16.61 22.54 18.52
CA PRO A 443 17.35 23.45 19.39
C PRO A 443 18.83 23.02 19.45
N SER A 444 19.72 23.98 19.72
CA SER A 444 21.11 23.68 20.07
C SER A 444 21.16 22.98 21.43
N VAL A 445 21.77 21.80 21.50
CA VAL A 445 21.97 21.09 22.77
C VAL A 445 22.95 21.87 23.65
N THR A 446 22.52 22.16 24.87
CA THR A 446 23.28 22.87 25.90
C THR A 446 23.05 22.18 27.24
N GLU A 447 24.11 22.00 28.04
CA GLU A 447 23.92 21.58 29.42
C GLU A 447 23.11 22.65 30.18
N PRO A 448 22.06 22.28 30.94
CA PRO A 448 21.35 23.22 31.81
C PRO A 448 22.27 23.86 32.83
N ALA A 449 21.86 25.02 33.37
CA ALA A 449 22.56 25.67 34.47
C ALA A 449 22.27 24.97 35.82
N TYR A 450 21.16 24.24 35.91
CA TYR A 450 20.64 23.63 37.15
C TYR A 450 20.40 24.67 38.24
N SER A 451 19.96 25.87 37.82
CA SER A 451 19.56 26.98 38.67
C SER A 451 18.20 26.75 39.33
N ALA A 452 17.35 25.91 38.71
CA ALA A 452 16.07 25.48 39.26
C ALA A 452 16.21 24.36 40.31
N GLY A 453 17.23 23.50 40.18
CA GLY A 453 17.45 22.35 41.06
C GLY A 453 17.37 22.59 42.58
N PRO A 454 17.91 23.70 43.14
CA PRO A 454 17.74 24.01 44.56
C PRO A 454 16.27 24.11 44.99
N GLY A 455 15.40 24.75 44.20
CA GLY A 455 13.97 24.88 44.49
C GLY A 455 13.18 23.57 44.30
N PHE A 456 13.76 22.60 43.59
CA PHE A 456 13.29 21.20 43.57
C PHE A 456 13.87 20.35 44.72
N GLN A 457 14.61 20.95 45.67
CA GLN A 457 15.25 20.26 46.80
C GLN A 457 15.08 20.99 48.15
N GLU A 458 14.67 22.27 48.15
CA GLU A 458 14.32 23.08 49.33
C GLU A 458 12.96 22.69 49.93
N PHE A 459 12.94 21.56 50.63
CA PHE A 459 11.86 21.15 51.53
C PHE A 459 12.32 21.34 52.99
N ASN A 460 11.40 21.48 53.94
CA ASN A 460 11.73 21.89 55.32
C ASN A 460 12.51 20.83 56.14
N SER A 461 13.78 20.62 55.80
CA SER A 461 14.74 19.81 56.55
C SER A 461 15.16 20.56 57.82
N GLY A 462 14.51 20.25 58.94
CA GLY A 462 14.83 20.84 60.23
C GLY A 462 16.24 20.48 60.70
N ASN A 463 17.19 21.41 60.56
CA ASN A 463 18.54 21.42 61.13
C ASN A 463 19.37 20.12 61.00
N THR A 464 20.28 20.07 60.03
CA THR A 464 21.67 19.64 60.32
C THR A 464 22.65 20.22 59.31
N ALA A 465 23.46 21.19 59.74
CA ALA A 465 24.54 21.74 58.92
C ALA A 465 25.84 20.95 59.12
N VAL A 466 26.53 20.62 58.03
CA VAL A 466 27.93 20.19 58.02
C VAL A 466 28.62 20.82 56.81
N GLU A 467 29.61 21.67 57.06
CA GLU A 467 30.57 22.13 56.05
C GLU A 467 31.56 21.00 55.72
N ASP A 468 32.06 20.91 54.47
CA ASP A 468 33.49 21.20 54.24
C ASP A 468 33.79 21.42 52.73
N ARG A 469 35.06 21.69 52.43
CA ARG A 469 35.62 22.24 51.18
C ARG A 469 36.27 21.16 50.30
N GLY A 470 36.66 21.55 49.07
CA GLY A 470 37.97 21.11 48.53
C GLY A 470 38.02 20.56 47.12
N ASP A 471 38.27 21.45 46.15
CA ASP A 471 39.34 21.39 45.13
C ASP A 471 39.74 20.09 44.35
N LEU A 472 39.97 20.32 43.05
CA LEU A 472 41.03 19.76 42.19
C LEU A 472 41.02 18.28 41.73
N SER A 473 40.72 18.12 40.43
CA SER A 473 41.48 17.38 39.38
C SER A 473 42.30 16.11 39.71
N PHE A 474 42.23 15.07 38.85
CA PHE A 474 43.34 14.66 37.96
C PHE A 474 42.98 13.55 36.94
N SER A 475 43.90 13.29 36.00
CA SER A 475 43.86 12.29 34.90
C SER A 475 44.34 10.87 35.34
N PRO A 476 44.18 9.80 34.52
CA PRO A 476 44.41 8.40 34.91
C PRO A 476 45.85 7.87 34.66
N PRO A 477 46.25 6.75 35.30
CA PRO A 477 47.02 5.72 34.56
C PRO A 477 46.89 4.22 35.00
N PHE A 478 46.75 3.33 33.99
CA PHE A 478 47.47 2.05 33.75
C PHE A 478 47.55 0.82 34.69
N LEU A 479 47.60 -0.37 34.03
CA LEU A 479 48.21 -1.69 34.40
C LEU A 479 47.54 -2.51 35.55
N ALA A 480 47.37 -3.85 35.50
CA ALA A 480 47.58 -4.93 34.50
C ALA A 480 46.79 -6.22 34.95
N LYS A 481 47.04 -7.53 34.65
CA LYS A 481 48.13 -8.30 33.99
C LYS A 481 47.68 -9.74 33.57
N MET A 482 48.63 -10.55 33.09
CA MET A 482 48.61 -11.99 32.71
C MET A 482 48.40 -13.00 33.90
N ARG A 483 48.20 -14.35 33.79
CA ARG A 483 48.35 -15.37 32.70
C ARG A 483 47.65 -16.74 33.00
N VAL A 484 47.14 -17.41 31.95
CA VAL A 484 47.25 -18.86 31.53
C VAL A 484 47.57 -20.01 32.52
N ILE A 485 46.87 -21.16 32.39
CA ILE A 485 47.41 -22.57 32.42
C ILE A 485 46.44 -23.62 31.78
N ARG A 486 46.90 -24.85 31.47
CA ARG A 486 46.22 -25.92 30.66
C ARG A 486 45.93 -27.24 31.43
N ALA A 487 44.85 -27.96 31.07
CA ALA A 487 44.69 -29.44 30.99
C ALA A 487 43.32 -29.79 30.31
N VAL A 488 43.02 -30.83 29.50
CA VAL A 488 43.71 -31.98 28.82
C VAL A 488 43.46 -33.41 29.38
N ALA A 489 43.00 -34.33 28.49
CA ALA A 489 42.94 -35.82 28.56
C ALA A 489 41.89 -36.51 29.49
N ALA A 490 41.38 -37.75 29.25
CA ALA A 490 41.26 -38.59 28.01
C ALA A 490 40.41 -39.90 28.19
N LEU A 491 39.87 -40.42 27.07
CA LEU A 491 39.68 -41.85 26.66
C LEU A 491 38.63 -42.83 27.27
N ASN A 492 38.24 -43.80 26.41
CA ASN A 492 37.61 -45.15 26.63
C ASN A 492 36.10 -45.25 27.01
N SER A 493 35.31 -46.27 26.61
CA SER A 493 35.47 -47.39 25.62
C SER A 493 34.18 -48.23 25.40
N GLY A 494 34.02 -48.91 24.25
CA GLY A 494 33.00 -49.96 23.96
C GLY A 494 31.91 -49.53 22.95
N ARG A 495 31.47 -50.28 21.90
CA ARG A 495 31.00 -51.68 21.69
C ARG A 495 29.64 -52.00 22.36
N ALA A 496 28.64 -52.66 21.73
CA ALA A 496 28.50 -53.13 20.33
C ALA A 496 27.06 -53.60 19.95
N VAL A 497 26.72 -53.54 18.64
CA VAL A 497 25.87 -54.48 17.84
C VAL A 497 24.39 -54.79 18.24
N GLY A 498 23.44 -54.56 17.31
CA GLY A 498 22.03 -54.98 17.38
C GLY A 498 21.34 -54.96 15.99
N SER A 499 20.32 -55.80 15.75
CA SER A 499 19.79 -56.02 14.37
C SER A 499 18.39 -56.67 14.22
N ARG A 500 17.48 -56.10 13.40
CA ARG A 500 16.22 -56.73 12.89
C ARG A 500 15.86 -56.30 11.43
N GLN A 501 14.99 -57.06 10.75
CA GLN A 501 14.64 -57.05 9.30
C GLN A 501 13.16 -56.62 9.12
N GLY A 502 12.58 -56.30 7.95
CA GLY A 502 13.01 -56.26 6.53
C GLY A 502 12.12 -57.18 5.64
N LEU A 503 12.43 -57.32 4.33
CA LEU A 503 11.58 -57.97 3.28
C LEU A 503 10.27 -57.19 2.95
N ARG A 504 9.67 -57.25 1.73
CA ARG A 504 10.13 -57.65 0.38
C ARG A 504 9.18 -57.11 -0.71
N TYR A 505 9.74 -56.83 -1.89
CA TYR A 505 9.17 -56.90 -3.26
C TYR A 505 7.97 -55.96 -3.57
N ALA A 506 7.90 -55.22 -4.68
CA ALA A 506 8.17 -55.49 -6.11
C ALA A 506 7.04 -56.29 -6.81
N GLY A 507 6.54 -55.85 -7.98
CA GLY A 507 6.85 -54.63 -8.74
C GLY A 507 6.30 -54.68 -10.17
N LEU A 508 6.96 -53.93 -11.08
CA LEU A 508 6.84 -53.96 -12.55
C LEU A 508 5.53 -53.37 -13.17
N GLY A 509 5.59 -52.52 -14.21
CA GLY A 509 6.74 -51.76 -14.75
C GLY A 509 6.62 -51.38 -16.24
N CYS A 510 7.48 -50.44 -16.66
CA CYS A 510 7.87 -50.12 -18.05
C CYS A 510 6.80 -49.54 -19.02
N ARG A 511 7.15 -48.70 -20.03
CA ARG A 511 8.27 -47.74 -20.25
C ARG A 511 8.04 -47.02 -21.61
N VAL A 512 8.65 -45.84 -21.84
CA VAL A 512 9.18 -45.35 -23.16
C VAL A 512 8.13 -44.99 -24.27
N VAL A 513 8.28 -43.92 -25.10
CA VAL A 513 9.11 -42.69 -25.04
C VAL A 513 8.65 -41.64 -26.11
N LEU A 514 8.88 -40.35 -25.80
CA LEU A 514 9.09 -39.11 -26.62
C LEU A 514 8.48 -38.83 -28.04
N ASN A 515 8.27 -37.52 -28.23
CA ASN A 515 8.59 -36.66 -29.40
C ASN A 515 7.58 -36.40 -30.56
N THR A 516 6.93 -35.23 -30.42
CA THR A 516 6.92 -34.05 -31.31
C THR A 516 6.47 -34.12 -32.80
N PRO A 517 5.86 -33.02 -33.33
CA PRO A 517 5.09 -33.06 -34.58
C PRO A 517 5.83 -32.51 -35.81
N SER A 518 5.27 -32.79 -36.99
CA SER A 518 5.51 -32.07 -38.25
C SER A 518 4.18 -31.74 -38.95
N ALA A 519 4.21 -30.96 -40.03
CA ALA A 519 3.09 -30.07 -40.38
C ALA A 519 2.34 -30.40 -41.69
N GLN A 520 1.19 -29.73 -41.84
CA GLN A 520 0.50 -29.34 -43.08
C GLN A 520 -0.14 -30.40 -44.01
N CYS A 521 -1.48 -30.32 -44.04
CA CYS A 521 -2.30 -30.02 -45.22
C CYS A 521 -2.85 -31.11 -46.20
N TYR A 522 -4.14 -30.87 -46.48
CA TYR A 522 -4.87 -30.99 -47.76
C TYR A 522 -5.57 -32.30 -48.22
N ASN A 523 -6.89 -32.11 -48.40
CA ASN A 523 -7.74 -32.57 -49.52
C ASN A 523 -8.31 -34.00 -49.62
N SER A 524 -9.50 -34.15 -49.00
CA SER A 524 -10.80 -34.12 -49.74
C SER A 524 -11.50 -35.43 -50.14
N ARG A 525 -12.84 -35.31 -50.30
CA ARG A 525 -13.78 -36.17 -51.09
C ARG A 525 -14.14 -37.54 -50.47
N LEU A 526 -15.33 -38.15 -50.70
CA LEU A 526 -16.51 -37.80 -51.53
C LEU A 526 -17.83 -38.50 -51.08
N SER A 527 -18.96 -37.76 -51.17
CA SER A 527 -20.34 -38.15 -51.56
C SER A 527 -21.16 -39.32 -50.94
N GLY A 528 -22.45 -39.01 -50.69
CA GLY A 528 -23.63 -39.87 -50.97
C GLY A 528 -24.59 -40.02 -49.79
N LEU A 529 -25.94 -40.00 -49.90
CA LEU A 529 -26.97 -39.80 -50.95
C LEU A 529 -28.24 -39.25 -50.21
N ARG A 530 -29.35 -38.68 -50.77
CA ARG A 530 -30.16 -38.92 -51.99
C ARG A 530 -31.10 -37.70 -52.26
N HIS A 531 -31.94 -37.71 -53.30
CA HIS A 531 -32.82 -36.58 -53.73
C HIS A 531 -34.34 -36.84 -53.58
N PHE A 532 -35.17 -35.78 -53.69
CA PHE A 532 -36.23 -35.69 -54.73
C PHE A 532 -36.68 -34.23 -55.04
N SER A 533 -37.52 -34.04 -56.08
CA SER A 533 -37.75 -32.84 -56.92
C SER A 533 -39.01 -31.99 -56.57
N ARG A 534 -39.47 -30.90 -57.25
CA ARG A 534 -39.14 -30.22 -58.54
C ARG A 534 -39.77 -28.79 -58.64
N SER A 535 -39.06 -27.78 -59.18
CA SER A 535 -39.51 -26.59 -59.99
C SER A 535 -40.67 -25.63 -59.55
N PRO A 536 -40.76 -24.38 -60.07
CA PRO A 536 -39.72 -23.38 -60.39
C PRO A 536 -40.09 -21.90 -60.00
N SER A 537 -39.25 -20.92 -60.43
CA SER A 537 -39.44 -19.45 -60.46
C SER A 537 -39.07 -18.61 -59.21
N SER A 538 -38.89 -17.29 -59.41
CA SER A 538 -38.49 -16.17 -58.50
C SER A 538 -37.00 -15.84 -58.28
N ARG A 539 -36.08 -16.79 -58.06
CA ARG A 539 -34.74 -16.49 -57.48
C ARG A 539 -33.67 -15.85 -58.39
N ALA A 540 -34.01 -15.37 -59.59
CA ALA A 540 -33.02 -14.81 -60.52
C ALA A 540 -32.45 -13.43 -60.13
N SER A 541 -33.24 -12.57 -59.48
CA SER A 541 -32.80 -11.24 -59.04
C SER A 541 -31.76 -11.33 -57.93
N SER A 542 -32.06 -12.03 -56.85
CA SER A 542 -31.25 -12.03 -55.61
C SER A 542 -29.79 -12.47 -55.80
N ALA A 543 -29.48 -13.33 -56.78
CA ALA A 543 -28.11 -13.74 -57.05
C ALA A 543 -27.32 -12.68 -57.84
N ALA A 544 -27.96 -12.05 -58.83
CA ALA A 544 -27.37 -10.93 -59.58
C ALA A 544 -27.21 -9.69 -58.68
N GLU A 545 -28.19 -9.42 -57.81
CA GLU A 545 -28.18 -8.31 -56.87
C GLU A 545 -27.16 -8.53 -55.73
N ALA A 546 -27.02 -9.75 -55.22
CA ALA A 546 -25.95 -10.10 -54.30
C ALA A 546 -24.56 -9.95 -54.94
N ALA A 547 -24.37 -10.39 -56.20
CA ALA A 547 -23.12 -10.22 -56.93
C ALA A 547 -22.82 -8.76 -57.25
N LEU A 548 -23.83 -7.95 -57.62
CA LEU A 548 -23.69 -6.51 -57.86
C LEU A 548 -23.34 -5.77 -56.56
N LYS A 549 -23.94 -6.17 -55.44
CA LYS A 549 -23.59 -5.66 -54.11
C LYS A 549 -22.17 -6.05 -53.73
N GLN A 550 -21.78 -7.31 -53.91
CA GLN A 550 -20.42 -7.80 -53.64
C GLN A 550 -19.38 -7.09 -54.54
N ALA A 551 -19.71 -6.75 -55.79
CA ALA A 551 -18.86 -5.95 -56.67
C ALA A 551 -18.72 -4.49 -56.21
N LYS A 552 -19.81 -3.85 -55.76
CA LYS A 552 -19.76 -2.51 -55.14
C LYS A 552 -18.97 -2.51 -53.84
N ASP A 553 -19.21 -3.49 -52.97
CA ASP A 553 -18.52 -3.68 -51.69
C ASP A 553 -17.01 -3.90 -51.91
N THR A 554 -16.62 -4.58 -53.00
CA THR A 554 -15.20 -4.79 -53.38
C THR A 554 -14.57 -3.52 -53.95
N ALA A 555 -15.32 -2.72 -54.72
CA ALA A 555 -14.84 -1.43 -55.23
C ALA A 555 -14.63 -0.41 -54.10
N ALA A 556 -15.49 -0.41 -53.06
CA ALA A 556 -15.38 0.46 -51.90
C ALA A 556 -14.09 0.21 -51.09
N ALA A 557 -13.61 -1.04 -51.03
CA ALA A 557 -12.39 -1.42 -50.33
C ALA A 557 -11.08 -0.93 -50.98
N GLY A 558 -11.16 -0.25 -52.14
CA GLY A 558 -10.02 0.34 -52.85
C GLY A 558 -10.17 1.84 -53.15
N MET A 559 -11.09 2.55 -52.49
CA MET A 559 -11.26 4.00 -52.66
C MET A 559 -10.14 4.78 -51.96
N THR A 560 -9.63 5.84 -52.60
CA THR A 560 -8.74 6.80 -51.93
C THR A 560 -9.50 7.65 -50.91
N ALA A 561 -8.79 8.24 -49.95
CA ALA A 561 -9.39 9.12 -48.94
C ALA A 561 -10.21 10.26 -49.58
N GLU A 562 -9.68 10.86 -50.66
CA GLU A 562 -10.35 11.94 -51.41
C GLU A 562 -11.66 11.47 -52.04
N ALA A 563 -11.67 10.27 -52.63
CA ALA A 563 -12.86 9.69 -53.25
C ALA A 563 -13.92 9.30 -52.21
N ALA A 564 -13.50 8.83 -51.02
CA ALA A 564 -14.42 8.56 -49.92
C ALA A 564 -15.07 9.84 -49.40
N VAL A 565 -14.28 10.89 -49.12
CA VAL A 565 -14.78 12.20 -48.65
C VAL A 565 -15.72 12.83 -49.69
N ALA A 566 -15.40 12.75 -50.99
CA ALA A 566 -16.27 13.24 -52.07
C ALA A 566 -17.58 12.45 -52.22
N SER A 567 -17.67 11.24 -51.67
CA SER A 567 -18.88 10.39 -51.67
C SER A 567 -19.68 10.43 -50.36
N MET A 568 -19.15 11.07 -49.32
CA MET A 568 -19.73 11.11 -47.98
C MET A 568 -20.94 12.06 -47.92
N SER A 569 -21.96 11.71 -47.14
CA SER A 569 -23.17 12.56 -47.09
C SER A 569 -22.92 13.86 -46.31
N PRO A 570 -23.51 15.01 -46.71
CA PRO A 570 -23.31 16.27 -45.98
C PRO A 570 -23.75 16.22 -44.51
N ALA A 571 -24.73 15.37 -44.19
CA ALA A 571 -25.18 15.15 -42.82
C ALA A 571 -24.16 14.35 -41.99
N GLU A 572 -23.51 13.35 -42.57
CA GLU A 572 -22.47 12.54 -41.96
C GLU A 572 -21.15 13.32 -41.79
N ALA A 573 -20.77 14.11 -42.78
CA ALA A 573 -19.67 15.07 -42.66
C ALA A 573 -19.90 16.05 -41.49
N LYS A 574 -21.13 16.56 -41.33
CA LYS A 574 -21.50 17.41 -40.19
C LYS A 574 -21.58 16.64 -38.86
N ARG A 575 -21.97 15.36 -38.84
CA ARG A 575 -21.87 14.50 -37.63
C ARG A 575 -20.41 14.42 -37.19
N LEU A 576 -19.53 13.99 -38.11
CA LEU A 576 -18.11 13.79 -37.82
C LEU A 576 -17.40 15.08 -37.41
N SER A 577 -17.74 16.23 -38.00
CA SER A 577 -17.12 17.51 -37.61
C SER A 577 -17.41 17.93 -36.16
N MET A 578 -18.52 17.46 -35.58
CA MET A 578 -18.94 17.77 -34.21
C MET A 578 -18.42 16.79 -33.15
N VAL A 579 -17.90 15.63 -33.53
CA VAL A 579 -17.35 14.63 -32.58
C VAL A 579 -15.93 15.01 -32.14
N ARG A 580 -15.63 14.83 -30.85
CA ARG A 580 -14.26 14.83 -30.29
C ARG A 580 -14.07 13.61 -29.39
N ASN A 581 -13.02 12.82 -29.65
CA ASN A 581 -12.60 11.71 -28.78
C ASN A 581 -11.39 12.19 -27.96
N ILE A 582 -11.62 12.59 -26.70
CA ILE A 582 -10.62 13.27 -25.87
C ILE A 582 -10.28 12.55 -24.56
N GLY A 583 -9.00 12.50 -24.23
CA GLY A 583 -8.51 12.00 -22.94
C GLY A 583 -8.06 13.11 -22.01
N ILE A 584 -8.31 12.96 -20.71
CA ILE A 584 -7.71 13.80 -19.67
C ILE A 584 -6.51 13.05 -19.10
N ALA A 585 -5.30 13.62 -19.22
CA ALA A 585 -4.06 12.95 -18.82
C ALA A 585 -3.10 13.92 -18.09
N ALA A 586 -2.43 13.44 -17.05
CA ALA A 586 -1.62 14.28 -16.14
C ALA A 586 -0.86 13.43 -15.12
N HIS A 587 0.06 14.07 -14.39
CA HIS A 587 0.64 13.55 -13.15
C HIS A 587 -0.43 13.31 -12.05
N ILE A 588 -0.06 12.56 -11.02
CA ILE A 588 -0.81 12.47 -9.74
C ILE A 588 -1.06 13.90 -9.19
N ASP A 589 -2.17 14.10 -8.48
CA ASP A 589 -2.57 15.36 -7.84
C ASP A 589 -2.59 16.63 -8.71
N SER A 590 -2.51 16.51 -10.03
CA SER A 590 -2.76 17.62 -10.97
C SER A 590 -4.27 17.94 -11.10
N GLY A 591 -5.15 17.08 -10.58
CA GLY A 591 -6.60 17.30 -10.52
C GLY A 591 -7.35 16.91 -11.80
N LYS A 592 -6.99 15.78 -12.44
CA LYS A 592 -7.69 15.24 -13.62
C LYS A 592 -9.18 15.07 -13.37
N THR A 593 -9.54 14.19 -12.43
CA THR A 593 -10.92 13.89 -12.05
C THR A 593 -11.68 15.16 -11.64
N THR A 594 -11.00 16.11 -10.99
CA THR A 594 -11.59 17.43 -10.69
C THR A 594 -11.94 18.22 -11.95
N VAL A 595 -11.06 18.27 -12.96
CA VAL A 595 -11.38 18.87 -14.28
C VAL A 595 -12.54 18.10 -14.92
N THR A 596 -12.46 16.77 -14.98
CA THR A 596 -13.48 15.88 -15.57
C THR A 596 -14.88 16.11 -14.97
N GLU A 597 -14.99 16.22 -13.65
CA GLU A 597 -16.26 16.54 -12.98
C GLU A 597 -16.78 17.95 -13.34
N ARG A 598 -15.91 18.97 -13.48
CA ARG A 598 -16.34 20.29 -13.98
C ARG A 598 -16.80 20.22 -15.45
N ILE A 599 -16.16 19.39 -16.29
CA ILE A 599 -16.63 19.16 -17.67
C ILE A 599 -18.05 18.57 -17.66
N LEU A 600 -18.29 17.54 -16.85
CA LEU A 600 -19.62 16.91 -16.73
C LEU A 600 -20.67 17.86 -16.13
N TYR A 601 -20.28 18.77 -15.24
CA TYR A 601 -21.15 19.80 -14.68
C TYR A 601 -21.53 20.86 -15.73
N TYR A 602 -20.55 21.46 -16.41
CA TYR A 602 -20.82 22.53 -17.38
C TYR A 602 -21.49 22.04 -18.68
N THR A 603 -21.32 20.77 -19.05
CA THR A 603 -22.11 20.09 -20.11
C THR A 603 -23.52 19.69 -19.65
N GLY A 604 -23.90 19.98 -18.40
CA GLY A 604 -25.23 19.70 -17.85
C GLY A 604 -25.52 18.23 -17.57
N ARG A 605 -24.51 17.35 -17.65
CA ARG A 605 -24.63 15.90 -17.44
C ARG A 605 -24.67 15.52 -15.95
N THR A 606 -23.93 16.23 -15.09
CA THR A 606 -24.00 16.08 -13.62
C THR A 606 -24.62 17.33 -12.98
N LYS A 607 -25.57 17.16 -12.04
CA LYS A 607 -26.33 18.27 -11.42
C LYS A 607 -25.67 18.90 -10.19
N ALA A 608 -24.70 18.21 -9.58
CA ALA A 608 -23.92 18.66 -8.44
C ALA A 608 -22.47 18.21 -8.63
N ILE A 609 -21.50 18.97 -8.14
CA ILE A 609 -20.10 18.54 -8.14
C ILE A 609 -19.76 17.95 -6.77
N HIS A 610 -19.28 16.72 -6.79
CA HIS A 610 -18.72 16.03 -5.63
C HIS A 610 -17.18 16.04 -5.73
N GLU A 611 -16.49 16.06 -4.60
CA GLU A 611 -15.03 16.13 -4.56
C GLU A 611 -14.42 14.75 -4.26
N VAL A 612 -13.30 14.42 -4.92
CA VAL A 612 -12.63 13.10 -4.81
C VAL A 612 -12.31 12.71 -3.36
N ARG A 613 -12.08 13.69 -2.48
CA ARG A 613 -11.96 13.52 -1.02
C ARG A 613 -12.84 14.54 -0.28
N GLY A 614 -14.08 14.70 -0.74
CA GLY A 614 -15.07 15.61 -0.15
C GLY A 614 -15.62 15.11 1.20
N ARG A 615 -16.10 16.04 2.03
CA ARG A 615 -16.76 15.76 3.33
C ARG A 615 -18.15 15.12 3.20
N ASP A 616 -18.64 14.98 1.97
CA ASP A 616 -19.93 14.42 1.61
C ASP A 616 -19.90 12.88 1.42
N GLY A 617 -18.72 12.26 1.35
CA GLY A 617 -18.57 10.80 1.31
C GLY A 617 -19.04 10.12 0.02
N VAL A 618 -19.65 10.86 -0.91
CA VAL A 618 -20.14 10.35 -2.21
C VAL A 618 -18.98 10.00 -3.16
N GLY A 619 -17.89 10.77 -3.10
CA GLY A 619 -16.77 10.70 -4.05
C GLY A 619 -17.13 11.27 -5.43
N ALA A 620 -16.15 11.31 -6.34
CA ALA A 620 -16.40 11.68 -7.73
C ALA A 620 -17.31 10.64 -8.44
N LYS A 621 -18.09 11.07 -9.42
CA LYS A 621 -18.92 10.18 -10.27
C LYS A 621 -18.06 9.34 -11.22
N MET A 622 -16.85 9.80 -11.53
CA MET A 622 -15.88 9.09 -12.37
C MET A 622 -15.10 8.00 -11.63
N ASP A 623 -14.78 8.19 -10.34
CA ASP A 623 -14.15 7.17 -9.50
C ASP A 623 -15.25 6.19 -9.03
N SER A 624 -15.42 5.12 -9.80
CA SER A 624 -16.57 4.21 -9.72
C SER A 624 -16.36 3.06 -8.74
N MET A 625 -15.11 2.61 -8.55
CA MET A 625 -14.76 1.54 -7.64
C MET A 625 -14.61 2.07 -6.21
N GLU A 626 -14.98 1.26 -5.20
CA GLU A 626 -14.75 1.58 -3.78
C GLU A 626 -13.27 1.90 -3.50
N LEU A 627 -12.35 1.12 -4.09
CA LEU A 627 -10.91 1.31 -3.95
C LEU A 627 -10.39 2.63 -4.54
N GLU A 628 -11.03 3.14 -5.58
CA GLU A 628 -10.68 4.45 -6.16
C GLU A 628 -11.07 5.59 -5.20
N ARG A 629 -12.23 5.45 -4.54
CA ARG A 629 -12.75 6.41 -3.55
C ARG A 629 -11.96 6.39 -2.25
N GLU A 630 -11.70 5.20 -1.71
CA GLU A 630 -10.91 5.01 -0.47
C GLU A 630 -9.49 5.56 -0.60
N ARG A 631 -8.81 5.25 -1.72
CA ARG A 631 -7.44 5.70 -1.96
C ARG A 631 -7.41 7.12 -2.57
N GLY A 632 -8.52 7.63 -3.07
CA GLY A 632 -8.63 8.92 -3.77
C GLY A 632 -7.78 8.99 -5.03
N ILE A 633 -7.69 7.87 -5.77
CA ILE A 633 -6.98 7.76 -7.04
C ILE A 633 -7.81 6.98 -8.06
N THR A 634 -7.92 7.50 -9.27
CA THR A 634 -8.47 6.76 -10.41
C THR A 634 -7.52 5.60 -10.75
N ILE A 635 -8.06 4.38 -10.91
CA ILE A 635 -7.32 3.12 -11.14
C ILE A 635 -7.61 2.63 -12.56
N GLN A 636 -8.88 2.53 -12.95
CA GLN A 636 -9.30 2.17 -14.31
C GLN A 636 -9.57 3.42 -15.15
N SER A 637 -9.47 3.30 -16.48
CA SER A 637 -9.97 4.36 -17.36
C SER A 637 -11.50 4.45 -17.32
N ALA A 638 -12.00 5.67 -17.10
CA ALA A 638 -13.43 5.95 -16.98
C ALA A 638 -13.92 6.65 -18.25
N ALA A 639 -14.74 5.95 -19.04
CA ALA A 639 -15.28 6.44 -20.30
C ALA A 639 -16.71 7.01 -20.11
N THR A 640 -16.96 8.22 -20.61
CA THR A 640 -18.24 8.92 -20.46
C THR A 640 -18.55 9.79 -21.67
N PHE A 641 -19.84 10.05 -21.92
CA PHE A 641 -20.33 10.90 -23.00
C PHE A 641 -20.89 12.23 -22.45
N ALA A 642 -20.59 13.33 -23.14
CA ALA A 642 -21.07 14.67 -22.81
C ALA A 642 -21.28 15.55 -24.05
N ASP A 643 -22.18 16.53 -23.96
CA ASP A 643 -22.47 17.48 -25.05
C ASP A 643 -22.05 18.89 -24.62
N TRP A 644 -21.11 19.50 -25.35
CA TRP A 644 -20.74 20.90 -25.13
C TRP A 644 -21.46 21.81 -26.12
N ARG A 645 -22.06 22.89 -25.61
CA ARG A 645 -22.72 23.88 -26.46
C ARG A 645 -21.86 25.12 -26.56
N LYS A 646 -21.19 25.26 -27.70
CA LYS A 646 -20.38 26.42 -28.00
C LYS A 646 -21.27 27.52 -28.56
N VAL A 647 -21.13 28.75 -28.04
CA VAL A 647 -21.80 29.94 -28.57
C VAL A 647 -20.74 30.90 -29.10
N GLU A 648 -20.56 30.94 -30.41
CA GLU A 648 -19.57 31.80 -31.08
C GLU A 648 -20.30 32.73 -32.07
N ASN A 649 -20.05 34.04 -31.96
CA ASN A 649 -20.69 35.08 -32.77
C ASN A 649 -22.24 35.05 -32.83
N GLY A 650 -22.89 34.47 -31.80
CA GLY A 650 -24.35 34.31 -31.72
C GLY A 650 -24.91 33.04 -32.36
N VAL A 651 -24.05 32.15 -32.88
CA VAL A 651 -24.43 30.81 -33.35
C VAL A 651 -24.16 29.80 -32.24
N GLU A 652 -25.18 29.00 -31.88
CA GLU A 652 -25.06 27.87 -30.94
C GLU A 652 -24.80 26.57 -31.71
N GLU A 653 -23.62 25.97 -31.50
CA GLU A 653 -23.24 24.66 -32.04
C GLU A 653 -23.06 23.65 -30.91
N THR A 654 -23.56 22.43 -31.10
CA THR A 654 -23.40 21.33 -30.13
C THR A 654 -22.32 20.36 -30.61
N TYR A 655 -21.28 20.21 -29.79
CA TYR A 655 -20.17 19.28 -29.99
C TYR A 655 -20.34 18.07 -29.07
N HIS A 656 -20.04 16.89 -29.60
CA HIS A 656 -20.22 15.59 -28.93
C HIS A 656 -18.86 15.07 -28.42
N PHE A 657 -18.67 15.05 -27.11
CA PHE A 657 -17.42 14.62 -26.47
C PHE A 657 -17.54 13.18 -25.97
N ASN A 658 -16.73 12.28 -26.54
CA ASN A 658 -16.38 11.02 -25.90
C ASN A 658 -15.15 11.27 -25.03
N LEU A 659 -15.33 11.26 -23.72
CA LEU A 659 -14.34 11.65 -22.72
C LEU A 659 -13.80 10.39 -22.02
N ILE A 660 -12.48 10.22 -21.97
CA ILE A 660 -11.81 9.17 -21.20
C ILE A 660 -10.94 9.83 -20.13
N ASP A 661 -11.29 9.67 -18.86
CA ASP A 661 -10.36 9.98 -17.77
C ASP A 661 -9.34 8.85 -17.64
N THR A 662 -8.08 9.20 -17.38
CA THR A 662 -6.96 8.24 -17.35
C THR A 662 -6.25 8.27 -16.00
N PRO A 663 -5.83 7.12 -15.45
CA PRO A 663 -5.19 7.09 -14.15
C PRO A 663 -3.84 7.82 -14.17
N GLY A 664 -3.51 8.49 -13.06
CA GLY A 664 -2.25 9.23 -12.93
C GLY A 664 -1.06 8.39 -12.49
N HIS A 665 -1.30 7.19 -11.96
CA HIS A 665 -0.26 6.43 -11.28
C HIS A 665 0.56 5.57 -12.26
N ILE A 666 1.88 5.54 -12.08
CA ILE A 666 2.82 4.82 -12.96
C ILE A 666 2.49 3.31 -13.10
N ASP A 667 1.91 2.72 -12.05
CA ASP A 667 1.52 1.30 -12.03
C ASP A 667 0.29 0.97 -12.88
N PHE A 668 -0.48 1.98 -13.29
CA PHE A 668 -1.64 1.84 -14.19
C PHE A 668 -1.38 2.51 -15.55
N THR A 669 -0.10 2.67 -15.93
CA THR A 669 0.33 3.17 -17.24
C THR A 669 -0.32 2.43 -18.41
N ILE A 670 -0.68 1.16 -18.24
CA ILE A 670 -1.38 0.35 -19.24
C ILE A 670 -2.77 0.89 -19.61
N GLU A 671 -3.53 1.47 -18.67
CA GLU A 671 -4.78 2.18 -18.97
C GLU A 671 -4.53 3.40 -19.87
N VAL A 672 -3.42 4.11 -19.62
CA VAL A 672 -3.02 5.27 -20.42
C VAL A 672 -2.61 4.84 -21.83
N GLU A 673 -1.86 3.74 -22.00
CA GLU A 673 -1.58 3.14 -23.32
C GLU A 673 -2.88 2.84 -24.09
N ARG A 674 -3.87 2.24 -23.41
CA ARG A 674 -5.17 1.88 -24.01
C ARG A 674 -6.00 3.08 -24.41
N ALA A 675 -6.08 4.09 -23.55
CA ALA A 675 -6.74 5.34 -23.86
C ALA A 675 -6.05 6.05 -25.04
N MET A 676 -4.74 6.27 -24.98
CA MET A 676 -4.01 7.00 -26.03
C MET A 676 -4.04 6.30 -27.39
N ARG A 677 -4.10 4.96 -27.44
CA ARG A 677 -4.31 4.20 -28.70
C ARG A 677 -5.68 4.41 -29.34
N VAL A 678 -6.66 4.92 -28.59
CA VAL A 678 -8.10 4.98 -28.92
C VAL A 678 -8.65 6.39 -28.99
N LEU A 679 -7.90 7.40 -28.54
CA LEU A 679 -8.31 8.80 -28.60
C LEU A 679 -7.94 9.44 -29.95
N ASP A 680 -8.53 10.60 -30.25
CA ASP A 680 -8.11 11.46 -31.36
C ASP A 680 -7.35 12.70 -30.86
N GLY A 681 -7.56 13.11 -29.60
CA GLY A 681 -6.76 14.14 -28.96
C GLY A 681 -6.72 13.99 -27.44
N ALA A 682 -5.92 14.82 -26.77
CA ALA A 682 -5.84 14.81 -25.31
C ALA A 682 -5.68 16.21 -24.71
N VAL A 683 -6.15 16.37 -23.48
CA VAL A 683 -5.87 17.52 -22.60
C VAL A 683 -4.82 17.07 -21.57
N MET A 684 -3.60 17.59 -21.73
CA MET A 684 -2.51 17.40 -20.78
C MET A 684 -2.66 18.42 -19.64
N VAL A 685 -3.13 17.97 -18.47
CA VAL A 685 -3.30 18.84 -17.30
C VAL A 685 -1.98 18.93 -16.53
N LEU A 686 -1.59 20.16 -16.17
CA LEU A 686 -0.38 20.48 -15.40
C LEU A 686 -0.75 21.26 -14.13
N CYS A 687 0.10 21.23 -13.11
CA CYS A 687 -0.07 22.04 -11.92
C CYS A 687 0.68 23.38 -12.04
N ALA A 688 0.00 24.51 -11.79
CA ALA A 688 0.57 25.86 -11.87
C ALA A 688 1.79 26.10 -10.96
N VAL A 689 1.97 25.31 -9.89
CA VAL A 689 3.12 25.42 -8.96
C VAL A 689 4.27 24.49 -9.39
N SER A 690 3.94 23.30 -9.90
CA SER A 690 4.90 22.20 -10.14
C SER A 690 5.38 22.08 -11.58
N GLY A 691 4.61 22.55 -12.56
CA GLY A 691 4.93 22.46 -13.98
C GLY A 691 4.96 21.02 -14.51
N VAL A 692 5.99 20.71 -15.32
CA VAL A 692 6.22 19.36 -15.89
C VAL A 692 6.91 18.48 -14.86
N GLN A 693 6.30 17.32 -14.56
CA GLN A 693 6.80 16.35 -13.57
C GLN A 693 7.21 15.04 -14.27
N SER A 694 7.80 14.08 -13.54
CA SER A 694 8.36 12.85 -14.13
C SER A 694 7.34 12.06 -14.95
N GLN A 695 6.16 11.78 -14.40
CA GLN A 695 5.09 11.08 -15.12
C GLN A 695 4.49 11.90 -16.28
N THR A 696 4.60 13.24 -16.26
CA THR A 696 4.22 14.06 -17.43
C THR A 696 5.08 13.71 -18.64
N ILE A 697 6.37 13.42 -18.44
CA ILE A 697 7.29 12.99 -19.50
C ILE A 697 6.92 11.59 -20.00
N THR A 698 6.52 10.68 -19.10
CA THR A 698 6.00 9.34 -19.48
C THR A 698 4.73 9.44 -20.32
N VAL A 699 3.76 10.27 -19.90
CA VAL A 699 2.50 10.51 -20.63
C VAL A 699 2.75 11.16 -21.99
N ASP A 700 3.68 12.13 -22.09
CA ASP A 700 4.09 12.72 -23.37
C ASP A 700 4.78 11.70 -24.30
N ARG A 701 5.64 10.82 -23.78
CA ARG A 701 6.20 9.68 -24.54
C ARG A 701 5.08 8.77 -25.09
N GLN A 702 4.03 8.52 -24.32
CA GLN A 702 2.87 7.72 -24.76
C GLN A 702 2.04 8.45 -25.84
N MET A 703 1.76 9.75 -25.66
CA MET A 703 1.07 10.57 -26.68
C MET A 703 1.87 10.63 -27.99
N LYS A 704 3.19 10.77 -27.91
CA LYS A 704 4.10 10.74 -29.08
C LYS A 704 4.09 9.37 -29.76
N ARG A 705 4.08 8.25 -29.01
CA ARG A 705 4.04 6.88 -29.58
C ARG A 705 2.81 6.64 -30.46
N TYR A 706 1.65 7.17 -30.07
CA TYR A 706 0.39 7.01 -30.81
C TYR A 706 0.00 8.24 -31.65
N ASN A 707 0.93 9.19 -31.84
CA ASN A 707 0.72 10.42 -32.63
C ASN A 707 -0.51 11.26 -32.21
N VAL A 708 -0.79 11.36 -30.91
CA VAL A 708 -1.99 12.04 -30.37
C VAL A 708 -1.76 13.57 -30.20
N PRO A 709 -2.53 14.43 -30.90
CA PRO A 709 -2.56 15.87 -30.67
C PRO A 709 -2.98 16.24 -29.25
N ARG A 710 -2.30 17.24 -28.67
CA ARG A 710 -2.41 17.57 -27.24
C ARG A 710 -2.50 19.07 -26.98
N LEU A 711 -3.48 19.44 -26.17
CA LEU A 711 -3.68 20.78 -25.62
C LEU A 711 -3.22 20.77 -24.16
N SER A 712 -2.50 21.80 -23.73
CA SER A 712 -1.98 21.89 -22.36
C SER A 712 -2.86 22.79 -21.48
N PHE A 713 -3.30 22.30 -20.32
CA PHE A 713 -4.11 23.06 -19.37
C PHE A 713 -3.41 23.19 -18.01
N VAL A 714 -2.99 24.40 -17.66
CA VAL A 714 -2.38 24.72 -16.38
C VAL A 714 -3.47 24.95 -15.34
N ASN A 715 -3.72 23.91 -14.54
CA ASN A 715 -4.71 23.88 -13.47
C ASN A 715 -4.10 24.33 -12.13
N LYS A 716 -4.96 24.57 -11.15
CA LYS A 716 -4.62 24.97 -9.77
C LYS A 716 -3.97 26.35 -9.65
N MET A 717 -4.40 27.29 -10.50
CA MET A 717 -4.04 28.72 -10.43
C MET A 717 -4.40 29.40 -9.09
N ASP A 718 -5.26 28.76 -8.28
CA ASP A 718 -5.66 29.18 -6.92
C ASP A 718 -4.60 28.94 -5.82
N ARG A 719 -3.56 28.14 -6.11
CA ARG A 719 -2.54 27.78 -5.11
C ARG A 719 -1.46 28.85 -4.95
N MET A 720 -0.92 28.96 -3.73
CA MET A 720 0.24 29.82 -3.46
C MET A 720 1.46 29.38 -4.28
N GLY A 721 2.15 30.34 -4.89
CA GLY A 721 3.27 30.10 -5.79
C GLY A 721 2.87 29.64 -7.21
N ALA A 722 1.63 29.88 -7.64
CA ALA A 722 1.18 29.57 -9.00
C ALA A 722 1.88 30.45 -10.04
N ASN A 723 2.68 29.85 -10.94
CA ASN A 723 3.35 30.52 -12.05
C ASN A 723 3.13 29.71 -13.36
N PRO A 724 2.15 30.08 -14.20
CA PRO A 724 1.84 29.33 -15.40
C PRO A 724 2.87 29.54 -16.52
N PHE A 725 3.58 30.67 -16.56
CA PHE A 725 4.62 30.91 -17.58
C PHE A 725 5.82 29.97 -17.38
N ARG A 726 6.19 29.67 -16.13
CA ARG A 726 7.17 28.61 -15.81
C ARG A 726 6.72 27.24 -16.31
N ALA A 727 5.42 26.95 -16.32
CA ALA A 727 4.92 25.70 -16.90
C ALA A 727 5.09 25.68 -18.44
N VAL A 728 4.89 26.81 -19.13
CA VAL A 728 5.18 26.96 -20.57
C VAL A 728 6.67 26.73 -20.86
N GLU A 729 7.58 27.36 -20.10
CA GLU A 729 9.03 27.13 -20.24
C GLU A 729 9.40 25.65 -20.03
N LEU A 730 8.79 24.99 -19.05
CA LEU A 730 9.05 23.57 -18.76
C LEU A 730 8.52 22.63 -19.86
N ILE A 731 7.42 22.96 -20.55
CA ILE A 731 6.99 22.22 -21.75
C ILE A 731 8.06 22.35 -22.85
N ASN A 732 8.47 23.58 -23.18
CA ASN A 732 9.46 23.84 -24.23
C ASN A 732 10.81 23.16 -23.92
N THR A 733 11.29 23.23 -22.68
CA THR A 733 12.62 22.73 -22.30
C THR A 733 12.68 21.25 -21.94
N LYS A 734 11.68 20.70 -21.20
CA LYS A 734 11.70 19.30 -20.73
C LYS A 734 10.92 18.34 -21.62
N LEU A 735 9.85 18.78 -22.28
CA LEU A 735 9.11 17.95 -23.25
C LEU A 735 9.59 18.15 -24.70
N LYS A 736 10.41 19.18 -24.95
CA LYS A 736 10.95 19.54 -26.27
C LYS A 736 9.84 19.75 -27.31
N ILE A 737 8.77 20.46 -26.91
CA ILE A 737 7.62 20.81 -27.75
C ILE A 737 7.48 22.34 -27.79
N PRO A 738 7.44 22.98 -28.97
CA PRO A 738 7.02 24.37 -29.12
C PRO A 738 5.65 24.61 -28.50
N ALA A 739 5.60 25.42 -27.45
CA ALA A 739 4.38 25.72 -26.72
C ALA A 739 4.35 27.19 -26.32
N ALA A 740 3.20 27.84 -26.53
CA ALA A 740 2.98 29.23 -26.11
C ALA A 740 1.63 29.36 -25.41
N ALA A 741 1.54 30.34 -24.52
CA ALA A 741 0.29 30.70 -23.87
C ALA A 741 -0.65 31.35 -24.88
N ILE A 742 -1.89 30.87 -24.98
CA ILE A 742 -2.96 31.56 -25.72
C ILE A 742 -3.82 32.46 -24.81
N GLN A 743 -3.54 32.42 -23.50
CA GLN A 743 -4.23 33.15 -22.44
C GLN A 743 -3.21 33.71 -21.44
N ILE A 744 -3.51 34.85 -20.84
CA ILE A 744 -2.82 35.32 -19.61
C ILE A 744 -3.81 35.36 -18.43
N PRO A 745 -3.37 35.15 -17.18
CA PRO A 745 -4.25 35.13 -16.03
C PRO A 745 -4.64 36.55 -15.59
N ILE A 746 -5.86 36.72 -15.09
CA ILE A 746 -6.31 37.94 -14.41
C ILE A 746 -6.21 37.67 -12.90
N GLY A 747 -5.20 38.26 -12.27
CA GLY A 747 -4.81 37.95 -10.89
C GLY A 747 -4.14 36.58 -10.74
N SER A 748 -3.76 36.23 -9.51
CA SER A 748 -3.09 34.96 -9.19
C SER A 748 -3.51 34.45 -7.82
N GLU A 749 -3.34 33.15 -7.58
CA GLU A 749 -3.69 32.52 -6.30
C GLU A 749 -5.18 32.78 -5.95
N LYS A 750 -5.47 33.26 -4.74
CA LYS A 750 -6.84 33.62 -4.30
C LYS A 750 -7.46 34.75 -5.14
N GLU A 751 -6.63 35.60 -5.76
CA GLU A 751 -7.04 36.75 -6.58
C GLU A 751 -7.24 36.38 -8.06
N PHE A 752 -7.02 35.12 -8.45
CA PHE A 752 -7.31 34.66 -9.81
C PHE A 752 -8.81 34.77 -10.12
N GLU A 753 -9.21 35.68 -11.01
CA GLU A 753 -10.61 35.93 -11.41
C GLU A 753 -11.01 35.31 -12.75
N GLY A 754 -10.03 35.10 -13.64
CA GLY A 754 -10.28 34.67 -15.01
C GLY A 754 -9.04 34.78 -15.89
N VAL A 755 -9.23 34.90 -17.21
CA VAL A 755 -8.16 34.95 -18.21
C VAL A 755 -8.42 36.02 -19.28
N VAL A 756 -7.37 36.56 -19.88
CA VAL A 756 -7.45 37.33 -21.13
C VAL A 756 -7.11 36.39 -22.29
N ASP A 757 -8.00 36.30 -23.28
CA ASP A 757 -7.72 35.65 -24.57
C ASP A 757 -6.85 36.56 -25.44
N LEU A 758 -5.67 36.07 -25.84
CA LEU A 758 -4.71 36.79 -26.67
C LEU A 758 -5.07 36.78 -28.17
N ILE A 759 -5.97 35.90 -28.60
CA ILE A 759 -6.37 35.76 -30.00
C ILE A 759 -7.34 36.88 -30.39
N HIS A 760 -8.40 37.08 -29.60
CA HIS A 760 -9.36 38.18 -29.81
C HIS A 760 -9.06 39.44 -28.97
N MET A 761 -8.06 39.42 -28.08
CA MET A 761 -7.74 40.49 -27.12
C MET A 761 -8.93 40.88 -26.22
N ARG A 762 -9.53 39.88 -25.56
CA ARG A 762 -10.74 40.02 -24.72
C ARG A 762 -10.53 39.43 -23.33
N ALA A 763 -11.04 40.10 -22.29
CA ALA A 763 -10.99 39.59 -20.93
C ALA A 763 -12.23 38.72 -20.62
N ILE A 764 -12.01 37.53 -20.07
CA ILE A 764 -13.03 36.53 -19.73
C ILE A 764 -13.00 36.28 -18.22
N ARG A 765 -14.08 36.63 -17.53
CA ARG A 765 -14.26 36.40 -16.08
C ARG A 765 -15.41 35.42 -15.82
N ASN A 766 -15.30 34.62 -14.77
CA ASN A 766 -16.31 33.64 -14.36
C ASN A 766 -17.04 34.13 -13.10
N ASP A 767 -18.28 34.57 -13.27
CA ASP A 767 -19.12 35.10 -12.19
C ASP A 767 -20.17 34.08 -11.69
N GLY A 768 -20.69 34.33 -10.49
CA GLY A 768 -21.81 33.58 -9.91
C GLY A 768 -21.41 32.27 -9.24
N GLN A 769 -22.41 31.55 -8.70
CA GLN A 769 -22.19 30.25 -8.07
C GLN A 769 -21.63 29.26 -9.11
N ARG A 770 -20.55 28.55 -8.73
CA ARG A 770 -19.81 27.61 -9.60
C ARG A 770 -19.36 28.20 -10.95
N GLY A 771 -19.20 29.52 -11.05
CA GLY A 771 -18.58 30.19 -12.20
C GLY A 771 -19.33 30.05 -13.53
N ILE A 772 -20.64 29.77 -13.49
CA ILE A 772 -21.47 29.49 -14.67
C ILE A 772 -21.61 30.73 -15.57
N ASN A 773 -21.66 31.94 -15.00
CA ASN A 773 -21.91 33.16 -15.76
C ASN A 773 -20.59 33.70 -16.32
N VAL A 774 -20.22 33.24 -17.52
CA VAL A 774 -19.05 33.76 -18.25
C VAL A 774 -19.32 35.20 -18.72
N LYS A 775 -18.57 36.17 -18.21
CA LYS A 775 -18.57 37.56 -18.69
C LYS A 775 -17.39 37.80 -19.61
N VAL A 776 -17.68 38.15 -20.87
CA VAL A 776 -16.66 38.55 -21.86
C VAL A 776 -16.66 40.08 -21.99
N SER A 777 -15.48 40.68 -21.81
CA SER A 777 -15.21 42.10 -21.99
C SER A 777 -14.34 42.31 -23.24
N ASN A 778 -14.74 43.25 -24.10
CA ASN A 778 -13.94 43.67 -25.27
C ASN A 778 -12.74 44.56 -24.91
N HIS A 779 -12.47 44.75 -23.61
CA HIS A 779 -11.36 45.54 -23.10
C HIS A 779 -10.53 44.70 -22.12
N VAL A 780 -9.21 44.67 -22.36
CA VAL A 780 -8.19 44.12 -21.47
C VAL A 780 -7.93 45.13 -20.33
N PRO A 781 -7.73 44.70 -19.07
CA PRO A 781 -7.31 45.61 -17.99
C PRO A 781 -6.00 46.33 -18.33
N GLU A 782 -5.90 47.64 -18.06
CA GLU A 782 -4.74 48.45 -18.47
C GLU A 782 -3.42 47.91 -17.90
N GLU A 783 -3.42 47.47 -16.64
CA GLU A 783 -2.28 46.83 -15.95
C GLU A 783 -1.74 45.57 -16.66
N LEU A 784 -2.60 44.85 -17.39
CA LEU A 784 -2.25 43.62 -18.11
C LEU A 784 -2.03 43.84 -19.61
N ARG A 785 -2.22 45.07 -20.10
CA ARG A 785 -2.24 45.34 -21.55
C ARG A 785 -0.87 45.15 -22.19
N GLU A 786 0.18 45.71 -21.60
CA GLU A 786 1.57 45.58 -22.10
C GLU A 786 2.01 44.10 -22.12
N LEU A 787 1.69 43.35 -21.06
CA LEU A 787 1.95 41.91 -20.96
C LEU A 787 1.13 41.10 -21.99
N ALA A 788 -0.12 41.49 -22.27
CA ALA A 788 -0.94 40.84 -23.29
C ALA A 788 -0.40 41.08 -24.71
N GLU A 789 0.01 42.32 -25.02
CA GLU A 789 0.61 42.67 -26.31
C GLU A 789 1.96 41.95 -26.49
N GLN A 790 2.80 41.88 -25.45
CA GLN A 790 4.04 41.09 -25.44
C GLN A 790 3.79 39.58 -25.63
N LYS A 791 2.86 38.98 -24.88
CA LYS A 791 2.59 37.53 -24.97
C LYS A 791 1.85 37.14 -26.25
N ARG A 792 1.08 38.05 -26.87
CA ARG A 792 0.52 37.85 -28.21
C ARG A 792 1.62 37.85 -29.28
N GLN A 793 2.64 38.71 -29.15
CA GLN A 793 3.80 38.71 -30.03
C GLN A 793 4.60 37.40 -29.91
N GLU A 794 4.91 36.95 -28.70
CA GLU A 794 5.57 35.66 -28.42
C GLU A 794 4.79 34.45 -28.99
N LEU A 795 3.45 34.50 -28.93
CA LEU A 795 2.59 33.48 -29.55
C LEU A 795 2.70 33.48 -31.09
N ILE A 796 2.72 34.65 -31.73
CA ILE A 796 2.84 34.76 -33.20
C ILE A 796 4.23 34.28 -33.66
N GLU A 797 5.30 34.67 -32.96
CA GLU A 797 6.66 34.19 -33.21
C GLU A 797 6.77 32.66 -33.08
N LYS A 798 6.18 32.08 -32.02
CA LYS A 798 6.16 30.62 -31.81
C LYS A 798 5.25 29.86 -32.78
N LEU A 799 4.36 30.54 -33.50
CA LEU A 799 3.58 29.97 -34.61
C LEU A 799 4.33 30.07 -35.94
N ALA A 800 5.05 31.17 -36.18
CA ALA A 800 5.94 31.33 -37.34
C ALA A 800 7.09 30.29 -37.35
N ASP A 801 7.55 29.84 -36.18
CA ASP A 801 8.50 28.72 -36.04
C ASP A 801 7.98 27.35 -36.57
N VAL A 802 6.65 27.19 -36.77
CA VAL A 802 6.03 25.86 -36.99
C VAL A 802 4.97 25.78 -38.09
N ASP A 803 4.33 26.88 -38.48
CA ASP A 803 3.25 26.94 -39.48
C ASP A 803 3.64 27.89 -40.62
N ASP A 804 3.69 27.35 -41.85
CA ASP A 804 4.36 28.01 -42.96
C ASP A 804 3.63 29.30 -43.43
N GLU A 805 2.29 29.32 -43.36
CA GLU A 805 1.50 30.54 -43.66
C GLU A 805 1.75 31.66 -42.64
N MET A 806 1.94 31.31 -41.36
CA MET A 806 2.28 32.29 -40.31
C MET A 806 3.72 32.80 -40.47
N ALA A 807 4.64 31.96 -40.94
CA ALA A 807 6.01 32.36 -41.25
C ALA A 807 6.07 33.40 -42.38
N GLU A 808 5.31 33.21 -43.47
CA GLU A 808 5.20 34.19 -44.55
C GLU A 808 4.63 35.53 -44.06
N MET A 809 3.50 35.52 -43.34
CA MET A 809 2.91 36.76 -42.78
C MET A 809 3.84 37.49 -41.83
N PHE A 810 4.58 36.76 -40.98
CA PHE A 810 5.52 37.33 -40.02
C PHE A 810 6.74 37.98 -40.72
N LEU A 811 7.29 37.32 -41.75
CA LEU A 811 8.42 37.84 -42.53
C LEU A 811 8.05 39.06 -43.39
N GLU A 812 6.79 39.20 -43.77
CA GLU A 812 6.26 40.38 -44.49
C GLU A 812 5.75 41.51 -43.55
N GLU A 813 5.98 41.39 -42.23
CA GLU A 813 5.47 42.31 -41.19
C GLU A 813 3.92 42.48 -41.19
N GLN A 814 3.19 41.52 -41.78
CA GLN A 814 1.72 41.54 -41.82
C GLN A 814 1.15 41.14 -40.45
N THR A 815 0.12 41.85 -40.00
CA THR A 815 -0.55 41.53 -38.71
C THR A 815 -1.66 40.48 -38.93
N PRO A 816 -1.52 39.25 -38.39
CA PRO A 816 -2.47 38.19 -38.67
C PRO A 816 -3.81 38.39 -37.94
N THR A 817 -4.90 38.07 -38.63
CA THR A 817 -6.27 38.15 -38.08
C THR A 817 -6.53 37.04 -37.05
N PRO A 818 -7.51 37.21 -36.14
CA PRO A 818 -7.86 36.17 -35.16
C PRO A 818 -8.20 34.82 -35.81
N GLU A 819 -8.84 34.81 -36.97
CA GLU A 819 -9.21 33.59 -37.71
C GLU A 819 -7.98 32.87 -38.28
N GLN A 820 -7.00 33.60 -38.81
CA GLN A 820 -5.72 33.04 -39.27
C GLN A 820 -4.92 32.44 -38.11
N ILE A 821 -4.81 33.15 -36.98
CA ILE A 821 -4.15 32.64 -35.76
C ILE A 821 -4.84 31.35 -35.28
N LYS A 822 -6.18 31.35 -35.23
CA LYS A 822 -6.99 30.18 -34.83
C LYS A 822 -6.78 28.98 -35.76
N ALA A 823 -6.70 29.22 -37.07
CA ALA A 823 -6.43 28.19 -38.08
C ALA A 823 -5.00 27.63 -37.96
N ALA A 824 -3.99 28.48 -37.81
CA ALA A 824 -2.59 28.07 -37.65
C ALA A 824 -2.36 27.25 -36.37
N ILE A 825 -2.93 27.67 -35.23
CA ILE A 825 -2.90 26.88 -33.99
C ILE A 825 -3.52 25.49 -34.23
N ARG A 826 -4.68 25.40 -34.92
CA ARG A 826 -5.31 24.12 -35.24
C ARG A 826 -4.40 23.24 -36.11
N ARG A 827 -3.82 23.78 -37.19
CA ARG A 827 -2.90 23.04 -38.07
C ARG A 827 -1.69 22.52 -37.30
N ALA A 828 -0.98 23.40 -36.60
CA ALA A 828 0.24 23.06 -35.87
C ALA A 828 -0.02 22.09 -34.68
N THR A 829 -1.20 22.16 -34.05
CA THR A 829 -1.62 21.21 -33.00
C THR A 829 -1.89 19.82 -33.57
N ILE A 830 -2.64 19.72 -34.67
CA ILE A 830 -2.95 18.43 -35.32
C ILE A 830 -1.68 17.81 -35.92
N ALA A 831 -0.77 18.63 -36.47
CA ALA A 831 0.54 18.20 -36.97
C ALA A 831 1.57 17.87 -35.86
N LEU A 832 1.16 17.87 -34.58
CA LEU A 832 1.99 17.61 -33.39
C LEU A 832 3.18 18.57 -33.18
N LYS A 833 3.31 19.61 -34.00
CA LYS A 833 4.39 20.61 -33.94
C LYS A 833 4.24 21.59 -32.78
N PHE A 834 2.99 21.88 -32.37
CA PHE A 834 2.67 22.90 -31.37
C PHE A 834 1.73 22.37 -30.28
N SER A 835 1.84 22.95 -29.08
CA SER A 835 0.89 22.73 -27.97
C SER A 835 0.36 24.07 -27.45
N PRO A 836 -0.92 24.44 -27.70
CA PRO A 836 -1.51 25.62 -27.08
C PRO A 836 -1.62 25.43 -25.57
N VAL A 837 -1.24 26.46 -24.79
CA VAL A 837 -1.31 26.44 -23.32
C VAL A 837 -2.39 27.38 -22.80
N LEU A 838 -3.30 26.81 -22.01
CA LEU A 838 -4.44 27.47 -21.35
C LEU A 838 -4.28 27.41 -19.83
N MET A 839 -5.05 28.22 -19.09
CA MET A 839 -4.88 28.41 -17.64
C MET A 839 -6.22 28.47 -16.90
N GLY A 840 -6.29 27.93 -15.67
CA GLY A 840 -7.50 28.01 -14.86
C GLY A 840 -7.44 27.29 -13.50
N THR A 841 -8.60 27.15 -12.87
CA THR A 841 -8.75 26.31 -11.67
C THR A 841 -10.06 25.52 -11.67
N ALA A 842 -9.93 24.20 -11.67
CA ALA A 842 -11.04 23.26 -11.50
C ALA A 842 -11.53 23.14 -10.05
N LEU A 843 -10.85 23.75 -9.07
CA LEU A 843 -11.33 23.80 -7.68
C LEU A 843 -12.06 25.12 -7.42
N GLY A 844 -11.52 26.23 -7.91
CA GLY A 844 -12.14 27.56 -7.82
C GLY A 844 -13.23 27.85 -8.85
N ASP A 845 -13.65 26.86 -9.64
CA ASP A 845 -14.70 26.97 -10.67
C ASP A 845 -14.46 28.07 -11.72
N LYS A 846 -13.21 28.27 -12.16
CA LYS A 846 -12.80 29.37 -13.05
C LYS A 846 -12.00 28.90 -14.27
N SER A 847 -12.33 29.47 -15.43
CA SER A 847 -11.65 29.32 -16.72
C SER A 847 -11.61 27.89 -17.28
N ILE A 848 -12.62 27.07 -16.98
CA ILE A 848 -12.80 25.73 -17.56
C ILE A 848 -13.53 25.79 -18.91
N GLN A 849 -14.52 26.68 -19.07
CA GLN A 849 -15.28 26.82 -20.32
C GLN A 849 -14.41 27.24 -21.51
N PRO A 850 -13.46 28.21 -21.39
CA PRO A 850 -12.53 28.52 -22.46
C PRO A 850 -11.62 27.35 -22.89
N MET A 851 -11.41 26.35 -22.01
CA MET A 851 -10.69 25.13 -22.35
C MET A 851 -11.58 24.15 -23.13
N LEU A 852 -12.88 24.08 -22.85
CA LEU A 852 -13.85 23.32 -23.66
C LEU A 852 -14.04 23.91 -25.07
N ASP A 853 -14.02 25.23 -25.17
CA ASP A 853 -14.06 25.93 -26.46
C ASP A 853 -12.79 25.66 -27.27
N ALA A 854 -11.61 25.70 -26.64
CA ALA A 854 -10.34 25.36 -27.25
C ALA A 854 -10.20 23.88 -27.64
N VAL A 855 -10.86 22.97 -26.92
CA VAL A 855 -11.03 21.56 -27.33
C VAL A 855 -11.82 21.45 -28.63
N CYS A 856 -12.87 22.25 -28.82
CA CYS A 856 -13.60 22.28 -30.09
C CYS A 856 -12.72 22.84 -31.21
N ASP A 857 -12.01 23.94 -30.95
CA ASP A 857 -11.27 24.71 -31.95
C ASP A 857 -9.96 24.05 -32.41
N TYR A 858 -9.17 23.47 -31.50
CA TYR A 858 -7.79 23.04 -31.82
C TYR A 858 -7.60 21.53 -31.88
N LEU A 859 -8.37 20.73 -31.13
CA LEU A 859 -8.27 19.27 -31.19
C LEU A 859 -8.98 18.70 -32.44
N PRO A 860 -8.46 17.60 -33.02
CA PRO A 860 -9.01 17.00 -34.23
C PRO A 860 -10.39 16.39 -34.00
N ASN A 861 -11.14 16.25 -35.10
CA ASN A 861 -12.25 15.31 -35.19
C ASN A 861 -11.74 13.93 -35.70
N PRO A 862 -12.54 12.86 -35.67
CA PRO A 862 -12.08 11.52 -36.10
C PRO A 862 -11.64 11.43 -37.57
N GLY A 863 -12.05 12.37 -38.42
CA GLY A 863 -11.62 12.50 -39.83
C GLY A 863 -10.38 13.37 -40.03
N ASN A 864 -9.75 13.88 -38.98
CA ASN A 864 -8.47 14.61 -39.03
C ASN A 864 -7.28 13.78 -38.53
N VAL A 865 -7.48 12.52 -38.12
CA VAL A 865 -6.43 11.63 -37.57
C VAL A 865 -6.23 10.41 -38.46
N GLU A 866 -5.01 10.20 -38.94
CA GLU A 866 -4.67 9.04 -39.76
C GLU A 866 -4.60 7.76 -38.91
N ASN A 867 -5.56 6.87 -39.13
CA ASN A 867 -5.67 5.63 -38.38
C ASN A 867 -5.29 4.43 -39.25
N LEU A 868 -4.22 3.71 -38.87
CA LEU A 868 -3.71 2.57 -39.61
C LEU A 868 -4.14 1.22 -39.00
N ALA A 869 -4.52 0.29 -39.87
CA ALA A 869 -4.66 -1.14 -39.62
C ALA A 869 -3.61 -1.93 -40.40
N LEU A 870 -3.46 -3.21 -40.08
CA LEU A 870 -2.50 -4.15 -40.68
C LEU A 870 -3.26 -5.23 -41.46
N ASP A 871 -2.95 -5.39 -42.75
CA ASP A 871 -3.57 -6.40 -43.60
C ASP A 871 -2.83 -7.74 -43.47
N ARG A 872 -3.42 -8.67 -42.69
CA ARG A 872 -2.85 -10.00 -42.44
C ARG A 872 -2.78 -10.88 -43.70
N SER A 873 -3.52 -10.55 -44.77
CA SER A 873 -3.40 -11.24 -46.06
C SER A 873 -2.20 -10.77 -46.89
N LYS A 874 -1.65 -9.58 -46.58
CA LYS A 874 -0.48 -8.98 -47.24
C LYS A 874 0.73 -8.87 -46.31
N GLY A 875 0.88 -9.78 -45.35
CA GLY A 875 2.03 -9.79 -44.43
C GLY A 875 2.06 -8.59 -43.49
N GLU A 876 0.90 -8.15 -43.01
CA GLU A 876 0.72 -7.04 -42.07
C GLU A 876 1.11 -5.65 -42.64
N ALA A 877 1.04 -5.50 -43.97
CA ALA A 877 1.17 -4.22 -44.64
C ALA A 877 0.15 -3.19 -44.09
N PRO A 878 0.56 -1.92 -43.84
CA PRO A 878 -0.33 -0.90 -43.30
C PRO A 878 -1.38 -0.44 -44.31
N VAL A 879 -2.60 -0.25 -43.83
CA VAL A 879 -3.77 0.24 -44.59
C VAL A 879 -4.44 1.34 -43.79
N GLN A 880 -4.70 2.50 -44.43
CA GLN A 880 -5.43 3.61 -43.83
C GLN A 880 -6.92 3.27 -43.70
N LEU A 881 -7.48 3.42 -42.51
CA LEU A 881 -8.91 3.37 -42.25
C LEU A 881 -9.52 4.76 -42.44
N LEU A 882 -10.75 4.81 -42.96
CA LEU A 882 -11.47 6.04 -43.24
C LEU A 882 -12.80 6.04 -42.47
N PRO A 883 -13.12 7.08 -41.68
CA PRO A 883 -14.31 7.09 -40.83
C PRO A 883 -15.58 7.39 -41.65
N TYR A 884 -15.98 6.42 -42.47
CA TYR A 884 -17.14 6.48 -43.36
C TYR A 884 -18.10 5.32 -43.05
N ASP A 885 -19.37 5.62 -42.84
CA ASP A 885 -20.38 4.67 -42.33
C ASP A 885 -20.74 3.58 -43.36
N ALA A 886 -20.46 3.80 -44.65
CA ALA A 886 -20.72 2.83 -45.72
C ALA A 886 -19.60 1.78 -45.93
N LEU A 887 -18.44 1.92 -45.29
CA LEU A 887 -17.33 0.96 -45.41
C LEU A 887 -17.57 -0.33 -44.59
N PRO A 888 -16.85 -1.44 -44.89
CA PRO A 888 -16.97 -2.67 -44.10
C PRO A 888 -16.45 -2.43 -42.67
N PHE A 889 -17.19 -2.93 -41.67
CA PHE A 889 -16.94 -2.61 -40.26
C PHE A 889 -15.53 -3.01 -39.79
N VAL A 890 -14.85 -2.09 -39.11
CA VAL A 890 -13.64 -2.34 -38.30
C VAL A 890 -13.75 -1.56 -36.98
N GLY A 891 -13.59 -2.26 -35.85
CA GLY A 891 -13.54 -1.66 -34.52
C GLY A 891 -12.54 -2.35 -33.60
N LEU A 892 -12.02 -1.61 -32.61
CA LEU A 892 -11.04 -2.09 -31.65
C LEU A 892 -11.65 -2.18 -30.26
N ALA A 893 -11.61 -3.36 -29.64
CA ALA A 893 -11.92 -3.53 -28.23
C ALA A 893 -10.73 -3.06 -27.38
N PHE A 894 -10.95 -2.13 -26.44
CA PHE A 894 -9.88 -1.55 -25.63
C PHE A 894 -10.10 -1.76 -24.13
N LYS A 895 -11.16 -1.22 -23.53
CA LYS A 895 -11.53 -1.52 -22.13
C LYS A 895 -12.45 -2.74 -22.07
N LEU A 896 -12.20 -3.61 -21.09
CA LEU A 896 -13.14 -4.65 -20.65
C LEU A 896 -13.60 -4.31 -19.23
N GLU A 897 -14.86 -4.61 -18.93
CA GLU A 897 -15.48 -4.30 -17.64
C GLU A 897 -16.53 -5.39 -17.37
N GLU A 898 -16.65 -5.90 -16.14
CA GLU A 898 -17.63 -6.94 -15.81
C GLU A 898 -18.57 -6.45 -14.71
N ASN A 899 -19.76 -6.05 -15.12
CA ASN A 899 -20.81 -5.56 -14.24
C ASN A 899 -21.76 -6.71 -13.85
N PRO A 900 -22.64 -6.57 -12.84
CA PRO A 900 -23.57 -7.64 -12.42
C PRO A 900 -24.50 -8.18 -13.52
N TYR A 901 -24.63 -7.44 -14.63
CA TYR A 901 -25.40 -7.81 -15.82
C TYR A 901 -24.57 -8.54 -16.91
N GLY A 902 -23.29 -8.82 -16.64
CA GLY A 902 -22.34 -9.50 -17.53
C GLY A 902 -21.21 -8.61 -18.07
N GLN A 903 -20.29 -9.24 -18.81
CA GLN A 903 -19.13 -8.56 -19.41
C GLN A 903 -19.55 -7.53 -20.47
N LEU A 904 -19.10 -6.29 -20.27
CA LEU A 904 -19.03 -5.20 -21.24
C LEU A 904 -17.67 -5.21 -21.95
N THR A 905 -17.71 -4.92 -23.24
CA THR A 905 -16.52 -4.65 -24.07
C THR A 905 -16.67 -3.27 -24.68
N TYR A 906 -15.77 -2.34 -24.38
CA TYR A 906 -15.74 -1.02 -25.00
C TYR A 906 -15.03 -1.09 -26.35
N ILE A 907 -15.70 -0.64 -27.41
CA ILE A 907 -15.24 -0.67 -28.79
C ILE A 907 -15.24 0.75 -29.37
N ARG A 908 -14.09 1.19 -29.92
CA ARG A 908 -14.05 2.33 -30.85
C ARG A 908 -14.28 1.82 -32.26
N VAL A 909 -15.21 2.46 -32.97
CA VAL A 909 -15.52 2.17 -34.38
C VAL A 909 -14.68 3.08 -35.27
N TYR A 910 -13.82 2.49 -36.10
CA TYR A 910 -12.94 3.26 -37.00
C TYR A 910 -13.55 3.45 -38.39
N GLN A 911 -14.28 2.46 -38.90
CA GLN A 911 -15.01 2.54 -40.17
C GLN A 911 -16.23 1.62 -40.18
N GLY A 912 -17.26 1.98 -40.97
CA GLY A 912 -18.53 1.27 -41.04
C GLY A 912 -19.41 1.47 -39.79
N ILE A 913 -20.63 0.91 -39.84
CA ILE A 913 -21.61 0.95 -38.73
C ILE A 913 -21.63 -0.36 -37.95
N LEU A 914 -21.72 -0.26 -36.62
CA LEU A 914 -22.07 -1.36 -35.71
C LEU A 914 -23.58 -1.35 -35.42
N LYS A 915 -24.32 -2.42 -35.74
CA LYS A 915 -25.78 -2.52 -35.56
C LYS A 915 -26.17 -3.65 -34.58
N LYS A 916 -27.21 -3.42 -33.77
CA LYS A 916 -27.74 -4.42 -32.81
C LYS A 916 -28.19 -5.69 -33.54
N GLY A 917 -27.72 -6.85 -33.07
CA GLY A 917 -27.99 -8.16 -33.67
C GLY A 917 -26.99 -8.62 -34.75
N GLN A 918 -26.07 -7.75 -35.18
CA GLN A 918 -25.02 -8.05 -36.17
C GLN A 918 -24.07 -9.16 -35.69
N TYR A 919 -23.44 -9.85 -36.64
CA TYR A 919 -22.33 -10.76 -36.38
C TYR A 919 -21.01 -10.08 -36.72
N LEU A 920 -20.04 -10.18 -35.82
CA LEU A 920 -18.66 -9.76 -36.01
C LEU A 920 -17.73 -10.98 -35.96
N PHE A 921 -16.50 -10.80 -36.42
CA PHE A 921 -15.44 -11.78 -36.30
C PHE A 921 -14.25 -11.13 -35.59
N ASN A 922 -13.75 -11.78 -34.53
CA ASN A 922 -12.51 -11.37 -33.86
C ASN A 922 -11.32 -11.74 -34.75
N ALA A 923 -10.51 -10.77 -35.14
CA ALA A 923 -9.40 -10.97 -36.09
C ALA A 923 -8.31 -11.89 -35.54
N ARG A 924 -8.06 -11.90 -34.23
CA ARG A 924 -6.98 -12.69 -33.61
C ARG A 924 -7.24 -14.20 -33.73
N ASN A 925 -8.47 -14.63 -33.46
CA ASN A 925 -8.85 -16.05 -33.37
C ASN A 925 -9.92 -16.51 -34.39
N ASN A 926 -10.42 -15.62 -35.24
CA ASN A 926 -11.52 -15.82 -36.19
C ASN A 926 -12.84 -16.33 -35.57
N LYS A 927 -13.02 -16.21 -34.24
CA LYS A 927 -14.26 -16.57 -33.53
C LYS A 927 -15.36 -15.61 -33.96
N LYS A 928 -16.46 -16.18 -34.47
CA LYS A 928 -17.67 -15.43 -34.84
C LYS A 928 -18.48 -15.11 -33.58
N VAL A 929 -18.76 -13.83 -33.35
CA VAL A 929 -19.54 -13.33 -32.20
C VAL A 929 -20.80 -12.64 -32.71
N ARG A 930 -21.89 -12.65 -31.92
CA ARG A 930 -23.11 -11.90 -32.21
C ARG A 930 -23.27 -10.80 -31.19
N ILE A 931 -23.61 -9.59 -31.61
CA ILE A 931 -23.82 -8.44 -30.73
C ILE A 931 -25.29 -8.39 -30.28
N PRO A 932 -25.61 -8.66 -28.99
CA PRO A 932 -27.00 -8.71 -28.52
C PRO A 932 -27.56 -7.31 -28.20
N ARG A 933 -26.71 -6.42 -27.68
CA ARG A 933 -27.05 -5.08 -27.17
C ARG A 933 -25.82 -4.19 -27.33
N ILE A 934 -26.06 -2.93 -27.71
CA ILE A 934 -25.06 -1.86 -27.77
C ILE A 934 -25.56 -0.78 -26.80
N VAL A 935 -24.67 -0.22 -26.00
CA VAL A 935 -24.97 0.90 -25.11
C VAL A 935 -23.92 2.00 -25.24
N ARG A 936 -24.33 3.25 -25.01
CA ARG A 936 -23.41 4.33 -24.64
C ARG A 936 -23.37 4.39 -23.10
N MET A 937 -22.18 4.59 -22.56
CA MET A 937 -21.93 4.62 -21.12
C MET A 937 -21.78 6.07 -20.66
N HIS A 938 -22.38 6.41 -19.52
CA HIS A 938 -22.21 7.69 -18.85
C HIS A 938 -21.91 7.43 -17.36
N SER A 939 -20.64 7.16 -17.04
CA SER A 939 -20.28 6.51 -15.76
C SER A 939 -21.15 5.26 -15.59
N ASN A 940 -21.89 5.12 -14.50
CA ASN A 940 -22.71 3.94 -14.19
C ASN A 940 -24.07 3.89 -14.92
N GLU A 941 -24.43 4.92 -15.70
CA GLU A 941 -25.70 4.98 -16.45
C GLU A 941 -25.53 4.46 -17.89
N MET A 942 -26.52 3.70 -18.38
CA MET A 942 -26.48 3.00 -19.67
C MET A 942 -27.59 3.48 -20.61
N GLU A 943 -27.23 4.04 -21.76
CA GLU A 943 -28.17 4.43 -22.82
C GLU A 943 -28.22 3.33 -23.90
N ASP A 944 -29.37 2.68 -24.12
CA ASP A 944 -29.55 1.66 -25.17
C ASP A 944 -29.57 2.30 -26.57
N VAL A 945 -28.64 1.89 -27.43
CA VAL A 945 -28.55 2.40 -28.82
C VAL A 945 -28.75 1.26 -29.82
N SER A 946 -29.43 1.55 -30.93
CA SER A 946 -29.69 0.57 -32.01
C SER A 946 -28.48 0.36 -32.94
N GLU A 947 -27.72 1.43 -33.18
CA GLU A 947 -26.51 1.42 -34.01
C GLU A 947 -25.55 2.56 -33.67
N VAL A 948 -24.27 2.36 -33.97
CA VAL A 948 -23.17 3.30 -33.70
C VAL A 948 -22.31 3.42 -34.95
N GLY A 949 -22.06 4.65 -35.40
CA GLY A 949 -21.31 4.94 -36.62
C GLY A 949 -19.79 5.04 -36.41
N ALA A 950 -19.08 5.24 -37.51
CA ALA A 950 -17.64 5.50 -37.51
C ALA A 950 -17.28 6.76 -36.72
N GLY A 951 -16.12 6.73 -36.08
CA GLY A 951 -15.60 7.81 -35.22
C GLY A 951 -16.12 7.79 -33.78
N GLU A 952 -17.03 6.90 -33.42
CA GLU A 952 -17.66 6.86 -32.08
C GLU A 952 -17.13 5.71 -31.20
N ILE A 953 -17.37 5.85 -29.89
CA ILE A 953 -17.06 4.87 -28.85
C ILE A 953 -18.37 4.34 -28.26
N CYS A 954 -18.46 3.03 -28.05
CA CYS A 954 -19.62 2.37 -27.43
C CYS A 954 -19.20 1.16 -26.60
N ALA A 955 -20.12 0.59 -25.82
CA ALA A 955 -19.91 -0.70 -25.15
C ALA A 955 -20.92 -1.75 -25.64
N VAL A 956 -20.48 -3.01 -25.72
CA VAL A 956 -21.31 -4.16 -26.13
C VAL A 956 -21.32 -5.24 -25.06
N PHE A 957 -22.48 -5.85 -24.86
CA PHE A 957 -22.68 -6.92 -23.87
C PHE A 957 -22.34 -8.31 -24.43
N GLY A 958 -21.79 -9.19 -23.59
CA GLY A 958 -21.67 -10.62 -23.88
C GLY A 958 -20.65 -10.97 -24.97
N VAL A 959 -19.67 -10.09 -25.20
CA VAL A 959 -18.57 -10.30 -26.13
C VAL A 959 -17.35 -10.80 -25.35
N GLU A 960 -17.03 -12.09 -25.49
CA GLU A 960 -15.81 -12.66 -24.95
C GLU A 960 -14.61 -12.31 -25.85
N CYS A 961 -13.76 -11.40 -25.39
CA CYS A 961 -12.47 -11.08 -26.01
C CYS A 961 -11.42 -10.71 -24.95
N ALA A 962 -10.20 -10.44 -25.41
CA ALA A 962 -9.16 -9.77 -24.63
C ALA A 962 -9.05 -8.29 -25.05
N SER A 963 -8.45 -7.47 -24.21
CA SER A 963 -8.08 -6.11 -24.60
C SER A 963 -7.15 -6.11 -25.83
N GLY A 964 -7.34 -5.13 -26.73
CA GLY A 964 -6.63 -5.03 -28.00
C GLY A 964 -7.13 -5.96 -29.11
N ASP A 965 -8.20 -6.74 -28.90
CA ASP A 965 -8.81 -7.53 -29.98
C ASP A 965 -9.51 -6.62 -31.01
N THR A 966 -9.19 -6.83 -32.29
CA THR A 966 -9.89 -6.16 -33.40
C THR A 966 -11.08 -6.99 -33.87
N PHE A 967 -12.20 -6.34 -34.12
CA PHE A 967 -13.40 -6.93 -34.70
C PHE A 967 -13.65 -6.41 -36.11
N THR A 968 -13.94 -7.29 -37.05
CA THR A 968 -14.38 -6.95 -38.41
C THR A 968 -15.71 -7.60 -38.76
N ASP A 969 -16.27 -7.24 -39.92
CA ASP A 969 -17.45 -7.90 -40.50
C ASP A 969 -17.20 -9.34 -41.01
N GLY A 970 -15.94 -9.81 -40.97
CA GLY A 970 -15.51 -11.11 -41.48
C GLY A 970 -15.16 -11.14 -42.96
N ARG A 971 -15.21 -9.99 -43.66
CA ARG A 971 -14.71 -9.84 -45.04
C ARG A 971 -13.28 -9.30 -45.07
N LEU A 972 -12.98 -8.33 -44.20
CA LEU A 972 -11.65 -7.74 -44.10
C LEU A 972 -10.76 -8.53 -43.12
N PRO A 973 -9.58 -9.03 -43.55
CA PRO A 973 -8.60 -9.73 -42.71
C PRO A 973 -7.72 -8.76 -41.89
N TYR A 974 -8.25 -7.59 -41.54
CA TYR A 974 -7.51 -6.51 -40.91
C TYR A 974 -7.40 -6.72 -39.39
N GLY A 975 -6.23 -6.44 -38.82
CA GLY A 975 -6.02 -6.27 -37.38
C GLY A 975 -5.46 -4.89 -37.10
N MET A 976 -5.85 -4.23 -36.01
CA MET A 976 -5.17 -3.02 -35.56
C MET A 976 -3.78 -3.37 -35.01
N SER A 977 -2.85 -2.42 -35.06
CA SER A 977 -1.56 -2.55 -34.37
C SER A 977 -1.76 -2.83 -32.88
N SER A 978 -1.00 -3.80 -32.35
CA SER A 978 -0.98 -4.11 -30.92
C SER A 978 -0.54 -2.89 -30.12
N MET A 979 -1.20 -2.65 -28.99
CA MET A 979 -0.72 -1.69 -27.99
C MET A 979 0.65 -2.10 -27.46
N PHE A 980 1.45 -1.13 -27.02
CA PHE A 980 2.66 -1.42 -26.25
C PHE A 980 2.26 -1.94 -24.85
N VAL A 981 2.81 -3.09 -24.48
CA VAL A 981 2.63 -3.69 -23.15
C VAL A 981 4.03 -3.74 -22.51
N PRO A 982 4.32 -2.93 -21.47
CA PRO A 982 5.58 -3.02 -20.75
C PRO A 982 5.71 -4.33 -19.99
N ASP A 983 6.95 -4.73 -19.69
CA ASP A 983 7.22 -5.90 -18.87
C ASP A 983 7.02 -5.64 -17.37
N SER A 984 6.58 -6.67 -16.67
CA SER A 984 6.27 -6.65 -15.23
C SER A 984 7.53 -6.52 -14.37
N VAL A 985 7.66 -5.40 -13.67
CA VAL A 985 8.84 -5.07 -12.82
C VAL A 985 8.75 -5.59 -11.38
N MET A 986 7.65 -6.22 -10.99
CA MET A 986 7.46 -6.80 -9.66
C MET A 986 6.72 -8.14 -9.75
N SER A 987 7.00 -9.06 -8.83
CA SER A 987 6.30 -10.35 -8.70
C SER A 987 6.10 -10.73 -7.23
N LEU A 988 4.96 -11.37 -6.93
CA LEU A 988 4.58 -11.89 -5.62
C LEU A 988 4.09 -13.34 -5.77
N SER A 989 4.41 -14.18 -4.78
CA SER A 989 3.76 -15.48 -4.59
C SER A 989 2.37 -15.24 -4.02
N ILE A 990 1.35 -15.94 -4.52
CA ILE A 990 -0.04 -15.80 -4.08
C ILE A 990 -0.72 -17.16 -3.95
N LYS A 991 -1.54 -17.32 -2.91
CA LYS A 991 -2.28 -18.55 -2.62
C LYS A 991 -3.61 -18.24 -1.94
N PRO A 992 -4.75 -18.86 -2.32
CA PRO A 992 -5.99 -18.74 -1.55
C PRO A 992 -5.82 -19.39 -0.17
N LYS A 993 -6.31 -18.74 0.90
CA LYS A 993 -6.22 -19.25 2.28
C LYS A 993 -6.95 -20.59 2.46
N ARG A 994 -8.07 -20.77 1.74
CA ARG A 994 -8.92 -21.97 1.80
C ARG A 994 -8.87 -22.71 0.47
N SER A 995 -8.71 -24.03 0.54
CA SER A 995 -8.68 -24.89 -0.67
C SER A 995 -10.03 -24.96 -1.40
N SER A 996 -11.14 -24.58 -0.75
CA SER A 996 -12.46 -24.44 -1.35
C SER A 996 -12.53 -23.35 -2.43
N ASP A 997 -11.67 -22.34 -2.32
CA ASP A 997 -11.82 -21.09 -3.06
C ASP A 997 -11.00 -21.09 -4.36
N ALA A 998 -10.32 -22.22 -4.66
CA ALA A 998 -9.42 -22.40 -5.80
C ALA A 998 -10.10 -22.22 -7.16
N ASP A 999 -11.38 -22.62 -7.31
CA ASP A 999 -12.15 -22.41 -8.54
C ASP A 999 -12.49 -20.92 -8.75
N ALA A 1000 -12.85 -20.21 -7.68
CA ALA A 1000 -13.14 -18.78 -7.71
C ALA A 1000 -11.87 -17.97 -8.00
N PHE A 1001 -10.76 -18.31 -7.34
CA PHE A 1001 -9.43 -17.78 -7.60
C PHE A 1001 -9.01 -17.97 -9.06
N SER A 1002 -9.13 -19.20 -9.59
CA SER A 1002 -8.78 -19.54 -10.97
C SER A 1002 -9.63 -18.77 -11.97
N LYS A 1003 -10.94 -18.61 -11.71
CA LYS A 1003 -11.84 -17.79 -12.54
C LYS A 1003 -11.43 -16.30 -12.53
N ALA A 1004 -11.11 -15.76 -11.36
CA ALA A 1004 -10.72 -14.36 -11.18
C ALA A 1004 -9.39 -14.03 -11.88
N MET A 1005 -8.35 -14.85 -11.67
CA MET A 1005 -7.07 -14.71 -12.38
C MET A 1005 -7.25 -14.69 -13.90
N ASN A 1006 -8.02 -15.64 -14.44
CA ASN A 1006 -8.31 -15.73 -15.87
C ASN A 1006 -9.21 -14.58 -16.40
N ARG A 1007 -9.85 -13.79 -15.54
CA ARG A 1007 -10.44 -12.50 -15.91
C ARG A 1007 -9.38 -11.40 -15.90
N PHE A 1008 -8.63 -11.25 -14.82
CA PHE A 1008 -7.67 -10.15 -14.66
C PHE A 1008 -6.59 -10.16 -15.76
N MET A 1009 -6.07 -11.33 -16.16
CA MET A 1009 -5.15 -11.45 -17.31
C MET A 1009 -5.75 -11.08 -18.69
N ARG A 1010 -7.09 -11.07 -18.83
CA ARG A 1010 -7.77 -10.57 -20.05
C ARG A 1010 -8.11 -9.08 -19.94
N GLU A 1011 -8.39 -8.64 -18.71
CA GLU A 1011 -8.68 -7.26 -18.32
C GLU A 1011 -7.41 -6.39 -18.39
N ASP A 1012 -6.22 -6.93 -18.11
CA ASP A 1012 -4.93 -6.23 -18.12
C ASP A 1012 -3.80 -7.16 -18.59
N PRO A 1013 -3.11 -6.86 -19.72
CA PRO A 1013 -2.02 -7.69 -20.24
C PRO A 1013 -0.67 -7.52 -19.50
N THR A 1014 -0.54 -6.56 -18.58
CA THR A 1014 0.64 -6.43 -17.69
C THR A 1014 0.53 -7.31 -16.46
N PHE A 1015 -0.68 -7.68 -16.05
CA PHE A 1015 -0.92 -8.65 -14.98
C PHE A 1015 -0.72 -10.08 -15.52
N ARG A 1016 0.42 -10.69 -15.19
CA ARG A 1016 0.80 -12.04 -15.65
C ARG A 1016 0.71 -13.04 -14.51
N LEU A 1017 0.09 -14.19 -14.76
CA LEU A 1017 0.12 -15.35 -13.86
C LEU A 1017 1.05 -16.42 -14.44
N HIS A 1018 1.87 -17.03 -13.59
CA HIS A 1018 2.51 -18.32 -13.89
C HIS A 1018 2.58 -19.20 -12.63
N VAL A 1019 2.77 -20.50 -12.82
CA VAL A 1019 3.10 -21.43 -11.74
C VAL A 1019 4.56 -21.82 -11.94
N ASP A 1020 5.39 -21.65 -10.90
CA ASP A 1020 6.78 -22.07 -11.00
C ASP A 1020 6.91 -23.60 -10.90
N SER A 1021 7.75 -24.17 -11.76
CA SER A 1021 7.94 -25.60 -11.94
C SER A 1021 8.82 -26.28 -10.88
N GLU A 1022 9.40 -25.51 -9.96
CA GLU A 1022 10.29 -26.03 -8.91
C GLU A 1022 9.77 -25.81 -7.49
N SER A 1023 9.17 -24.66 -7.21
CA SER A 1023 8.51 -24.37 -5.93
C SER A 1023 7.06 -24.83 -5.88
N GLU A 1024 6.43 -25.10 -7.05
CA GLU A 1024 4.99 -25.32 -7.22
C GLU A 1024 4.11 -24.14 -6.75
N GLU A 1025 4.72 -22.97 -6.50
CA GLU A 1025 4.02 -21.75 -6.10
C GLU A 1025 3.39 -21.03 -7.30
N THR A 1026 2.24 -20.40 -7.07
CA THR A 1026 1.58 -19.55 -8.07
C THR A 1026 2.07 -18.12 -7.91
N ILE A 1027 2.67 -17.56 -8.97
CA ILE A 1027 3.31 -16.26 -8.97
C ILE A 1027 2.51 -15.30 -9.86
N ILE A 1028 2.14 -14.16 -9.29
CA ILE A 1028 1.59 -13.01 -10.01
C ILE A 1028 2.68 -11.98 -10.25
N SER A 1029 2.70 -11.39 -11.44
CA SER A 1029 3.66 -10.37 -11.87
C SER A 1029 2.92 -9.17 -12.44
N GLY A 1030 3.42 -7.96 -12.13
CA GLY A 1030 2.76 -6.70 -12.53
C GLY A 1030 3.68 -5.48 -12.47
N MET A 1031 3.10 -4.29 -12.61
CA MET A 1031 3.84 -3.03 -12.79
C MET A 1031 4.38 -2.38 -11.50
N GLY A 1032 4.00 -2.89 -10.33
CA GLY A 1032 4.44 -2.36 -9.04
C GLY A 1032 3.72 -3.01 -7.86
N GLU A 1033 4.02 -2.52 -6.66
CA GLU A 1033 3.49 -2.99 -5.38
C GLU A 1033 1.99 -2.66 -5.28
N LEU A 1034 1.64 -1.37 -5.44
CA LEU A 1034 0.26 -0.88 -5.49
C LEU A 1034 -0.59 -1.55 -6.60
N HIS A 1035 0.03 -1.94 -7.72
CA HIS A 1035 -0.64 -2.71 -8.77
C HIS A 1035 -1.16 -4.05 -8.21
N LEU A 1036 -0.27 -4.85 -7.63
CA LEU A 1036 -0.58 -6.19 -7.16
C LEU A 1036 -1.49 -6.16 -5.93
N ASP A 1037 -1.27 -5.23 -4.99
CA ASP A 1037 -2.15 -4.99 -3.84
C ASP A 1037 -3.62 -4.79 -4.25
N ILE A 1038 -3.85 -3.98 -5.29
CA ILE A 1038 -5.20 -3.70 -5.78
C ILE A 1038 -5.83 -4.94 -6.41
N TYR A 1039 -5.09 -5.78 -7.14
CA TYR A 1039 -5.64 -7.05 -7.63
C TYR A 1039 -5.92 -8.07 -6.52
N VAL A 1040 -5.11 -8.10 -5.46
CA VAL A 1040 -5.35 -8.93 -4.26
C VAL A 1040 -6.62 -8.48 -3.53
N GLU A 1041 -6.78 -7.17 -3.33
CA GLU A 1041 -7.98 -6.61 -2.68
C GLU A 1041 -9.24 -6.76 -3.57
N ARG A 1042 -9.09 -6.77 -4.91
CA ARG A 1042 -10.17 -7.13 -5.84
C ARG A 1042 -10.57 -8.60 -5.76
N LEU A 1043 -9.65 -9.55 -5.54
CA LEU A 1043 -10.02 -10.95 -5.22
C LEU A 1043 -10.89 -11.01 -3.96
N ARG A 1044 -10.47 -10.26 -2.93
CA ARG A 1044 -11.13 -10.21 -1.64
C ARG A 1044 -12.54 -9.63 -1.71
N ARG A 1045 -12.74 -8.54 -2.47
CA ARG A 1045 -14.04 -7.86 -2.58
C ARG A 1045 -14.95 -8.42 -3.68
N GLU A 1046 -14.46 -8.56 -4.92
CA GLU A 1046 -15.28 -9.00 -6.05
C GLU A 1046 -15.57 -10.52 -5.99
N TYR A 1047 -14.60 -11.33 -5.55
CA TYR A 1047 -14.70 -12.80 -5.58
C TYR A 1047 -14.80 -13.46 -4.21
N LYS A 1048 -14.63 -12.71 -3.11
CA LYS A 1048 -14.65 -13.19 -1.72
C LYS A 1048 -13.58 -14.25 -1.42
N VAL A 1049 -12.43 -14.14 -2.09
CA VAL A 1049 -11.28 -15.04 -1.89
C VAL A 1049 -10.19 -14.31 -1.10
N ASP A 1050 -10.09 -14.61 0.20
CA ASP A 1050 -8.93 -14.19 0.99
C ASP A 1050 -7.68 -14.95 0.52
N CYS A 1051 -6.62 -14.20 0.19
CA CYS A 1051 -5.35 -14.75 -0.25
C CYS A 1051 -4.23 -14.45 0.75
N GLU A 1052 -3.24 -15.34 0.80
CA GLU A 1052 -1.91 -15.10 1.35
C GLU A 1052 -0.98 -14.66 0.22
N THR A 1053 -0.19 -13.62 0.49
CA THR A 1053 0.82 -13.07 -0.43
C THR A 1053 2.20 -13.14 0.21
N GLY A 1054 3.20 -13.56 -0.56
CA GLY A 1054 4.59 -13.67 -0.11
C GLY A 1054 5.60 -13.27 -1.18
N LYS A 1055 6.88 -13.27 -0.82
CA LYS A 1055 7.97 -13.19 -1.81
C LYS A 1055 8.03 -14.54 -2.55
N PRO A 1056 8.18 -14.56 -3.89
CA PRO A 1056 8.46 -15.79 -4.63
C PRO A 1056 9.69 -16.51 -4.07
N ARG A 1057 9.62 -17.83 -3.89
CA ARG A 1057 10.79 -18.63 -3.49
C ARG A 1057 11.90 -18.51 -4.54
N VAL A 1058 13.09 -18.12 -4.11
CA VAL A 1058 14.27 -18.06 -4.99
C VAL A 1058 14.75 -19.48 -5.27
N ALA A 1059 14.92 -19.81 -6.55
CA ALA A 1059 15.41 -21.10 -7.01
C ALA A 1059 16.93 -21.26 -6.80
N TYR A 1060 17.36 -21.34 -5.53
CA TYR A 1060 18.75 -21.62 -5.16
C TYR A 1060 19.23 -22.98 -5.68
N ARG A 1061 20.55 -23.18 -5.72
CA ARG A 1061 21.19 -24.46 -6.02
C ARG A 1061 22.20 -24.81 -4.94
N GLU A 1062 22.65 -26.04 -4.95
CA GLU A 1062 23.72 -26.53 -4.08
C GLU A 1062 24.91 -27.02 -4.93
N THR A 1063 26.14 -26.88 -4.45
CA THR A 1063 27.33 -27.43 -5.13
C THR A 1063 28.47 -27.73 -4.15
N ILE A 1064 29.56 -28.32 -4.63
CA ILE A 1064 30.77 -28.64 -3.86
C ILE A 1064 31.97 -27.81 -4.34
N ASN A 1065 32.88 -27.48 -3.42
CA ASN A 1065 34.02 -26.61 -3.70
C ASN A 1065 35.34 -27.39 -3.86
N LYS A 1066 35.49 -28.53 -3.17
CA LYS A 1066 36.75 -29.28 -3.08
C LYS A 1066 36.54 -30.79 -3.12
N ARG A 1067 37.47 -31.48 -3.80
CA ARG A 1067 37.49 -32.94 -3.91
C ARG A 1067 37.53 -33.63 -2.54
N VAL A 1068 36.72 -34.67 -2.36
CA VAL A 1068 36.73 -35.55 -1.18
C VAL A 1068 36.51 -37.00 -1.59
N ASP A 1069 37.44 -37.87 -1.16
CA ASP A 1069 37.30 -39.33 -1.29
C ASP A 1069 36.32 -39.87 -0.22
N PHE A 1070 35.51 -40.87 -0.58
CA PHE A 1070 34.51 -41.49 0.29
C PHE A 1070 34.61 -43.02 0.29
N ASP A 1071 34.26 -43.62 1.43
CA ASP A 1071 34.02 -45.04 1.63
C ASP A 1071 32.75 -45.18 2.46
N PHE A 1072 31.69 -45.69 1.85
CA PHE A 1072 30.40 -45.88 2.53
C PHE A 1072 29.94 -47.34 2.45
N LEU A 1073 29.74 -47.95 3.63
CA LEU A 1073 29.20 -49.29 3.78
C LEU A 1073 27.77 -49.24 4.33
N LEU A 1074 26.78 -49.47 3.47
CA LEU A 1074 25.43 -49.81 3.89
C LEU A 1074 25.42 -51.28 4.35
N LYS A 1075 25.08 -51.53 5.62
CA LYS A 1075 24.83 -52.88 6.15
C LYS A 1075 23.64 -52.90 7.10
N ARG A 1076 22.51 -53.44 6.66
CA ARG A 1076 21.28 -53.63 7.47
C ARG A 1076 20.91 -55.11 7.49
N GLN A 1077 21.43 -55.84 8.48
CA GLN A 1077 21.26 -57.29 8.61
C GLN A 1077 21.36 -57.74 10.09
N SER A 1078 20.58 -58.70 10.62
CA SER A 1078 19.25 -59.00 10.09
C SER A 1078 18.51 -60.23 10.62
N GLY A 1079 17.70 -60.82 9.73
CA GLY A 1079 16.60 -61.75 9.99
C GLY A 1079 15.80 -62.04 8.70
N GLY A 1080 16.53 -62.38 7.64
CA GLY A 1080 16.09 -62.43 6.24
C GLY A 1080 17.27 -62.01 5.34
N PRO A 1081 17.04 -61.74 4.03
CA PRO A 1081 18.00 -61.01 3.21
C PRO A 1081 18.22 -59.61 3.80
N GLY A 1082 19.48 -59.19 3.90
CA GLY A 1082 19.86 -57.85 4.33
C GLY A 1082 19.93 -56.83 3.19
N ASP A 1083 20.23 -55.58 3.55
CA ASP A 1083 20.86 -54.62 2.63
C ASP A 1083 22.37 -54.67 2.85
N TYR A 1084 23.16 -54.98 1.82
CA TYR A 1084 24.62 -54.86 1.82
C TYR A 1084 25.12 -54.22 0.52
N ALA A 1085 25.78 -53.07 0.65
CA ALA A 1085 26.53 -52.45 -0.45
C ALA A 1085 27.65 -51.58 0.13
N ARG A 1086 28.87 -51.73 -0.39
CA ARG A 1086 29.97 -50.78 -0.16
C ARG A 1086 30.28 -50.06 -1.46
N VAL A 1087 30.39 -48.74 -1.40
CA VAL A 1087 30.74 -47.88 -2.54
C VAL A 1087 31.92 -47.01 -2.12
N VAL A 1088 32.99 -47.05 -2.91
CA VAL A 1088 34.25 -46.32 -2.68
C VAL A 1088 34.58 -45.49 -3.92
N GLY A 1089 35.02 -44.26 -3.71
CA GLY A 1089 35.21 -43.30 -4.79
C GLY A 1089 35.57 -41.92 -4.29
N TRP A 1090 35.30 -40.91 -5.11
CA TRP A 1090 35.39 -39.50 -4.69
C TRP A 1090 34.31 -38.66 -5.36
N ILE A 1091 34.01 -37.52 -4.75
CA ILE A 1091 33.30 -36.41 -5.41
C ILE A 1091 34.25 -35.24 -5.61
N GLU A 1092 34.09 -34.52 -6.72
CA GLU A 1092 34.86 -33.32 -7.05
C GLU A 1092 34.02 -32.34 -7.90
N PRO A 1093 34.33 -31.03 -7.90
CA PRO A 1093 33.61 -30.08 -8.75
C PRO A 1093 33.74 -30.43 -10.24
N ASN A 1094 32.69 -30.22 -11.02
CA ASN A 1094 32.69 -30.51 -12.45
C ASN A 1094 33.33 -29.36 -13.25
N GLU A 1095 34.67 -29.38 -13.37
CA GLU A 1095 35.45 -28.36 -14.08
C GLU A 1095 35.08 -28.22 -15.58
N GLU A 1096 34.47 -29.24 -16.19
CA GLU A 1096 34.01 -29.20 -17.59
C GLU A 1096 32.72 -28.38 -17.77
N ASN A 1097 31.83 -28.36 -16.77
CA ASN A 1097 30.54 -27.68 -16.83
C ASN A 1097 29.93 -27.51 -15.42
N THR A 1098 29.83 -26.27 -14.96
CA THR A 1098 29.36 -25.90 -13.61
C THR A 1098 27.85 -26.09 -13.37
N GLU A 1099 27.05 -26.29 -14.42
CA GLU A 1099 25.59 -26.42 -14.32
C GLU A 1099 25.11 -27.89 -14.35
N THR A 1100 25.97 -28.83 -14.75
CA THR A 1100 25.61 -30.24 -14.94
C THR A 1100 26.36 -31.15 -13.98
N ASN A 1101 25.72 -32.25 -13.59
CA ASN A 1101 26.32 -33.28 -12.74
C ASN A 1101 26.83 -34.45 -13.60
N LYS A 1102 27.96 -35.04 -13.20
CA LYS A 1102 28.67 -36.07 -13.98
C LYS A 1102 28.91 -37.32 -13.12
N PHE A 1103 28.38 -38.47 -13.57
CA PHE A 1103 28.68 -39.77 -12.94
C PHE A 1103 29.69 -40.54 -13.80
N GLU A 1104 30.74 -41.06 -13.18
CA GLU A 1104 31.73 -41.90 -13.85
C GLU A 1104 32.03 -43.16 -13.02
N SER A 1105 32.31 -44.27 -13.70
CA SER A 1105 32.78 -45.49 -13.05
C SER A 1105 34.15 -45.88 -13.57
N LYS A 1106 35.08 -46.09 -12.64
CA LYS A 1106 36.44 -46.56 -12.86
C LYS A 1106 36.68 -47.88 -12.10
N VAL A 1107 35.62 -48.68 -11.91
CA VAL A 1107 35.68 -49.97 -11.20
C VAL A 1107 36.45 -50.99 -12.03
N VAL A 1108 37.53 -51.54 -11.45
CA VAL A 1108 38.39 -52.56 -12.07
C VAL A 1108 38.21 -53.89 -11.35
N GLY A 1109 38.17 -55.00 -12.11
CA GLY A 1109 38.15 -56.37 -11.54
C GLY A 1109 36.77 -56.91 -11.15
N GLY A 1110 35.69 -56.14 -11.30
CA GLY A 1110 34.31 -56.65 -11.14
C GLY A 1110 33.79 -56.70 -9.70
N ASN A 1111 34.45 -56.03 -8.74
CA ASN A 1111 34.04 -55.96 -7.33
C ASN A 1111 32.60 -55.41 -7.14
N ILE A 1112 32.16 -54.56 -8.08
CA ILE A 1112 30.75 -54.18 -8.29
C ILE A 1112 30.37 -54.63 -9.71
N PRO A 1113 29.37 -55.51 -9.90
CA PRO A 1113 28.81 -55.83 -11.21
C PRO A 1113 28.15 -54.61 -11.89
N ASP A 1114 28.25 -54.51 -13.21
CA ASP A 1114 27.76 -53.38 -14.01
C ASP A 1114 26.29 -53.00 -13.74
N LYS A 1115 25.44 -54.00 -13.45
CA LYS A 1115 24.04 -53.81 -13.07
C LYS A 1115 23.87 -52.95 -11.80
N TYR A 1116 24.77 -53.08 -10.83
CA TYR A 1116 24.79 -52.26 -9.63
C TYR A 1116 25.52 -50.93 -9.84
N VAL A 1117 26.47 -50.85 -10.78
CA VAL A 1117 27.08 -49.56 -11.21
C VAL A 1117 26.01 -48.63 -11.79
N ALA A 1118 25.10 -49.15 -12.62
CA ALA A 1118 23.94 -48.39 -13.11
C ALA A 1118 22.98 -47.95 -11.98
N ALA A 1119 22.86 -48.76 -10.91
CA ALA A 1119 22.07 -48.39 -9.74
C ALA A 1119 22.77 -47.31 -8.88
N CYS A 1120 24.11 -47.29 -8.82
CA CYS A 1120 24.88 -46.18 -8.26
C CYS A 1120 24.64 -44.88 -9.04
N GLY A 1121 24.74 -44.89 -10.38
CA GLY A 1121 24.48 -43.71 -11.21
C GLY A 1121 23.10 -43.11 -10.94
N LYS A 1122 22.05 -43.94 -10.92
CA LYS A 1122 20.69 -43.51 -10.55
C LYS A 1122 20.59 -43.01 -9.10
N GLY A 1123 21.35 -43.59 -8.17
CA GLY A 1123 21.42 -43.14 -6.78
C GLY A 1123 22.11 -41.78 -6.62
N PHE A 1124 23.08 -41.46 -7.48
CA PHE A 1124 23.68 -40.14 -7.57
C PHE A 1124 22.71 -39.11 -8.16
N GLU A 1125 22.05 -39.42 -9.28
CA GLU A 1125 20.99 -38.58 -9.87
C GLU A 1125 19.91 -38.22 -8.84
N GLU A 1126 19.40 -39.21 -8.10
CA GLU A 1126 18.39 -39.02 -7.04
C GLU A 1126 18.91 -38.21 -5.85
N ALA A 1127 20.21 -38.32 -5.52
CA ALA A 1127 20.82 -37.50 -4.48
C ALA A 1127 20.99 -36.04 -4.92
N CYS A 1128 21.24 -35.79 -6.21
CA CYS A 1128 21.34 -34.44 -6.77
C CYS A 1128 19.98 -33.72 -6.92
N ILE A 1129 18.85 -34.44 -6.96
CA ILE A 1129 17.52 -33.80 -6.99
C ILE A 1129 17.24 -33.02 -5.69
N LYS A 1130 17.67 -33.54 -4.53
CA LYS A 1130 17.44 -32.93 -3.22
C LYS A 1130 18.72 -32.91 -2.38
N GLY A 1131 19.41 -31.77 -2.44
CA GLY A 1131 20.70 -31.53 -1.81
C GLY A 1131 20.67 -31.57 -0.27
N PRO A 1132 21.84 -31.69 0.39
CA PRO A 1132 21.91 -31.91 1.83
C PRO A 1132 21.74 -30.64 2.69
N LEU A 1133 21.94 -29.44 2.14
CA LEU A 1133 21.97 -28.18 2.91
C LEU A 1133 20.62 -27.48 3.00
N LEU A 1134 19.94 -27.33 1.86
CA LEU A 1134 18.64 -26.64 1.74
C LEU A 1134 17.56 -27.54 1.11
N GLY A 1135 17.94 -28.70 0.57
CA GLY A 1135 17.04 -29.54 -0.19
C GLY A 1135 16.78 -29.05 -1.61
N HIS A 1136 17.58 -28.14 -2.13
CA HIS A 1136 17.52 -27.67 -3.52
C HIS A 1136 18.31 -28.60 -4.46
N LYS A 1137 18.14 -28.42 -5.78
CA LYS A 1137 18.91 -29.19 -6.77
C LYS A 1137 20.41 -28.90 -6.66
N VAL A 1138 21.21 -29.96 -6.64
CA VAL A 1138 22.67 -29.88 -6.75
C VAL A 1138 23.06 -29.71 -8.22
N ILE A 1139 24.04 -28.85 -8.51
CA ILE A 1139 24.67 -28.70 -9.83
C ILE A 1139 26.21 -28.73 -9.73
N GLY A 1140 26.89 -28.89 -10.86
CA GLY A 1140 28.34 -28.78 -10.96
C GLY A 1140 29.12 -29.83 -10.16
N SER A 1141 28.52 -30.98 -9.84
CA SER A 1141 29.15 -32.04 -9.06
C SER A 1141 29.51 -33.26 -9.93
N ALA A 1142 30.75 -33.73 -9.83
CA ALA A 1142 31.19 -35.00 -10.40
C ALA A 1142 31.33 -36.06 -9.29
N MET A 1143 30.87 -37.29 -9.56
CA MET A 1143 31.02 -38.45 -8.66
C MET A 1143 31.67 -39.61 -9.42
N VAL A 1144 32.82 -40.07 -8.94
CA VAL A 1144 33.61 -41.13 -9.56
C VAL A 1144 33.65 -42.34 -8.62
N VAL A 1145 33.04 -43.45 -9.01
CA VAL A 1145 33.09 -44.72 -8.25
C VAL A 1145 34.26 -45.58 -8.74
N THR A 1146 35.16 -45.97 -7.84
CA THR A 1146 36.40 -46.69 -8.17
C THR A 1146 36.45 -48.12 -7.64
N ASP A 1147 35.81 -48.41 -6.52
CA ASP A 1147 35.79 -49.74 -5.92
C ASP A 1147 34.55 -49.94 -5.04
N GLY A 1148 34.34 -51.14 -4.53
CA GLY A 1148 33.25 -51.45 -3.62
C GLY A 1148 33.26 -52.89 -3.14
N ALA A 1149 32.13 -53.32 -2.59
CA ALA A 1149 31.95 -54.72 -2.18
C ALA A 1149 30.48 -55.13 -2.28
N THR A 1150 30.26 -56.34 -2.78
CA THR A 1150 28.97 -57.03 -2.83
C THR A 1150 28.89 -58.16 -1.81
N HIS A 1151 27.66 -58.58 -1.46
CA HIS A 1151 27.38 -59.79 -0.70
C HIS A 1151 26.35 -60.65 -1.45
N VAL A 1152 26.63 -61.94 -1.58
CA VAL A 1152 25.93 -62.86 -2.50
C VAL A 1152 24.41 -62.93 -2.28
N THR A 1153 23.93 -62.73 -1.04
CA THR A 1153 22.49 -62.79 -0.69
C THR A 1153 21.85 -61.43 -0.41
N ASP A 1154 22.66 -60.41 -0.10
CA ASP A 1154 22.19 -59.15 0.54
C ASP A 1154 22.48 -57.90 -0.32
N SER A 1155 23.20 -58.04 -1.43
CA SER A 1155 23.33 -56.95 -2.42
C SER A 1155 22.14 -56.89 -3.37
N SER A 1156 21.69 -55.68 -3.65
CA SER A 1156 20.58 -55.39 -4.56
C SER A 1156 20.76 -54.02 -5.20
N ASP A 1157 20.00 -53.76 -6.27
CA ASP A 1157 19.99 -52.44 -6.94
C ASP A 1157 19.61 -51.33 -5.96
N TYR A 1158 18.65 -51.60 -5.07
CA TYR A 1158 18.22 -50.69 -4.00
C TYR A 1158 19.34 -50.42 -2.98
N ALA A 1159 20.07 -51.46 -2.56
CA ALA A 1159 21.16 -51.31 -1.61
C ALA A 1159 22.30 -50.43 -2.18
N PHE A 1160 22.69 -50.62 -3.44
CA PHE A 1160 23.73 -49.80 -4.09
C PHE A 1160 23.27 -48.36 -4.37
N ASN A 1161 22.01 -48.18 -4.80
CA ASN A 1161 21.40 -46.86 -4.95
C ASN A 1161 21.40 -46.08 -3.61
N LEU A 1162 20.86 -46.68 -2.53
CA LEU A 1162 20.79 -46.05 -1.21
C LEU A 1162 22.18 -45.82 -0.60
N ALA A 1163 23.12 -46.76 -0.76
CA ALA A 1163 24.50 -46.57 -0.34
C ALA A 1163 25.15 -45.37 -1.06
N THR A 1164 24.86 -45.18 -2.35
CA THR A 1164 25.36 -44.04 -3.13
C THR A 1164 24.74 -42.72 -2.66
N GLN A 1165 23.42 -42.68 -2.42
CA GLN A 1165 22.77 -41.49 -1.83
C GLN A 1165 23.37 -41.10 -0.47
N MET A 1166 23.66 -42.08 0.40
CA MET A 1166 24.24 -41.82 1.71
C MET A 1166 25.74 -41.47 1.65
N ALA A 1167 26.51 -42.09 0.75
CA ALA A 1167 27.89 -41.72 0.46
C ALA A 1167 27.98 -40.25 0.03
N PHE A 1168 27.15 -39.88 -0.97
CA PHE A 1168 27.06 -38.52 -1.48
C PHE A 1168 26.72 -37.51 -0.36
N ARG A 1169 25.66 -37.75 0.42
CA ARG A 1169 25.25 -36.83 1.50
C ARG A 1169 26.34 -36.60 2.55
N LYS A 1170 27.11 -37.62 2.92
CA LYS A 1170 28.26 -37.48 3.83
C LYS A 1170 29.41 -36.70 3.18
N ALA A 1171 29.81 -37.12 1.98
CA ALA A 1171 30.91 -36.53 1.26
C ALA A 1171 30.67 -35.06 0.90
N PHE A 1172 29.42 -34.67 0.58
CA PHE A 1172 29.04 -33.31 0.19
C PHE A 1172 29.35 -32.26 1.28
N VAL A 1173 29.08 -32.58 2.55
CA VAL A 1173 29.39 -31.69 3.68
C VAL A 1173 30.91 -31.58 3.86
N GLU A 1174 31.62 -32.71 3.76
CA GLU A 1174 33.09 -32.77 3.85
C GLU A 1174 33.76 -32.04 2.67
N ALA A 1175 33.15 -32.07 1.48
CA ALA A 1175 33.54 -31.35 0.26
C ALA A 1175 33.27 -29.83 0.30
N GLY A 1176 32.81 -29.32 1.45
CA GLY A 1176 32.56 -27.90 1.66
C GLY A 1176 31.40 -27.40 0.82
N GLY A 1177 30.23 -28.04 0.98
CA GLY A 1177 29.00 -27.69 0.28
C GLY A 1177 28.68 -26.19 0.36
N GLN A 1178 28.37 -25.60 -0.78
CA GLN A 1178 28.02 -24.19 -0.95
C GLN A 1178 26.61 -24.06 -1.53
N VAL A 1179 25.92 -23.00 -1.12
CA VAL A 1179 24.66 -22.58 -1.73
C VAL A 1179 24.99 -21.60 -2.86
N LEU A 1180 24.38 -21.79 -4.02
CA LEU A 1180 24.45 -20.87 -5.14
C LEU A 1180 23.14 -20.11 -5.27
N GLU A 1181 23.23 -18.80 -5.48
CA GLU A 1181 22.11 -17.93 -5.80
C GLU A 1181 22.07 -17.57 -7.29
N PRO A 1182 20.88 -17.38 -7.87
CA PRO A 1182 20.76 -16.90 -9.25
C PRO A 1182 21.09 -15.41 -9.32
N LEU A 1183 22.07 -15.07 -10.15
CA LEU A 1183 22.36 -13.69 -10.53
C LEU A 1183 21.52 -13.31 -11.75
N MET A 1184 21.00 -12.10 -11.70
CA MET A 1184 20.17 -11.47 -12.73
C MET A 1184 20.97 -10.38 -13.42
N LYS A 1185 21.13 -10.49 -14.73
CA LYS A 1185 21.70 -9.43 -15.57
C LYS A 1185 20.66 -8.31 -15.62
N THR A 1186 20.93 -7.26 -14.86
CA THR A 1186 20.00 -6.15 -14.64
C THR A 1186 20.44 -4.97 -15.49
N THR A 1187 19.58 -4.50 -16.40
CA THR A 1187 19.82 -3.32 -17.22
C THR A 1187 18.93 -2.19 -16.73
N ILE A 1188 19.51 -1.08 -16.29
CA ILE A 1188 18.81 0.08 -15.72
C ILE A 1188 19.01 1.26 -16.67
N THR A 1189 17.92 1.95 -17.05
CA THR A 1189 17.97 3.15 -17.89
C THR A 1189 17.25 4.31 -17.20
N ALA A 1190 17.88 5.48 -17.15
CA ALA A 1190 17.33 6.69 -16.53
C ALA A 1190 17.94 7.96 -17.13
N PRO A 1191 17.40 9.16 -16.87
CA PRO A 1191 18.07 10.41 -17.24
C PRO A 1191 19.42 10.59 -16.54
N ALA A 1192 20.40 11.15 -17.26
CA ALA A 1192 21.78 11.28 -16.79
C ALA A 1192 21.94 12.05 -15.45
N GLU A 1193 21.00 12.95 -15.14
CA GLU A 1193 20.94 13.70 -13.88
C GLU A 1193 20.85 12.80 -12.61
N PHE A 1194 20.52 11.50 -12.75
CA PHE A 1194 20.45 10.54 -11.64
C PHE A 1194 21.58 9.49 -11.59
N GLN A 1195 22.57 9.56 -12.48
CA GLN A 1195 23.69 8.61 -12.56
C GLN A 1195 24.31 8.28 -11.19
N GLY A 1196 24.64 9.31 -10.39
CA GLY A 1196 25.24 9.16 -9.06
C GLY A 1196 24.35 8.41 -8.05
N ASN A 1197 23.04 8.62 -8.11
CA ASN A 1197 22.08 7.94 -7.22
C ASN A 1197 21.97 6.45 -7.57
N ILE A 1198 21.99 6.11 -8.86
CA ILE A 1198 21.91 4.72 -9.33
C ILE A 1198 23.21 3.98 -8.98
N LEU A 1199 24.38 4.59 -9.23
CA LEU A 1199 25.67 4.04 -8.81
C LEU A 1199 25.72 3.75 -7.30
N MET A 1200 25.21 4.67 -6.46
CA MET A 1200 25.14 4.48 -5.01
C MET A 1200 24.15 3.37 -4.58
N LEU A 1201 23.05 3.18 -5.33
CA LEU A 1201 22.07 2.13 -5.08
C LEU A 1201 22.60 0.74 -5.47
N MET A 1202 23.30 0.64 -6.61
CA MET A 1202 23.79 -0.63 -7.16
C MET A 1202 25.04 -1.16 -6.44
N ASN A 1203 25.94 -0.27 -5.98
CA ASN A 1203 27.08 -0.61 -5.12
C ASN A 1203 26.70 -1.32 -3.79
N LYS A 1204 25.40 -1.38 -3.44
CA LYS A 1204 24.88 -2.10 -2.27
C LYS A 1204 24.16 -3.42 -2.62
N ARG A 1205 24.03 -3.78 -3.91
CA ARG A 1205 23.13 -4.86 -4.38
C ARG A 1205 23.74 -5.85 -5.38
N GLY A 1206 24.82 -5.47 -6.09
CA GLY A 1206 25.47 -6.35 -7.06
C GLY A 1206 26.76 -5.76 -7.64
N SER A 1207 27.33 -6.42 -8.64
CA SER A 1207 28.53 -5.97 -9.34
C SER A 1207 28.15 -5.26 -10.63
N ILE A 1208 28.62 -4.02 -10.80
CA ILE A 1208 28.43 -3.27 -12.05
C ILE A 1208 29.35 -3.87 -13.10
N VAL A 1209 28.78 -4.25 -14.25
CA VAL A 1209 29.47 -4.89 -15.37
C VAL A 1209 29.85 -3.83 -16.42
N ASP A 1210 28.91 -2.96 -16.78
CA ASP A 1210 29.11 -1.92 -17.79
C ASP A 1210 28.25 -0.67 -17.52
N THR A 1211 28.58 0.46 -18.14
CA THR A 1211 27.87 1.74 -17.96
C THR A 1211 28.04 2.64 -19.19
N GLU A 1212 26.96 2.82 -19.94
CA GLU A 1212 26.85 3.73 -21.08
C GLU A 1212 26.28 5.09 -20.64
N VAL A 1213 26.92 6.18 -21.04
CA VAL A 1213 26.49 7.55 -20.71
C VAL A 1213 26.21 8.31 -22.00
N GLY A 1214 24.92 8.50 -22.31
CA GLY A 1214 24.45 9.36 -23.39
C GLY A 1214 24.31 10.82 -22.96
N ALA A 1215 23.79 11.66 -23.86
CA ALA A 1215 23.64 13.10 -23.61
C ALA A 1215 22.47 13.44 -22.67
N ASP A 1216 21.31 12.79 -22.87
CA ASP A 1216 20.11 12.95 -22.00
C ASP A 1216 19.89 11.72 -21.09
N GLU A 1217 20.29 10.52 -21.52
CA GLU A 1217 20.00 9.25 -20.86
C GLU A 1217 21.28 8.46 -20.51
N PHE A 1218 21.15 7.61 -19.50
CA PHE A 1218 22.20 6.85 -18.83
C PHE A 1218 21.73 5.41 -18.67
N THR A 1219 22.56 4.45 -19.08
CA THR A 1219 22.26 3.01 -19.01
C THR A 1219 23.37 2.27 -18.26
N MET A 1220 22.99 1.43 -17.30
CA MET A 1220 23.90 0.61 -16.51
C MET A 1220 23.53 -0.86 -16.64
N ILE A 1221 24.53 -1.73 -16.80
CA ILE A 1221 24.38 -3.19 -16.75
C ILE A 1221 25.10 -3.71 -15.50
N ALA A 1222 24.40 -4.46 -14.65
CA ALA A 1222 24.95 -5.02 -13.41
C ALA A 1222 24.40 -6.43 -13.16
N ASP A 1223 25.25 -7.34 -12.67
CA ASP A 1223 24.82 -8.65 -12.17
C ASP A 1223 24.42 -8.53 -10.69
N CYS A 1224 23.16 -8.85 -10.38
CA CYS A 1224 22.55 -8.68 -9.05
C CYS A 1224 21.84 -9.96 -8.59
N SER A 1225 21.95 -10.31 -7.31
CA SER A 1225 21.20 -11.45 -6.74
C SER A 1225 19.69 -11.22 -6.89
N LEU A 1226 18.95 -12.23 -7.37
CA LEU A 1226 17.48 -12.15 -7.43
C LEU A 1226 16.87 -11.83 -6.05
N ASN A 1227 17.49 -12.33 -4.96
CA ASN A 1227 17.05 -12.04 -3.59
C ASN A 1227 17.29 -10.56 -3.21
N SER A 1228 18.37 -9.92 -3.71
CA SER A 1228 18.64 -8.50 -3.50
C SER A 1228 17.77 -7.58 -4.38
N MET A 1229 17.06 -8.13 -5.37
CA MET A 1229 16.20 -7.38 -6.31
C MET A 1229 14.73 -7.26 -5.86
N PHE A 1230 14.29 -7.99 -4.82
CA PHE A 1230 12.93 -7.79 -4.28
C PHE A 1230 12.74 -6.35 -3.76
N GLY A 1231 11.67 -5.69 -4.22
CA GLY A 1231 11.40 -4.28 -3.93
C GLY A 1231 12.39 -3.29 -4.57
N PHE A 1232 13.21 -3.71 -5.55
CA PHE A 1232 14.16 -2.81 -6.23
C PHE A 1232 13.44 -1.69 -7.00
N SER A 1233 12.32 -1.99 -7.66
CA SER A 1233 11.49 -1.03 -8.39
C SER A 1233 11.14 0.22 -7.56
N THR A 1234 10.66 0.04 -6.33
CA THR A 1234 10.33 1.12 -5.38
C THR A 1234 11.57 1.96 -5.03
N HIS A 1235 12.73 1.33 -4.81
CA HIS A 1235 13.98 2.03 -4.52
C HIS A 1235 14.54 2.80 -5.73
N LEU A 1236 14.51 2.22 -6.93
CA LEU A 1236 14.94 2.88 -8.17
C LEU A 1236 14.06 4.09 -8.47
N ARG A 1237 12.74 3.95 -8.35
CA ARG A 1237 11.79 5.06 -8.53
C ARG A 1237 12.06 6.19 -7.54
N ALA A 1238 12.30 5.89 -6.26
CA ALA A 1238 12.69 6.90 -5.27
C ALA A 1238 14.00 7.61 -5.64
N ALA A 1239 15.03 6.85 -6.04
CA ALA A 1239 16.36 7.38 -6.41
C ALA A 1239 16.37 8.24 -7.70
N THR A 1240 15.39 8.05 -8.59
CA THR A 1240 15.29 8.67 -9.93
C THR A 1240 14.07 9.58 -10.11
N GLN A 1241 13.38 9.93 -9.02
CA GLN A 1241 12.11 10.69 -9.03
C GLN A 1241 11.02 10.06 -9.93
N GLY A 1242 11.05 8.73 -10.10
CA GLY A 1242 10.14 7.96 -10.93
C GLY A 1242 10.49 7.94 -12.43
N LYS A 1243 11.70 8.36 -12.82
CA LYS A 1243 12.16 8.41 -14.23
C LYS A 1243 13.06 7.24 -14.63
N GLY A 1244 13.45 6.38 -13.70
CA GLY A 1244 14.28 5.20 -13.94
C GLY A 1244 13.45 3.95 -14.22
N GLU A 1245 13.80 3.27 -15.30
CA GLU A 1245 13.24 1.99 -15.74
C GLU A 1245 14.33 0.90 -15.61
N PHE A 1246 13.94 -0.37 -15.48
CA PHE A 1246 14.89 -1.49 -15.50
C PHE A 1246 14.27 -2.76 -16.08
N SER A 1247 15.13 -3.59 -16.66
CA SER A 1247 14.84 -4.98 -17.04
C SER A 1247 15.82 -5.92 -16.32
N MET A 1248 15.45 -7.18 -16.16
CA MET A 1248 16.32 -8.20 -15.57
C MET A 1248 16.08 -9.56 -16.21
N GLU A 1249 17.17 -10.23 -16.59
CA GLU A 1249 17.18 -11.58 -17.18
C GLU A 1249 18.08 -12.50 -16.34
N PHE A 1250 17.84 -13.81 -16.36
CA PHE A 1250 18.74 -14.76 -15.68
C PHE A 1250 20.13 -14.74 -16.34
N SER A 1251 21.17 -14.53 -15.55
CA SER A 1251 22.58 -14.46 -15.99
C SER A 1251 23.26 -15.82 -15.83
N HIS A 1252 23.45 -16.23 -14.57
CA HIS A 1252 24.11 -17.48 -14.18
C HIS A 1252 23.92 -17.72 -12.66
N TYR A 1253 24.35 -18.88 -12.17
CA TYR A 1253 24.45 -19.16 -10.73
C TYR A 1253 25.83 -18.79 -10.16
N ALA A 1254 25.86 -18.11 -9.01
CA ALA A 1254 27.07 -17.74 -8.29
C ALA A 1254 27.00 -18.10 -6.80
N ALA A 1255 28.14 -18.21 -6.12
CA ALA A 1255 28.20 -18.61 -4.71
C ALA A 1255 27.59 -17.54 -3.78
N ALA A 1256 26.57 -17.91 -3.00
CA ALA A 1256 25.86 -17.01 -2.12
C ALA A 1256 26.76 -16.52 -0.96
N PRO A 1257 26.58 -15.27 -0.48
CA PRO A 1257 27.35 -14.73 0.65
C PRO A 1257 27.29 -15.63 1.90
N PRO A 1258 28.41 -15.83 2.64
CA PRO A 1258 28.46 -16.71 3.81
C PRO A 1258 27.53 -16.34 5.00
N HIS A 1259 26.91 -15.15 4.98
CA HIS A 1259 25.80 -14.80 5.87
C HIS A 1259 24.50 -15.44 5.39
N LEU A 1260 24.11 -15.16 4.14
CA LEU A 1260 22.90 -15.66 3.50
C LEU A 1260 22.87 -17.20 3.48
N GLN A 1261 23.99 -17.87 3.20
CA GLN A 1261 24.05 -19.34 3.27
C GLN A 1261 23.69 -19.87 4.68
N LYS A 1262 24.13 -19.22 5.77
CA LYS A 1262 23.81 -19.65 7.14
C LYS A 1262 22.36 -19.39 7.50
N GLU A 1263 21.84 -18.25 7.04
CA GLU A 1263 20.46 -17.81 7.25
C GLU A 1263 19.47 -18.79 6.60
N LEU A 1264 19.69 -19.13 5.34
CA LEU A 1264 18.88 -20.10 4.59
C LEU A 1264 18.96 -21.52 5.21
N VAL A 1265 20.13 -21.97 5.66
CA VAL A 1265 20.27 -23.28 6.32
C VAL A 1265 19.50 -23.30 7.65
N ALA A 1266 19.60 -22.24 8.46
CA ALA A 1266 18.87 -22.14 9.72
C ALA A 1266 17.35 -22.00 9.52
N GLU A 1267 16.89 -21.47 8.39
CA GLU A 1267 15.48 -21.47 8.00
C GLU A 1267 15.00 -22.86 7.54
N TYR A 1268 15.79 -23.57 6.74
CA TYR A 1268 15.47 -24.93 6.30
C TYR A 1268 15.48 -25.94 7.46
N GLU A 1269 16.39 -25.81 8.44
CA GLU A 1269 16.37 -26.62 9.66
C GLU A 1269 15.07 -26.41 10.47
N LYS A 1270 14.57 -25.17 10.58
CA LYS A 1270 13.27 -24.87 11.19
C LYS A 1270 12.10 -25.44 10.38
N GLU A 1271 12.12 -25.32 9.05
CA GLU A 1271 11.10 -25.95 8.19
C GLU A 1271 11.07 -27.48 8.41
N LEU A 1272 12.23 -28.13 8.54
CA LEU A 1272 12.34 -29.57 8.78
C LEU A 1272 11.82 -29.99 10.16
N ASP A 1273 12.13 -29.24 11.22
CA ASP A 1273 11.62 -29.56 12.57
C ASP A 1273 10.13 -29.25 12.72
N ALA A 1274 9.61 -28.22 12.06
CA ALA A 1274 8.16 -28.01 11.92
C ALA A 1274 7.47 -29.16 11.16
N LYS A 1275 8.13 -29.74 10.16
CA LYS A 1275 7.69 -30.94 9.40
C LYS A 1275 7.96 -32.27 10.12
N ARG A 1276 8.52 -32.25 11.33
CA ARG A 1276 8.70 -33.42 12.23
C ARG A 1276 7.78 -33.38 13.47
N THR A 1277 7.19 -32.21 13.75
CA THR A 1277 6.29 -31.96 14.88
C THR A 1277 4.82 -31.85 14.47
N LYS A 1278 4.56 -31.72 13.16
CA LYS A 1278 3.30 -32.09 12.49
C LYS A 1278 3.39 -33.53 11.97
#